data_AF-A0A3N2FHA2-F1
#
_entry.id   AF-A0A3N2FHA2-F1
#
_cell.length_a   1.000
_cell.length_b   1.000
_cell.length_c   1.000
_cell.angle_alpha   90.00
_cell.angle_beta   90.00
_cell.angle_gamma   90.00
#
_symmetry.space_group_name_H-M   'P 1'
#
loop_
_entity.id
_entity.type
_entity.pdbx_description
1 polymer ?
#
loop_
_entity_poly.entity_id
_entity_poly.type
_entity_poly.pdbx_seq_one_letter_code
_entity_poly.pdbx_strand_id
1 'polypeptide(L)'
;MQPTIHRPHRRRTGGLLAALVVGAVVVTGVPVPAVAAAPQDAGLGPSLNHGFVTRDGSQLELGGEPFRFGGTNAYWLGVDENVPAGVVDYPTYFRIRDAIDTAAAMGTTVIRSHMLASTGNDLSILPSKDAGFSEGAFDTVDYAIAYAATKGIRLILPLTDNWAYYHGGLRDFARTYGLCADPSADCPQFYSDPRVIADFQDYVATMLNHVNRYTGVALKDDPTVMAWELGNELEGMTPTWIATISAQLRAGAPEQLVAAGRRFDIDPDTLAADVDIVDVHYYPPTVAKVSADAKTVTDAGKAYIAGEYDSNSASAVLPGLVDNPDVTGMLSWSLFPHDDTSGFVQHLDGFQIHYPGDDPGMKEDVAAQRAYAAALGSPGDDSVTRPPLITSVTDDYGLHRLAWRGATGAVGYDVQVEAVDGWTTLTDEPVGDAPWLDTETRGAATYRVVPIRADGSRGPASAPLRVGAGEQVGVDALGSLTPAVAHSGVDVSPAGEETVVAPTGDDGGSVTWSAPGLAEARLTVLSAERPRLALAAGSGSSWTDLAADVSPAGDGRWTVTASGTGAEQLRVTWPAGSTDGLTRVELRSAPQEAVLVDPLDDLDRTSAANAVAIDTGDGPLFGGDTGRAKRTAPGSASLEWTIGDDVAPDGVTGFEASAYYWPDQSAETLAFSVSEDGTTWRPLTPDVATTPGVVGGAWRKDVVTARALTGVRHVRVEWPQGSTPEWAQQLGEIRFLATGSGGGAPSGVTTTTPADGTDGVRGVPTFTWTASRAALYRVVLSAHADLSDPVASTSTASTSWVPEVALDESTTYYWHVTALNGAGQTSSDTAAFATATRPTAPKVVDDYESYATDADVSKAYVRNTGGGTIAPTLVASGASGQAMSLAFDLGSPGYAGVTRTFAEPQDWWGYDGLSMWLDRTALEADQKISVQLVAGGSYWEATLPQTGPHAPGVVTVPFADFAPPAWAGDSGPLDLTRVTQLSFYLGGAGTGTLLVDDVRAVRTDTAAPSLTLTTTPDQPGSGWFTGAVDVVASAKDAVDAHPAVELQVGDGAWKAATEVRVTAQGSTVVRARATDEAGNTSDVVDRTVRIDSVAPAVAASLKGRVVTFAATDASSGVAKVQYRFAGGDWLTAEGSVRVPTDVASLQYRAVDVAGNASAVASLATHGSARAVVLALGLPPIVRAGAPAQVLVQVLGTRGPASGAVTVTDAAGTVVGSADLTHGRATIRLTAPTSAGTHRFVVRYTGDATYAPSTGQALLYVIGGKR
;
A
#
# COMPACT_ATOMS: atom_id res chain seq x y z
N MET A 1 -44.17 -8.09 -79.39
CA MET A 1 -45.45 -8.13 -78.65
C MET A 1 -45.53 -6.87 -77.81
N GLN A 2 -46.31 -5.90 -78.30
CA GLN A 2 -46.81 -4.73 -77.56
C GLN A 2 -48.09 -5.18 -76.78
N PRO A 3 -48.49 -4.53 -75.67
CA PRO A 3 -48.81 -3.10 -75.66
C PRO A 3 -48.47 -2.30 -74.40
N THR A 4 -48.46 -1.00 -74.66
CA THR A 4 -48.33 0.18 -73.81
C THR A 4 -49.66 0.65 -73.20
N ILE A 5 -49.57 1.57 -72.21
CA ILE A 5 -50.55 2.60 -71.76
C ILE A 5 -51.51 2.14 -70.62
N HIS A 6 -51.73 2.82 -69.46
CA HIS A 6 -51.89 4.25 -69.13
C HIS A 6 -51.47 4.61 -67.68
N ARG A 7 -51.10 5.89 -67.47
CA ARG A 7 -50.86 6.61 -66.19
C ARG A 7 -52.14 6.77 -65.34
N PRO A 8 -52.04 7.03 -64.01
CA PRO A 8 -53.08 7.74 -63.27
C PRO A 8 -52.72 9.20 -62.94
N HIS A 9 -53.77 10.01 -62.79
CA HIS A 9 -53.75 11.42 -62.46
C HIS A 9 -53.63 11.69 -60.95
N ARG A 10 -52.92 12.78 -60.67
CA ARG A 10 -52.83 13.66 -59.48
C ARG A 10 -53.88 13.60 -58.35
N ARG A 11 -53.29 13.70 -57.13
CA ARG A 11 -53.48 14.66 -56.00
C ARG A 11 -54.52 14.40 -54.91
N ARG A 12 -53.98 14.33 -53.67
CA ARG A 12 -54.34 15.01 -52.39
C ARG A 12 -55.79 14.79 -51.89
N THR A 13 -56.08 14.37 -50.66
CA THR A 13 -55.61 14.87 -49.34
C THR A 13 -56.27 14.04 -48.23
N GLY A 14 -55.56 13.79 -47.12
CA GLY A 14 -56.10 13.84 -45.75
C GLY A 14 -56.80 12.61 -45.17
N GLY A 15 -56.38 12.24 -43.96
CA GLY A 15 -57.30 11.78 -42.91
C GLY A 15 -57.17 10.31 -42.48
N LEU A 16 -56.40 10.12 -41.40
CA LEU A 16 -56.51 9.14 -40.30
C LEU A 16 -57.28 7.82 -40.43
N LEU A 17 -56.68 6.82 -39.74
CA LEU A 17 -57.26 5.65 -39.07
C LEU A 17 -57.67 4.46 -39.97
N ALA A 18 -56.84 3.41 -39.92
CA ALA A 18 -57.32 2.05 -40.14
C ALA A 18 -56.52 1.07 -39.28
N ALA A 19 -57.27 0.35 -38.43
CA ALA A 19 -56.88 -0.86 -37.75
C ALA A 19 -56.34 -1.89 -38.76
N LEU A 20 -55.22 -2.54 -38.42
CA LEU A 20 -54.70 -3.66 -39.19
C LEU A 20 -55.06 -4.97 -38.49
N VAL A 21 -55.83 -5.77 -39.23
CA VAL A 21 -56.15 -7.16 -38.99
C VAL A 21 -54.86 -7.98 -39.11
N VAL A 22 -54.60 -8.78 -38.08
CA VAL A 22 -53.51 -9.77 -38.03
C VAL A 22 -53.79 -10.89 -39.03
N GLY A 23 -52.98 -10.96 -40.09
CA GLY A 23 -52.84 -12.11 -40.96
C GLY A 23 -51.59 -12.89 -40.56
N ALA A 24 -51.75 -14.06 -39.94
CA ALA A 24 -50.67 -14.95 -39.58
C ALA A 24 -50.03 -15.54 -40.85
N VAL A 25 -48.78 -15.16 -41.13
CA VAL A 25 -47.87 -15.91 -41.99
C VAL A 25 -46.92 -16.66 -41.06
N VAL A 26 -46.97 -17.99 -41.13
CA VAL A 26 -46.00 -18.88 -40.49
C VAL A 26 -44.68 -18.70 -41.23
N VAL A 27 -43.80 -17.88 -40.68
CA VAL A 27 -42.37 -17.86 -41.02
C VAL A 27 -41.69 -18.81 -40.04
N THR A 28 -41.05 -19.83 -40.59
CA THR A 28 -40.17 -20.76 -39.87
C THR A 28 -39.12 -19.96 -39.09
N GLY A 29 -38.98 -20.29 -37.80
CA GLY A 29 -38.29 -19.50 -36.79
C GLY A 29 -36.88 -19.07 -37.18
N VAL A 30 -36.72 -17.75 -37.31
CA VAL A 30 -35.45 -17.07 -37.03
C VAL A 30 -35.35 -17.01 -35.50
N PRO A 31 -34.22 -17.37 -34.87
CA PRO A 31 -34.05 -17.14 -33.44
C PRO A 31 -34.28 -15.65 -33.17
N VAL A 32 -35.19 -15.36 -32.25
CA VAL A 32 -35.39 -14.00 -31.74
C VAL A 32 -34.08 -13.63 -31.04
N PRO A 33 -33.40 -12.52 -31.38
CA PRO A 33 -32.23 -12.10 -30.64
C PRO A 33 -32.64 -11.90 -29.18
N ALA A 34 -31.81 -12.39 -28.26
CA ALA A 34 -31.99 -12.17 -26.83
C ALA A 34 -32.28 -10.67 -26.62
N VAL A 35 -33.31 -10.36 -25.83
CA VAL A 35 -33.61 -8.97 -25.48
C VAL A 35 -32.37 -8.41 -24.80
N ALA A 36 -31.72 -7.44 -25.44
CA ALA A 36 -30.58 -6.74 -24.86
C ALA A 36 -31.00 -6.21 -23.49
N ALA A 37 -30.23 -6.54 -22.44
CA ALA A 37 -30.39 -5.92 -21.13
C ALA A 37 -30.39 -4.41 -21.30
N ALA A 38 -31.28 -3.70 -20.61
CA ALA A 38 -31.26 -2.24 -20.71
C ALA A 38 -29.90 -1.74 -20.20
N PRO A 39 -29.34 -0.64 -20.74
CA PRO A 39 -28.00 -0.17 -20.34
C PRO A 39 -27.90 0.11 -18.83
N GLN A 40 -29.03 0.52 -18.23
CA GLN A 40 -29.17 0.74 -16.80
C GLN A 40 -29.03 -0.55 -15.98
N ASP A 41 -29.50 -1.68 -16.51
CA ASP A 41 -29.40 -2.99 -15.85
C ASP A 41 -27.93 -3.45 -15.78
N ALA A 42 -27.12 -3.12 -16.79
CA ALA A 42 -25.68 -3.39 -16.83
C ALA A 42 -24.81 -2.43 -15.97
N GLY A 43 -25.45 -1.52 -15.22
CA GLY A 43 -24.75 -0.52 -14.40
C GLY A 43 -24.05 0.57 -15.20
N LEU A 44 -24.45 0.80 -16.45
CA LEU A 44 -23.87 1.83 -17.31
C LEU A 44 -24.61 3.16 -17.13
N GLY A 45 -23.84 4.19 -16.79
CA GLY A 45 -24.28 5.58 -16.82
C GLY A 45 -24.41 6.14 -18.25
N PRO A 46 -24.87 7.39 -18.42
CA PRO A 46 -24.80 8.06 -19.71
C PRO A 46 -23.34 8.24 -20.16
N SER A 47 -23.10 8.19 -21.46
CA SER A 47 -21.79 8.53 -22.04
C SER A 47 -21.44 9.99 -21.71
N LEU A 48 -20.20 10.23 -21.26
CA LEU A 48 -19.59 11.55 -21.11
C LEU A 48 -18.90 12.03 -22.39
N ASN A 49 -18.73 11.14 -23.38
CA ASN A 49 -18.17 11.45 -24.68
C ASN A 49 -19.29 11.95 -25.61
N HIS A 50 -19.48 13.26 -25.68
CA HIS A 50 -20.53 13.89 -26.51
C HIS A 50 -20.06 14.37 -27.89
N GLY A 51 -18.76 14.31 -28.16
CA GLY A 51 -18.17 14.78 -29.42
C GLY A 51 -16.85 14.06 -29.72
N PHE A 52 -16.56 13.95 -31.00
CA PHE A 52 -15.33 13.35 -31.53
C PHE A 52 -14.13 14.26 -31.26
N VAL A 53 -12.97 13.64 -31.06
CA VAL A 53 -11.69 14.34 -31.15
C VAL A 53 -11.42 14.60 -32.62
N THR A 54 -11.06 15.83 -32.94
CA THR A 54 -10.75 16.25 -34.31
C THR A 54 -9.29 16.69 -34.40
N ARG A 55 -8.82 16.98 -35.60
CA ARG A 55 -7.45 17.45 -35.83
C ARG A 55 -7.45 18.80 -36.55
N ASP A 56 -6.68 19.76 -36.03
CA ASP A 56 -6.30 20.98 -36.75
C ASP A 56 -4.78 21.02 -36.95
N GLY A 57 -4.34 20.91 -38.20
CA GLY A 57 -2.92 20.79 -38.53
C GLY A 57 -2.27 19.61 -37.82
N SER A 58 -1.29 19.89 -36.96
CA SER A 58 -0.56 18.91 -36.15
C SER A 58 -1.11 18.74 -34.72
N GLN A 59 -2.21 19.40 -34.38
CA GLN A 59 -2.80 19.38 -33.04
C GLN A 59 -4.13 18.63 -33.05
N LEU A 60 -4.45 17.97 -31.94
CA LEU A 60 -5.79 17.41 -31.72
C LEU A 60 -6.64 18.43 -30.95
N GLU A 61 -7.95 18.41 -31.21
CA GLU A 61 -8.91 19.29 -30.55
C GLU A 61 -10.14 18.50 -30.06
N LEU A 62 -10.66 18.88 -28.91
CA LEU A 62 -11.93 18.38 -28.38
C LEU A 62 -12.82 19.56 -28.00
N GLY A 63 -13.95 19.73 -28.69
CA GLY A 63 -14.84 20.86 -28.47
C GLY A 63 -14.24 22.22 -28.88
N GLY A 64 -13.24 22.22 -29.76
CA GLY A 64 -12.53 23.42 -30.24
C GLY A 64 -11.39 23.89 -29.33
N GLU A 65 -11.03 23.11 -28.31
CA GLU A 65 -9.88 23.35 -27.44
C GLU A 65 -8.78 22.31 -27.69
N PRO A 66 -7.49 22.66 -27.54
CA PRO A 66 -6.39 21.70 -27.68
C PRO A 66 -6.57 20.49 -26.77
N PHE A 67 -6.43 19.29 -27.35
CA PHE A 67 -6.57 18.02 -26.66
C PHE A 67 -5.21 17.30 -26.63
N ARG A 68 -4.50 17.47 -25.51
CA ARG A 68 -3.31 16.69 -25.16
C ARG A 68 -3.66 15.76 -24.00
N PHE A 69 -3.03 14.60 -23.91
CA PHE A 69 -3.42 13.59 -22.93
C PHE A 69 -2.27 12.77 -22.34
N GLY A 70 -2.44 12.36 -21.09
CA GLY A 70 -1.81 11.17 -20.53
C GLY A 70 -2.69 9.94 -20.81
N GLY A 71 -2.07 8.84 -21.23
CA GLY A 71 -2.74 7.61 -21.62
C GLY A 71 -2.07 6.38 -21.03
N THR A 72 -2.73 5.23 -21.19
CA THR A 72 -2.14 3.91 -20.92
C THR A 72 -2.60 2.88 -21.94
N ASN A 73 -1.80 1.84 -22.13
CA ASN A 73 -2.23 0.62 -22.77
C ASN A 73 -2.93 -0.26 -21.72
N ALA A 74 -4.06 -0.82 -22.13
CA ALA A 74 -4.72 -1.94 -21.46
C ALA A 74 -5.10 -2.91 -22.58
N TYR A 75 -4.06 -3.54 -23.14
CA TYR A 75 -4.16 -4.28 -24.41
C TYR A 75 -5.22 -5.39 -24.34
N TRP A 76 -5.45 -5.93 -23.16
CA TRP A 76 -6.32 -7.06 -22.78
C TRP A 76 -7.84 -6.77 -22.66
N LEU A 77 -8.35 -5.53 -22.83
CA LEU A 77 -9.76 -5.11 -22.52
C LEU A 77 -10.92 -5.81 -23.29
N GLY A 78 -10.70 -6.96 -23.94
CA GLY A 78 -11.72 -7.82 -24.52
C GLY A 78 -11.44 -9.32 -24.35
N VAL A 79 -10.16 -9.72 -24.32
CA VAL A 79 -9.69 -11.09 -24.12
C VAL A 79 -8.39 -11.04 -23.30
N ASP A 80 -8.25 -11.90 -22.32
CA ASP A 80 -7.18 -11.81 -21.34
C ASP A 80 -6.49 -13.14 -21.15
N GLU A 81 -5.16 -13.12 -21.12
CA GLU A 81 -4.30 -14.29 -20.90
C GLU A 81 -3.78 -14.39 -19.45
N ASN A 82 -4.12 -13.41 -18.61
CA ASN A 82 -3.49 -13.21 -17.32
C ASN A 82 -4.32 -13.79 -16.14
N VAL A 83 -5.56 -14.27 -16.34
CA VAL A 83 -6.39 -14.81 -15.23
C VAL A 83 -7.38 -15.91 -15.66
N PRO A 84 -7.26 -17.16 -15.15
CA PRO A 84 -6.08 -17.72 -14.46
C PRO A 84 -4.88 -17.71 -15.40
N ALA A 85 -3.65 -17.82 -14.88
CA ALA A 85 -2.49 -17.60 -15.75
C ALA A 85 -2.39 -18.52 -16.93
N GLY A 86 -1.98 -17.93 -18.06
CA GLY A 86 -1.72 -18.70 -19.25
C GLY A 86 -2.98 -19.36 -19.81
N VAL A 87 -4.15 -19.02 -19.27
CA VAL A 87 -5.45 -19.34 -19.82
C VAL A 87 -5.95 -18.08 -20.49
N VAL A 88 -6.21 -18.19 -21.77
CA VAL A 88 -6.90 -17.16 -22.53
C VAL A 88 -8.39 -17.29 -22.22
N ASP A 89 -8.97 -16.27 -21.59
CA ASP A 89 -10.39 -16.19 -21.24
C ASP A 89 -10.91 -14.76 -21.44
N TYR A 90 -12.21 -14.54 -21.30
CA TYR A 90 -12.78 -13.20 -21.27
C TYR A 90 -12.50 -12.52 -19.92
N PRO A 91 -12.03 -11.25 -19.91
CA PRO A 91 -11.88 -10.51 -18.65
C PRO A 91 -13.26 -10.32 -18.01
N THR A 92 -13.32 -10.48 -16.69
CA THR A 92 -14.59 -10.28 -15.98
C THR A 92 -15.02 -8.82 -16.03
N TYR A 93 -16.34 -8.58 -15.96
CA TYR A 93 -16.89 -7.22 -15.92
C TYR A 93 -16.33 -6.40 -14.75
N PHE A 94 -15.96 -7.05 -13.63
CA PHE A 94 -15.27 -6.40 -12.52
C PHE A 94 -13.91 -5.83 -12.94
N ARG A 95 -13.09 -6.62 -13.64
CA ARG A 95 -11.73 -6.27 -14.06
C ARG A 95 -11.72 -5.19 -15.14
N ILE A 96 -12.62 -5.28 -16.12
CA ILE A 96 -12.82 -4.22 -17.13
C ILE A 96 -13.10 -2.88 -16.44
N ARG A 97 -14.02 -2.86 -15.47
CA ARG A 97 -14.34 -1.63 -14.73
C ARG A 97 -13.19 -1.15 -13.87
N ASP A 98 -12.53 -2.06 -13.15
CA ASP A 98 -11.44 -1.71 -12.25
C ASP A 98 -10.31 -1.00 -13.01
N ALA A 99 -9.94 -1.52 -14.18
CA ALA A 99 -8.90 -0.92 -15.01
C ALA A 99 -9.30 0.46 -15.54
N ILE A 100 -10.54 0.60 -16.04
CA ILE A 100 -11.04 1.87 -16.56
C ILE A 100 -11.23 2.91 -15.43
N ASP A 101 -11.72 2.49 -14.27
CA ASP A 101 -11.80 3.34 -13.07
C ASP A 101 -10.40 3.74 -12.59
N THR A 102 -9.43 2.84 -12.65
CA THR A 102 -8.06 3.10 -12.22
C THR A 102 -7.38 4.08 -13.18
N ALA A 103 -7.57 3.90 -14.48
CA ALA A 103 -7.13 4.88 -15.48
C ALA A 103 -7.73 6.26 -15.22
N ALA A 104 -9.04 6.34 -14.95
CA ALA A 104 -9.70 7.60 -14.60
C ALA A 104 -9.14 8.21 -13.28
N ALA A 105 -8.89 7.37 -12.26
CA ALA A 105 -8.28 7.79 -10.99
C ALA A 105 -6.85 8.33 -11.17
N MET A 106 -6.11 7.81 -12.16
CA MET A 106 -4.80 8.32 -12.54
C MET A 106 -4.87 9.62 -13.37
N GLY A 107 -6.05 10.02 -13.83
CA GLY A 107 -6.24 11.18 -14.72
C GLY A 107 -6.07 10.84 -16.20
N THR A 108 -5.90 9.57 -16.55
CA THR A 108 -5.81 9.08 -17.93
C THR A 108 -7.12 9.34 -18.67
N THR A 109 -7.01 9.90 -19.87
CA THR A 109 -8.17 10.21 -20.73
C THR A 109 -8.24 9.37 -22.01
N VAL A 110 -7.16 8.64 -22.34
CA VAL A 110 -7.09 7.76 -23.51
C VAL A 110 -6.51 6.40 -23.12
N ILE A 111 -7.20 5.33 -23.52
CA ILE A 111 -6.70 3.95 -23.43
C ILE A 111 -6.47 3.41 -24.84
N ARG A 112 -5.32 2.77 -25.06
CA ARG A 112 -5.06 1.98 -26.27
C ARG A 112 -5.23 0.49 -25.97
N SER A 113 -5.99 -0.23 -26.80
CA SER A 113 -6.32 -1.63 -26.53
C SER A 113 -6.45 -2.48 -27.80
N HIS A 114 -5.68 -3.57 -27.85
CA HIS A 114 -5.62 -4.49 -29.01
C HIS A 114 -6.83 -5.43 -29.04
N MET A 115 -7.28 -5.91 -27.87
CA MET A 115 -8.30 -6.95 -27.79
C MET A 115 -9.70 -6.52 -28.18
N LEU A 116 -9.95 -5.21 -28.19
CA LEU A 116 -11.20 -4.66 -28.68
C LEU A 116 -11.32 -4.81 -30.22
N ALA A 117 -10.29 -5.35 -30.89
CA ALA A 117 -10.23 -5.67 -32.31
C ALA A 117 -9.48 -7.02 -32.57
N SER A 118 -9.67 -8.01 -31.68
CA SER A 118 -8.92 -9.29 -31.68
C SER A 118 -9.22 -10.23 -32.86
N THR A 119 -8.22 -11.02 -33.27
CA THR A 119 -8.34 -12.07 -34.30
C THR A 119 -7.65 -13.39 -33.89
N GLY A 120 -7.81 -14.46 -34.67
CA GLY A 120 -6.88 -15.61 -34.67
C GLY A 120 -7.03 -16.68 -33.60
N ASN A 121 -7.82 -16.44 -32.55
CA ASN A 121 -8.08 -17.35 -31.43
C ASN A 121 -9.59 -17.62 -31.26
N ASP A 122 -9.98 -18.74 -30.66
CA ASP A 122 -11.38 -19.19 -30.52
C ASP A 122 -12.29 -18.20 -29.75
N LEU A 123 -11.70 -17.35 -28.89
CA LEU A 123 -12.40 -16.30 -28.14
C LEU A 123 -12.29 -14.91 -28.79
N SER A 124 -11.59 -14.77 -29.91
CA SER A 124 -11.43 -13.49 -30.61
C SER A 124 -12.69 -13.08 -31.35
N ILE A 125 -12.80 -11.79 -31.71
CA ILE A 125 -13.90 -11.28 -32.55
C ILE A 125 -13.96 -12.03 -33.89
N LEU A 126 -12.80 -12.24 -34.52
CA LEU A 126 -12.66 -13.08 -35.69
C LEU A 126 -11.69 -14.25 -35.39
N PRO A 127 -12.19 -15.40 -34.91
CA PRO A 127 -11.33 -16.56 -34.64
C PRO A 127 -10.60 -17.05 -35.89
N SER A 128 -11.34 -17.14 -37.01
CA SER A 128 -10.78 -17.35 -38.33
C SER A 128 -11.81 -16.95 -39.38
N LYS A 129 -11.37 -16.77 -40.62
CA LYS A 129 -12.27 -16.56 -41.76
C LYS A 129 -13.31 -17.68 -41.92
N ASP A 130 -12.94 -18.92 -41.65
CA ASP A 130 -13.84 -20.07 -41.81
C ASP A 130 -14.85 -20.18 -40.66
N ALA A 131 -14.46 -19.76 -39.45
CA ALA A 131 -15.35 -19.73 -38.28
C ALA A 131 -16.37 -18.58 -38.35
N GLY A 132 -16.02 -17.47 -39.02
CA GLY A 132 -16.82 -16.25 -39.03
C GLY A 132 -16.66 -15.45 -37.73
N PHE A 133 -17.47 -14.42 -37.55
CA PHE A 133 -17.43 -13.55 -36.36
C PHE A 133 -18.05 -14.23 -35.14
N SER A 134 -17.43 -14.04 -33.98
CA SER A 134 -17.93 -14.52 -32.68
C SER A 134 -18.78 -13.44 -32.01
N GLU A 135 -20.08 -13.69 -31.86
CA GLU A 135 -20.97 -12.77 -31.12
C GLU A 135 -20.62 -12.73 -29.62
N GLY A 136 -20.16 -13.86 -29.05
CA GLY A 136 -19.78 -13.90 -27.62
C GLY A 136 -18.54 -13.06 -27.29
N ALA A 137 -17.65 -12.86 -28.26
CA ALA A 137 -16.50 -11.97 -28.08
C ALA A 137 -16.92 -10.50 -27.95
N PHE A 138 -18.06 -10.11 -28.54
CA PHE A 138 -18.54 -8.74 -28.45
C PHE A 138 -19.16 -8.39 -27.09
N ASP A 139 -19.46 -9.36 -26.23
CA ASP A 139 -20.09 -9.06 -24.93
C ASP A 139 -19.17 -8.25 -24.00
N THR A 140 -17.90 -8.66 -23.87
CA THR A 140 -16.90 -7.90 -23.10
C THR A 140 -16.43 -6.64 -23.83
N VAL A 141 -16.27 -6.71 -25.15
CA VAL A 141 -15.83 -5.58 -25.99
C VAL A 141 -16.86 -4.44 -25.94
N ASP A 142 -18.15 -4.76 -26.14
CA ASP A 142 -19.22 -3.78 -26.06
C ASP A 142 -19.32 -3.16 -24.67
N TYR A 143 -19.14 -3.98 -23.63
CA TYR A 143 -19.16 -3.48 -22.25
C TYR A 143 -17.98 -2.55 -21.97
N ALA A 144 -16.76 -2.90 -22.38
CA ALA A 144 -15.57 -2.09 -22.18
C ALA A 144 -15.69 -0.72 -22.87
N ILE A 145 -16.15 -0.70 -24.13
CA ILE A 145 -16.39 0.54 -24.88
C ILE A 145 -17.47 1.38 -24.19
N ALA A 146 -18.61 0.76 -23.84
CA ALA A 146 -19.70 1.48 -23.18
C ALA A 146 -19.28 2.03 -21.81
N TYR A 147 -18.52 1.27 -21.02
CA TYR A 147 -18.06 1.69 -19.70
C TYR A 147 -17.02 2.82 -19.78
N ALA A 148 -16.05 2.74 -20.71
CA ALA A 148 -15.10 3.82 -20.99
C ALA A 148 -15.82 5.13 -21.31
N ALA A 149 -16.92 5.05 -22.09
CA ALA A 149 -17.76 6.19 -22.40
C ALA A 149 -18.33 6.87 -21.14
N THR A 150 -18.73 6.09 -20.13
CA THR A 150 -19.27 6.62 -18.86
C THR A 150 -18.21 7.34 -18.01
N LYS A 151 -16.92 7.10 -18.28
CA LYS A 151 -15.78 7.71 -17.59
C LYS A 151 -15.14 8.83 -18.41
N GLY A 152 -15.66 9.12 -19.61
CA GLY A 152 -15.08 10.10 -20.52
C GLY A 152 -13.75 9.67 -21.12
N ILE A 153 -13.39 8.39 -20.97
CA ILE A 153 -12.19 7.80 -21.54
C ILE A 153 -12.43 7.54 -23.03
N ARG A 154 -11.42 7.80 -23.84
CA ARG A 154 -11.37 7.57 -25.28
C ARG A 154 -10.49 6.39 -25.62
N LEU A 155 -10.77 5.74 -26.75
CA LEU A 155 -10.11 4.50 -27.16
C LEU A 155 -9.35 4.65 -28.47
N ILE A 156 -8.13 4.14 -28.51
CA ILE A 156 -7.37 3.87 -29.74
C ILE A 156 -7.41 2.36 -29.97
N LEU A 157 -7.88 1.94 -31.14
CA LEU A 157 -8.10 0.54 -31.48
C LEU A 157 -7.17 0.11 -32.64
N PRO A 158 -6.06 -0.59 -32.36
CA PRO A 158 -5.26 -1.25 -33.38
C PRO A 158 -6.03 -2.38 -34.03
N LEU A 159 -6.27 -2.29 -35.34
CA LEU A 159 -7.11 -3.22 -36.09
C LEU A 159 -6.46 -4.60 -36.31
N THR A 160 -5.16 -4.70 -36.08
CA THR A 160 -4.39 -5.95 -36.14
C THR A 160 -3.05 -5.74 -35.42
N ASP A 161 -2.19 -6.75 -35.43
CA ASP A 161 -0.86 -6.72 -34.83
C ASP A 161 0.20 -7.24 -35.82
N ASN A 162 1.41 -6.70 -35.74
CA ASN A 162 2.59 -7.23 -36.39
C ASN A 162 3.01 -8.59 -35.81
N TRP A 163 2.76 -8.78 -34.51
CA TRP A 163 3.14 -9.98 -33.78
C TRP A 163 2.08 -11.08 -33.90
N ALA A 164 2.45 -12.30 -33.49
CA ALA A 164 1.60 -13.49 -33.58
C ALA A 164 1.32 -14.07 -32.18
N TYR A 165 0.73 -13.25 -31.32
CA TYR A 165 0.31 -13.61 -29.97
C TYR A 165 -1.12 -14.17 -29.94
N TYR A 166 -1.64 -14.45 -28.74
CA TYR A 166 -2.99 -15.03 -28.54
C TYR A 166 -4.12 -14.14 -29.10
N HIS A 167 -3.86 -12.84 -29.20
CA HIS A 167 -4.81 -11.85 -29.67
C HIS A 167 -4.91 -11.69 -31.18
N GLY A 168 -4.09 -12.45 -31.89
CA GLY A 168 -4.06 -12.44 -33.33
C GLY A 168 -3.20 -11.33 -33.91
N GLY A 169 -3.05 -11.37 -35.22
CA GLY A 169 -2.24 -10.42 -35.97
C GLY A 169 -2.36 -10.62 -37.47
N LEU A 170 -1.54 -9.91 -38.22
CA LEU A 170 -1.60 -9.83 -39.68
C LEU A 170 -1.54 -11.20 -40.39
N ARG A 171 -0.99 -12.22 -39.71
CA ARG A 171 -0.86 -13.60 -40.23
C ARG A 171 -2.20 -14.32 -40.27
N ASP A 172 -3.18 -13.94 -39.46
CA ASP A 172 -4.48 -14.60 -39.42
C ASP A 172 -5.23 -14.49 -40.74
N PHE A 173 -5.12 -13.33 -41.39
CA PHE A 173 -5.72 -13.06 -42.70
C PHE A 173 -5.00 -13.81 -43.84
N ALA A 174 -3.70 -14.08 -43.69
CA ALA A 174 -2.90 -14.79 -44.69
C ALA A 174 -3.05 -16.32 -44.59
N ARG A 175 -3.32 -16.84 -43.38
CA ARG A 175 -3.35 -18.27 -43.05
C ARG A 175 -4.31 -19.08 -43.91
N THR A 176 -5.53 -18.58 -44.16
CA THR A 176 -6.55 -19.25 -44.99
C THR A 176 -6.08 -19.53 -46.42
N TYR A 177 -5.09 -18.78 -46.92
CA TYR A 177 -4.53 -18.95 -48.26
C TYR A 177 -3.24 -19.77 -48.31
N GLY A 178 -2.80 -20.33 -47.18
CA GLY A 178 -1.51 -21.01 -47.06
C GLY A 178 -0.32 -20.06 -47.24
N LEU A 179 -0.53 -18.76 -47.01
CA LEU A 179 0.50 -17.73 -46.99
C LEU A 179 0.92 -17.49 -45.55
N CYS A 180 2.20 -17.19 -45.33
CA CYS A 180 2.72 -16.81 -44.01
C CYS A 180 2.39 -17.84 -42.90
N ALA A 181 2.42 -19.13 -43.23
CA ALA A 181 2.01 -20.20 -42.32
C ALA A 181 2.92 -20.39 -41.10
N ASP A 182 4.11 -19.78 -41.11
CA ASP A 182 5.00 -19.73 -39.95
C ASP A 182 4.63 -18.51 -39.09
N PRO A 183 4.19 -18.71 -37.83
CA PRO A 183 3.84 -17.62 -36.92
C PRO A 183 4.99 -16.65 -36.65
N SER A 184 6.24 -17.08 -36.82
CA SER A 184 7.44 -16.30 -36.50
C SER A 184 8.07 -15.58 -37.69
N ALA A 185 7.66 -15.89 -38.93
CA ALA A 185 8.24 -15.32 -40.14
C ALA A 185 7.52 -14.03 -40.57
N ASP A 186 8.25 -13.07 -41.16
CA ASP A 186 7.67 -11.88 -41.79
C ASP A 186 6.60 -12.26 -42.83
N CYS A 187 5.51 -11.49 -42.91
CA CYS A 187 4.40 -11.75 -43.81
C CYS A 187 4.10 -10.55 -44.75
N PRO A 188 5.00 -10.25 -45.71
CA PRO A 188 4.81 -9.14 -46.65
C PRO A 188 3.57 -9.30 -47.55
N GLN A 189 3.02 -10.51 -47.66
CA GLN A 189 1.80 -10.80 -48.41
C GLN A 189 0.57 -10.11 -47.81
N PHE A 190 0.56 -9.83 -46.50
CA PHE A 190 -0.52 -9.06 -45.88
C PHE A 190 -0.72 -7.70 -46.55
N TYR A 191 0.38 -7.04 -46.91
CA TYR A 191 0.36 -5.71 -47.54
C TYR A 191 0.15 -5.73 -49.05
N SER A 192 0.19 -6.89 -49.71
CA SER A 192 0.30 -6.96 -51.18
C SER A 192 -0.59 -7.99 -51.88
N ASP A 193 -1.04 -9.05 -51.20
CA ASP A 193 -1.96 -10.01 -51.80
C ASP A 193 -3.39 -9.45 -51.78
N PRO A 194 -4.04 -9.27 -52.95
CA PRO A 194 -5.35 -8.64 -53.03
C PRO A 194 -6.45 -9.42 -52.30
N ARG A 195 -6.26 -10.73 -52.06
CA ARG A 195 -7.23 -11.54 -51.30
C ARG A 195 -7.13 -11.26 -49.80
N VAL A 196 -5.90 -11.16 -49.29
CA VAL A 196 -5.63 -10.86 -47.88
C VAL A 196 -6.08 -9.44 -47.56
N ILE A 197 -5.79 -8.49 -48.44
CA ILE A 197 -6.28 -7.10 -48.31
C ILE A 197 -7.80 -7.09 -48.28
N ALA A 198 -8.48 -7.79 -49.21
CA ALA A 198 -9.95 -7.84 -49.22
C ALA A 198 -10.53 -8.41 -47.91
N ASP A 199 -9.94 -9.46 -47.37
CA ASP A 199 -10.39 -10.05 -46.09
C ASP A 199 -10.19 -9.10 -44.91
N PHE A 200 -9.08 -8.37 -44.89
CA PHE A 200 -8.87 -7.33 -43.89
C PHE A 200 -9.86 -6.17 -44.04
N GLN A 201 -10.17 -5.76 -45.28
CA GLN A 201 -11.19 -4.73 -45.54
C GLN A 201 -12.59 -5.19 -45.10
N ASP A 202 -12.95 -6.45 -45.33
CA ASP A 202 -14.22 -7.03 -44.85
C ASP A 202 -14.27 -7.05 -43.32
N TYR A 203 -13.17 -7.42 -42.66
CA TYR A 203 -13.03 -7.34 -41.21
C TYR A 203 -13.22 -5.92 -40.67
N VAL A 204 -12.52 -4.94 -41.24
CA VAL A 204 -12.67 -3.52 -40.88
C VAL A 204 -14.10 -3.06 -41.09
N ALA A 205 -14.74 -3.44 -42.19
CA ALA A 205 -16.14 -3.08 -42.46
C ALA A 205 -17.09 -3.65 -41.39
N THR A 206 -16.87 -4.88 -40.92
CA THR A 206 -17.66 -5.45 -39.82
C THR A 206 -17.46 -4.67 -38.53
N MET A 207 -16.20 -4.41 -38.13
CA MET A 207 -15.90 -3.64 -36.92
C MET A 207 -16.59 -2.27 -36.92
N LEU A 208 -16.46 -1.51 -38.01
CA LEU A 208 -17.08 -0.18 -38.13
C LEU A 208 -18.61 -0.21 -38.01
N ASN A 209 -19.25 -1.26 -38.53
CA ASN A 209 -20.71 -1.37 -38.58
C ASN A 209 -21.31 -2.15 -37.41
N HIS A 210 -20.48 -2.76 -36.54
CA HIS A 210 -20.95 -3.40 -35.32
C HIS A 210 -21.68 -2.40 -34.44
N VAL A 211 -22.86 -2.77 -33.97
CA VAL A 211 -23.69 -1.93 -33.10
C VAL A 211 -23.52 -2.42 -31.68
N ASN A 212 -22.89 -1.60 -30.85
CA ASN A 212 -22.68 -1.92 -29.46
C ASN A 212 -24.03 -2.16 -28.77
N ARG A 213 -24.21 -3.35 -28.20
CA ARG A 213 -25.50 -3.78 -27.62
C ARG A 213 -25.96 -2.92 -26.43
N TYR A 214 -25.04 -2.27 -25.73
CA TYR A 214 -25.33 -1.43 -24.56
C TYR A 214 -25.56 0.04 -24.92
N THR A 215 -24.95 0.56 -25.98
CA THR A 215 -25.17 1.97 -26.39
C THR A 215 -26.20 2.10 -27.50
N GLY A 216 -26.40 1.05 -28.31
CA GLY A 216 -27.19 1.08 -29.53
C GLY A 216 -26.54 1.91 -30.65
N VAL A 217 -25.26 2.24 -30.51
CA VAL A 217 -24.49 3.07 -31.44
C VAL A 217 -23.51 2.17 -32.21
N ALA A 218 -23.38 2.39 -33.52
CA ALA A 218 -22.37 1.70 -34.31
C ALA A 218 -20.97 2.22 -33.94
N LEU A 219 -19.94 1.37 -33.92
CA LEU A 219 -18.60 1.80 -33.47
C LEU A 219 -18.03 2.97 -34.29
N LYS A 220 -18.37 3.07 -35.58
CA LYS A 220 -18.03 4.21 -36.45
C LYS A 220 -18.68 5.55 -36.05
N ASP A 221 -19.78 5.48 -35.31
CA ASP A 221 -20.61 6.62 -34.88
C ASP A 221 -20.44 6.90 -33.37
N ASP A 222 -19.60 6.13 -32.65
CA ASP A 222 -19.35 6.28 -31.22
C ASP A 222 -18.11 7.16 -30.95
N PRO A 223 -18.26 8.35 -30.34
CA PRO A 223 -17.15 9.26 -30.03
C PRO A 223 -16.19 8.73 -28.95
N THR A 224 -16.51 7.60 -28.33
CA THR A 224 -15.61 6.90 -27.41
C THR A 224 -14.44 6.27 -28.18
N VAL A 225 -14.66 5.80 -29.40
CA VAL A 225 -13.57 5.39 -30.29
C VAL A 225 -12.99 6.64 -30.92
N MET A 226 -11.80 7.03 -30.46
CA MET A 226 -11.10 8.25 -30.89
C MET A 226 -10.36 8.04 -32.20
N ALA A 227 -9.64 6.91 -32.31
CA ALA A 227 -8.84 6.60 -33.48
C ALA A 227 -8.88 5.11 -33.82
N TRP A 228 -8.94 4.82 -35.11
CA TRP A 228 -8.62 3.51 -35.66
C TRP A 228 -7.15 3.50 -36.05
N GLU A 229 -6.39 2.62 -35.44
CA GLU A 229 -4.98 2.44 -35.75
C GLU A 229 -4.83 1.29 -36.76
N LEU A 230 -4.05 1.50 -37.82
CA LEU A 230 -3.89 0.52 -38.91
C LEU A 230 -3.42 -0.86 -38.40
N GLY A 231 -2.66 -0.86 -37.31
CA GLY A 231 -2.29 -2.04 -36.53
C GLY A 231 -1.11 -1.73 -35.61
N ASN A 232 -0.92 -2.58 -34.61
CA ASN A 232 0.20 -2.49 -33.68
C ASN A 232 1.52 -2.81 -34.37
N GLU A 233 2.49 -1.89 -34.28
CA GLU A 233 3.89 -2.07 -34.71
C GLU A 233 4.08 -2.65 -36.13
N LEU A 234 3.24 -2.29 -37.09
CA LEU A 234 3.28 -2.89 -38.43
C LEU A 234 4.59 -2.60 -39.18
N GLU A 235 5.38 -3.63 -39.45
CA GLU A 235 6.64 -3.55 -40.19
C GLU A 235 6.42 -3.93 -41.67
N GLY A 236 6.45 -2.92 -42.56
CA GLY A 236 6.37 -3.15 -44.01
C GLY A 236 5.09 -2.66 -44.69
N MET A 237 4.34 -1.77 -44.03
CA MET A 237 3.24 -1.04 -44.66
C MET A 237 3.73 -0.39 -45.96
N THR A 238 3.04 -0.67 -47.08
CA THR A 238 3.36 -0.01 -48.36
C THR A 238 2.51 1.25 -48.53
N PRO A 239 2.98 2.29 -49.24
CA PRO A 239 2.18 3.50 -49.48
C PRO A 239 0.81 3.23 -50.11
N THR A 240 0.73 2.19 -50.97
CA THR A 240 -0.53 1.79 -51.60
C THR A 240 -1.47 1.11 -50.60
N TRP A 241 -0.94 0.28 -49.71
CA TRP A 241 -1.74 -0.38 -48.67
C TRP A 241 -2.28 0.65 -47.66
N ILE A 242 -1.42 1.56 -47.17
CA ILE A 242 -1.82 2.64 -46.27
C ILE A 242 -2.95 3.46 -46.91
N ALA A 243 -2.75 3.93 -48.15
CA ALA A 243 -3.77 4.70 -48.87
C ALA A 243 -5.09 3.94 -49.05
N THR A 244 -5.05 2.62 -49.23
CA THR A 244 -6.24 1.78 -49.42
C THR A 244 -7.05 1.65 -48.13
N ILE A 245 -6.40 1.31 -47.02
CA ILE A 245 -7.09 1.12 -45.73
C ILE A 245 -7.52 2.46 -45.13
N SER A 246 -6.67 3.49 -45.17
CA SER A 246 -7.05 4.84 -44.71
C SER A 246 -8.23 5.41 -45.50
N ALA A 247 -8.31 5.18 -46.82
CA ALA A 247 -9.46 5.61 -47.61
C ALA A 247 -10.76 4.90 -47.21
N GLN A 248 -10.69 3.61 -46.84
CA GLN A 248 -11.85 2.88 -46.32
C GLN A 248 -12.29 3.43 -44.97
N LEU A 249 -11.36 3.66 -44.03
CA LEU A 249 -11.66 4.22 -42.71
C LEU A 249 -12.29 5.61 -42.84
N ARG A 250 -11.72 6.51 -43.65
CA ARG A 250 -12.29 7.85 -43.89
C ARG A 250 -13.69 7.81 -44.52
N ALA A 251 -13.96 6.82 -45.36
CA ALA A 251 -15.28 6.66 -45.97
C ALA A 251 -16.31 6.03 -45.02
N GLY A 252 -15.87 5.10 -44.16
CA GLY A 252 -16.72 4.36 -43.24
C GLY A 252 -16.97 5.07 -41.92
N ALA A 253 -16.01 5.84 -41.43
CA ALA A 253 -16.00 6.53 -40.13
C ALA A 253 -15.40 7.95 -40.26
N PRO A 254 -16.07 8.88 -40.96
CA PRO A 254 -15.50 10.18 -41.35
C PRO A 254 -15.19 11.13 -40.20
N GLU A 255 -15.77 10.91 -39.01
CA GLU A 255 -15.56 11.75 -37.82
C GLU A 255 -14.42 11.23 -36.92
N GLN A 256 -13.91 10.01 -37.16
CA GLN A 256 -12.87 9.36 -36.35
C GLN A 256 -11.49 9.51 -36.98
N LEU A 257 -10.46 9.55 -36.14
CA LEU A 257 -9.07 9.74 -36.58
C LEU A 257 -8.49 8.42 -37.09
N VAL A 258 -7.56 8.51 -38.05
CA VAL A 258 -6.75 7.37 -38.51
C VAL A 258 -5.34 7.51 -37.96
N ALA A 259 -4.88 6.51 -37.20
CA ALA A 259 -3.53 6.44 -36.66
C ALA A 259 -2.70 5.35 -37.37
N ALA A 260 -1.39 5.55 -37.43
CA ALA A 260 -0.47 4.54 -37.93
C ALA A 260 0.87 4.65 -37.18
N GLY A 261 1.38 3.51 -36.74
CA GLY A 261 2.61 3.42 -35.96
C GLY A 261 3.48 2.24 -36.36
N ARG A 262 4.74 2.32 -35.94
CA ARG A 262 5.81 1.35 -36.18
C ARG A 262 6.63 1.20 -34.90
N ARG A 263 7.40 0.10 -34.79
CA ARG A 263 8.34 -0.06 -33.69
C ARG A 263 9.57 0.87 -33.82
N PHE A 264 9.91 1.56 -32.72
CA PHE A 264 11.14 2.33 -32.45
C PHE A 264 11.50 3.55 -33.33
N ASP A 265 10.92 3.77 -34.51
CA ASP A 265 11.13 5.02 -35.27
C ASP A 265 9.91 5.46 -36.09
N ILE A 266 10.00 6.68 -36.66
CA ILE A 266 9.05 7.20 -37.62
C ILE A 266 9.24 6.50 -38.97
N ASP A 267 8.20 5.84 -39.46
CA ASP A 267 8.15 5.31 -40.82
C ASP A 267 7.96 6.46 -41.84
N PRO A 268 8.89 6.66 -42.79
CA PRO A 268 8.77 7.67 -43.83
C PRO A 268 7.50 7.55 -44.67
N ASP A 269 7.04 6.31 -44.93
CA ASP A 269 5.84 6.08 -45.75
C ASP A 269 4.58 6.48 -44.98
N THR A 270 4.50 6.13 -43.69
CA THR A 270 3.45 6.61 -42.78
C THR A 270 3.47 8.14 -42.64
N LEU A 271 4.64 8.75 -42.48
CA LEU A 271 4.79 10.21 -42.36
C LEU A 271 4.29 10.94 -43.62
N ALA A 272 4.49 10.36 -44.79
CA ALA A 272 4.03 10.89 -46.08
C ALA A 272 2.55 10.57 -46.40
N ALA A 273 1.95 9.63 -45.68
CA ALA A 273 0.59 9.15 -45.94
C ALA A 273 -0.50 10.10 -45.45
N ASP A 274 -1.74 9.86 -45.89
CA ASP A 274 -2.93 10.56 -45.41
C ASP A 274 -3.50 9.92 -44.14
N VAL A 275 -2.70 9.94 -43.06
CA VAL A 275 -3.12 9.59 -41.69
C VAL A 275 -3.22 10.85 -40.82
N ASP A 276 -3.98 10.76 -39.72
CA ASP A 276 -4.20 11.88 -38.81
C ASP A 276 -3.13 11.95 -37.71
N ILE A 277 -2.79 10.77 -37.17
CA ILE A 277 -1.82 10.57 -36.08
C ILE A 277 -0.67 9.68 -36.56
N VAL A 278 0.56 10.04 -36.19
CA VAL A 278 1.73 9.15 -36.28
C VAL A 278 2.10 8.70 -34.87
N ASP A 279 2.20 7.39 -34.71
CA ASP A 279 2.48 6.70 -33.46
C ASP A 279 3.92 6.13 -33.45
N VAL A 280 4.66 6.31 -32.36
CA VAL A 280 6.03 5.83 -32.13
C VAL A 280 6.17 5.19 -30.76
N HIS A 281 6.87 4.05 -30.68
CA HIS A 281 7.06 3.29 -29.44
C HIS A 281 8.49 3.39 -28.88
N TYR A 282 8.67 3.34 -27.55
CA TYR A 282 9.98 3.54 -26.89
C TYR A 282 10.28 2.59 -25.72
N TYR A 283 11.39 1.85 -25.82
CA TYR A 283 11.88 0.96 -24.75
C TYR A 283 13.44 0.98 -24.69
N PRO A 284 14.09 1.90 -23.94
CA PRO A 284 13.51 2.94 -23.09
C PRO A 284 13.35 4.32 -23.79
N PRO A 285 12.46 5.20 -23.31
CA PRO A 285 12.32 6.57 -23.80
C PRO A 285 13.38 7.53 -23.25
N THR A 286 13.63 8.62 -23.98
CA THR A 286 14.33 9.81 -23.46
C THR A 286 13.59 11.08 -23.87
N VAL A 287 13.65 12.12 -23.03
CA VAL A 287 13.04 13.44 -23.35
C VAL A 287 13.52 13.96 -24.70
N ALA A 288 14.82 13.79 -25.01
CA ALA A 288 15.43 14.28 -26.24
C ALA A 288 14.92 13.54 -27.49
N LYS A 289 14.84 12.20 -27.45
CA LYS A 289 14.35 11.41 -28.60
C LYS A 289 12.87 11.68 -28.85
N VAL A 290 12.05 11.61 -27.80
CA VAL A 290 10.61 11.87 -27.91
C VAL A 290 10.34 13.28 -28.44
N SER A 291 11.04 14.29 -27.93
CA SER A 291 10.87 15.67 -28.43
C SER A 291 11.29 15.83 -29.89
N ALA A 292 12.35 15.15 -30.34
CA ALA A 292 12.83 15.22 -31.71
C ALA A 292 11.87 14.53 -32.70
N ASP A 293 11.34 13.37 -32.31
CA ASP A 293 10.38 12.64 -33.12
C ASP A 293 9.04 13.39 -33.19
N ALA A 294 8.55 13.87 -32.04
CA ALA A 294 7.35 14.71 -31.96
C ALA A 294 7.46 15.90 -32.91
N LYS A 295 8.58 16.62 -32.86
CA LYS A 295 8.84 17.74 -33.77
C LYS A 295 8.86 17.33 -35.24
N THR A 296 9.46 16.18 -35.56
CA THR A 296 9.52 15.68 -36.95
C THR A 296 8.11 15.39 -37.48
N VAL A 297 7.26 14.80 -36.65
CA VAL A 297 5.86 14.48 -36.98
C VAL A 297 5.02 15.76 -37.09
N THR A 298 5.15 16.71 -36.17
CA THR A 298 4.38 17.96 -36.21
C THR A 298 4.81 18.87 -37.35
N ASP A 299 6.10 18.92 -37.70
CA ASP A 299 6.61 19.63 -38.89
C ASP A 299 6.04 19.04 -40.20
N ALA A 300 5.63 17.76 -40.21
CA ALA A 300 4.90 17.12 -41.31
C ALA A 300 3.38 17.38 -41.29
N GLY A 301 2.88 18.18 -40.34
CA GLY A 301 1.46 18.53 -40.21
C GLY A 301 0.59 17.37 -39.73
N LYS A 302 1.15 16.50 -38.89
CA LYS A 302 0.49 15.35 -38.26
C LYS A 302 0.52 15.47 -36.73
N ALA A 303 -0.44 14.86 -36.05
CA ALA A 303 -0.39 14.76 -34.59
C ALA A 303 0.57 13.63 -34.18
N TYR A 304 1.37 13.87 -33.14
CA TYR A 304 2.32 12.89 -32.59
C TYR A 304 1.78 12.25 -31.32
N ILE A 305 1.85 10.93 -31.22
CA ILE A 305 1.70 10.22 -29.95
C ILE A 305 2.88 9.28 -29.73
N ALA A 306 3.23 9.05 -28.46
CA ALA A 306 3.94 7.83 -28.07
C ALA A 306 2.88 6.77 -27.71
N GLY A 307 2.54 5.88 -28.64
CA GLY A 307 1.55 4.80 -28.48
C GLY A 307 1.92 3.81 -27.39
N GLU A 308 3.22 3.66 -27.17
CA GLU A 308 3.80 2.88 -26.09
C GLU A 308 5.11 3.52 -25.59
N TYR A 309 5.30 3.51 -24.29
CA TYR A 309 6.61 3.74 -23.69
C TYR A 309 6.81 2.84 -22.46
N ASP A 310 8.07 2.50 -22.18
CA ASP A 310 8.51 1.82 -20.96
C ASP A 310 8.02 2.59 -19.72
N SER A 311 7.04 2.01 -19.03
CA SER A 311 6.39 2.62 -17.88
C SER A 311 7.34 2.93 -16.72
N ASN A 312 8.45 2.20 -16.59
CA ASN A 312 9.45 2.40 -15.53
C ASN A 312 10.32 3.66 -15.77
N SER A 313 10.10 4.36 -16.89
CA SER A 313 10.80 5.59 -17.24
C SER A 313 9.91 6.84 -17.06
N ALA A 314 8.70 6.70 -16.51
CA ALA A 314 7.73 7.79 -16.45
C ALA A 314 8.25 8.97 -15.62
N SER A 315 8.81 8.71 -14.44
CA SER A 315 9.43 9.68 -13.53
C SER A 315 10.60 10.43 -14.16
N ALA A 316 11.38 9.76 -15.00
CA ALA A 316 12.53 10.34 -15.70
C ALA A 316 12.15 11.17 -16.94
N VAL A 317 11.02 10.87 -17.60
CA VAL A 317 10.71 11.41 -18.93
C VAL A 317 9.53 12.39 -18.93
N LEU A 318 8.42 12.08 -18.27
CA LEU A 318 7.20 12.88 -18.37
C LEU A 318 7.36 14.33 -17.89
N PRO A 319 8.10 14.64 -16.80
CA PRO A 319 8.31 16.03 -16.37
C PRO A 319 8.99 16.89 -17.44
N GLY A 320 9.84 16.30 -18.29
CA GLY A 320 10.54 17.01 -19.38
C GLY A 320 9.69 17.21 -20.64
N LEU A 321 8.55 16.53 -20.76
CA LEU A 321 7.71 16.56 -21.97
C LEU A 321 6.40 17.34 -21.79
N VAL A 322 5.97 17.60 -20.55
CA VAL A 322 4.69 18.24 -20.25
C VAL A 322 4.51 19.59 -20.96
N ASP A 323 5.55 20.40 -21.01
CA ASP A 323 5.55 21.71 -21.65
C ASP A 323 5.84 21.68 -23.16
N ASN A 324 6.12 20.51 -23.73
CA ASN A 324 6.39 20.38 -25.17
C ASN A 324 5.07 20.31 -25.96
N PRO A 325 4.69 21.36 -26.72
CA PRO A 325 3.42 21.39 -27.45
C PRO A 325 3.39 20.44 -28.67
N ASP A 326 4.54 19.90 -29.09
CA ASP A 326 4.60 18.91 -30.16
C ASP A 326 4.19 17.51 -29.67
N VAL A 327 4.21 17.27 -28.35
CA VAL A 327 3.81 15.99 -27.76
C VAL A 327 2.31 16.00 -27.45
N THR A 328 1.51 15.34 -28.28
CA THR A 328 0.05 15.27 -28.09
C THR A 328 -0.33 14.26 -27.01
N GLY A 329 0.25 13.06 -27.03
CA GLY A 329 -0.10 11.97 -26.13
C GLY A 329 1.08 11.09 -25.74
N MET A 330 1.08 10.61 -24.50
CA MET A 330 2.04 9.62 -23.98
C MET A 330 1.26 8.47 -23.36
N LEU A 331 1.41 7.25 -23.89
CA LEU A 331 0.68 6.06 -23.42
C LEU A 331 1.63 5.04 -22.79
N SER A 332 1.51 4.83 -21.48
CA SER A 332 2.31 3.84 -20.75
C SER A 332 1.98 2.43 -21.19
N TRP A 333 2.96 1.53 -21.16
CA TRP A 333 2.73 0.11 -21.34
C TRP A 333 3.11 -0.63 -20.05
N SER A 334 2.21 -1.23 -19.26
CA SER A 334 0.74 -1.26 -19.41
C SER A 334 0.00 -1.41 -18.07
N LEU A 335 -1.27 -0.98 -17.99
CA LEU A 335 -2.06 -0.93 -16.75
C LEU A 335 -2.83 -2.23 -16.48
N PHE A 336 -2.77 -2.71 -15.23
CA PHE A 336 -3.51 -3.88 -14.77
C PHE A 336 -4.41 -3.60 -13.56
N PRO A 337 -5.59 -4.26 -13.47
CA PRO A 337 -6.56 -4.07 -12.40
C PRO A 337 -6.27 -4.95 -11.18
N HIS A 338 -7.06 -4.76 -10.13
CA HIS A 338 -7.21 -5.77 -9.08
C HIS A 338 -7.71 -7.11 -9.64
N ASP A 339 -7.30 -8.21 -9.03
CA ASP A 339 -7.78 -9.56 -9.34
C ASP A 339 -9.19 -9.82 -8.78
N ASP A 340 -9.93 -10.77 -9.34
CA ASP A 340 -11.27 -11.15 -8.86
C ASP A 340 -11.27 -11.75 -7.44
N THR A 341 -10.11 -12.24 -6.97
CA THR A 341 -9.96 -12.89 -5.66
C THR A 341 -9.24 -12.01 -4.65
N SER A 342 -7.97 -11.63 -4.92
CA SER A 342 -7.14 -10.78 -4.06
C SER A 342 -5.90 -10.29 -4.79
N GLY A 343 -5.36 -9.14 -4.37
CA GLY A 343 -4.20 -8.53 -5.01
C GLY A 343 -4.53 -7.93 -6.38
N PHE A 344 -3.48 -7.77 -7.19
CA PHE A 344 -3.55 -7.28 -8.57
C PHE A 344 -3.30 -8.39 -9.58
N VAL A 345 -3.86 -8.21 -10.77
CA VAL A 345 -3.55 -9.05 -11.93
C VAL A 345 -2.13 -8.77 -12.36
N GLN A 346 -1.29 -9.79 -12.35
CA GLN A 346 0.12 -9.65 -12.69
C GLN A 346 0.34 -9.84 -14.22
N HIS A 347 1.25 -9.05 -14.80
CA HIS A 347 1.65 -9.14 -16.21
C HIS A 347 3.15 -8.93 -16.44
N LEU A 348 3.77 -9.96 -17.00
CA LEU A 348 5.17 -10.29 -16.67
C LEU A 348 6.21 -9.81 -17.65
N ASP A 349 5.91 -8.73 -18.36
CA ASP A 349 6.79 -8.17 -19.38
C ASP A 349 7.85 -7.22 -18.82
N GLY A 350 7.78 -6.92 -17.52
CA GLY A 350 8.66 -5.97 -16.83
C GLY A 350 8.20 -4.52 -16.91
N PHE A 351 7.03 -4.25 -17.48
CA PHE A 351 6.50 -2.89 -17.68
C PHE A 351 5.09 -2.69 -17.10
N GLN A 352 4.48 -3.72 -16.49
CA GLN A 352 3.20 -3.60 -15.80
C GLN A 352 3.15 -2.42 -14.81
N ILE A 353 1.96 -1.84 -14.68
CA ILE A 353 1.64 -0.80 -13.71
C ILE A 353 0.44 -1.23 -12.88
N HIS A 354 0.59 -1.12 -11.55
CA HIS A 354 -0.52 -1.12 -10.60
C HIS A 354 -0.64 0.24 -9.93
N TYR A 355 -1.86 0.61 -9.55
CA TYR A 355 -2.10 1.80 -8.75
C TYR A 355 -2.23 1.44 -7.27
N PRO A 356 -1.56 2.14 -6.33
CA PRO A 356 -0.64 3.27 -6.54
C PRO A 356 0.79 2.84 -6.88
N GLY A 357 1.08 1.53 -6.91
CA GLY A 357 2.38 0.95 -7.24
C GLY A 357 2.79 -0.11 -6.22
N ASP A 358 3.41 -1.20 -6.69
CA ASP A 358 3.79 -2.34 -5.86
C ASP A 358 5.06 -2.07 -5.03
N ASP A 359 6.00 -1.33 -5.60
CA ASP A 359 7.29 -0.98 -5.01
C ASP A 359 7.56 0.54 -5.08
N PRO A 360 8.61 1.06 -4.41
CA PRO A 360 8.92 2.49 -4.41
C PRO A 360 9.12 3.11 -5.80
N GLY A 361 9.72 2.38 -6.75
CA GLY A 361 9.97 2.85 -8.11
C GLY A 361 8.66 2.97 -8.89
N MET A 362 7.84 1.91 -8.88
CA MET A 362 6.52 1.95 -9.53
C MET A 362 5.63 3.06 -8.95
N LYS A 363 5.67 3.29 -7.63
CA LYS A 363 4.95 4.40 -6.99
C LYS A 363 5.41 5.77 -7.50
N GLU A 364 6.70 5.95 -7.73
CA GLU A 364 7.26 7.19 -8.31
C GLU A 364 6.78 7.39 -9.75
N ASP A 365 6.79 6.33 -10.56
CA ASP A 365 6.35 6.38 -11.96
C ASP A 365 4.84 6.63 -12.09
N VAL A 366 4.01 5.99 -11.27
CA VAL A 366 2.57 6.26 -11.20
C VAL A 366 2.31 7.70 -10.79
N ALA A 367 3.04 8.22 -9.80
CA ALA A 367 2.92 9.62 -9.39
C ALA A 367 3.29 10.58 -10.52
N ALA A 368 4.33 10.27 -11.31
CA ALA A 368 4.72 11.07 -12.47
C ALA A 368 3.65 11.07 -13.58
N GLN A 369 3.02 9.92 -13.85
CA GLN A 369 1.90 9.82 -14.79
C GLN A 369 0.72 10.69 -14.37
N ARG A 370 0.36 10.65 -13.08
CA ARG A 370 -0.71 11.49 -12.51
C ARG A 370 -0.39 12.98 -12.60
N ALA A 371 0.85 13.36 -12.29
CA ALA A 371 1.30 14.74 -12.38
C ALA A 371 1.26 15.26 -13.83
N TYR A 372 1.65 14.42 -14.80
CA TYR A 372 1.58 14.72 -16.22
C TYR A 372 0.12 14.93 -16.67
N ALA A 373 -0.78 14.00 -16.34
CA ALA A 373 -2.20 14.14 -16.65
C ALA A 373 -2.84 15.39 -16.03
N ALA A 374 -2.53 15.69 -14.76
CA ALA A 374 -3.01 16.88 -14.07
C ALA A 374 -2.53 18.17 -14.73
N ALA A 375 -1.27 18.22 -15.15
CA ALA A 375 -0.70 19.37 -15.84
C ALA A 375 -1.31 19.60 -17.24
N LEU A 376 -1.81 18.54 -17.88
CA LEU A 376 -2.59 18.62 -19.13
C LEU A 376 -4.08 18.94 -18.90
N GLY A 377 -4.50 19.20 -17.65
CA GLY A 377 -5.86 19.59 -17.32
C GLY A 377 -6.80 18.43 -16.95
N SER A 378 -6.26 17.23 -16.73
CA SER A 378 -7.01 16.05 -16.30
C SER A 378 -6.48 15.54 -14.95
N PRO A 379 -6.76 16.23 -13.83
CA PRO A 379 -6.36 15.74 -12.52
C PRO A 379 -7.09 14.43 -12.22
N GLY A 380 -6.35 13.45 -11.72
CA GLY A 380 -6.92 12.18 -11.29
C GLY A 380 -7.90 12.32 -10.12
N ASP A 381 -8.76 11.32 -9.95
CA ASP A 381 -9.71 11.22 -8.85
C ASP A 381 -9.24 10.18 -7.81
N ASP A 382 -8.93 10.63 -6.59
CA ASP A 382 -8.55 9.76 -5.47
C ASP A 382 -9.76 9.15 -4.74
N SER A 383 -10.96 9.28 -5.31
CA SER A 383 -12.16 8.67 -4.73
C SER A 383 -12.12 7.15 -4.86
N VAL A 384 -12.45 6.47 -3.76
CA VAL A 384 -12.73 5.04 -3.79
C VAL A 384 -14.09 4.83 -4.44
N THR A 385 -14.11 4.19 -5.61
CA THR A 385 -15.31 4.04 -6.43
C THR A 385 -16.27 2.99 -5.89
N ARG A 386 -15.77 2.00 -5.14
CA ARG A 386 -16.57 0.86 -4.62
C ARG A 386 -16.01 0.26 -3.32
N PRO A 387 -16.84 -0.41 -2.51
CA PRO A 387 -16.36 -1.15 -1.35
C PRO A 387 -15.58 -2.41 -1.77
N PRO A 388 -14.57 -2.83 -0.99
CA PRO A 388 -13.91 -4.13 -1.18
C PRO A 388 -14.88 -5.29 -0.93
N LEU A 389 -14.53 -6.48 -1.42
CA LEU A 389 -15.29 -7.70 -1.16
C LEU A 389 -14.38 -8.73 -0.49
N ILE A 390 -14.69 -9.12 0.75
CA ILE A 390 -14.02 -10.27 1.38
C ILE A 390 -14.40 -11.52 0.58
N THR A 391 -13.41 -12.13 -0.07
CA THR A 391 -13.54 -13.30 -0.95
C THR A 391 -13.26 -14.59 -0.19
N SER A 392 -12.46 -14.55 0.88
CA SER A 392 -12.31 -15.71 1.76
C SER A 392 -11.89 -15.35 3.18
N VAL A 393 -12.26 -16.23 4.13
CA VAL A 393 -11.67 -16.34 5.46
C VAL A 393 -11.34 -17.80 5.69
N THR A 394 -10.05 -18.13 5.73
CA THR A 394 -9.55 -19.48 5.97
C THR A 394 -8.91 -19.61 7.36
N ASP A 395 -8.67 -20.84 7.79
CA ASP A 395 -8.09 -21.17 9.09
C ASP A 395 -6.61 -21.55 8.93
N ASP A 396 -5.73 -20.86 9.63
CA ASP A 396 -4.28 -21.07 9.65
C ASP A 396 -3.83 -21.36 11.09
N TYR A 397 -3.76 -22.65 11.44
CA TYR A 397 -3.59 -23.12 12.82
C TYR A 397 -4.55 -22.47 13.84
N GLY A 398 -5.82 -22.28 13.49
CA GLY A 398 -6.82 -21.63 14.34
C GLY A 398 -6.81 -20.09 14.31
N LEU A 399 -5.96 -19.46 13.49
CA LEU A 399 -6.00 -18.03 13.18
C LEU A 399 -6.76 -17.79 11.88
N HIS A 400 -7.39 -16.64 11.74
CA HIS A 400 -8.13 -16.31 10.52
C HIS A 400 -7.21 -15.64 9.49
N ARG A 401 -7.14 -16.21 8.28
CA ARG A 401 -6.50 -15.58 7.12
C ARG A 401 -7.57 -15.05 6.18
N LEU A 402 -7.57 -13.75 5.95
CA LEU A 402 -8.55 -13.03 5.14
C LEU A 402 -7.97 -12.76 3.75
N ALA A 403 -8.78 -12.93 2.71
CA ALA A 403 -8.51 -12.41 1.38
C ALA A 403 -9.69 -11.56 0.91
N TRP A 404 -9.41 -10.51 0.15
CA TRP A 404 -10.43 -9.66 -0.41
C TRP A 404 -10.05 -9.15 -1.79
N ARG A 405 -11.07 -8.94 -2.61
CA ARG A 405 -10.99 -8.20 -3.85
C ARG A 405 -10.88 -6.71 -3.54
N GLY A 406 -9.84 -6.08 -4.08
CA GLY A 406 -9.49 -4.68 -3.82
C GLY A 406 -10.49 -3.66 -4.39
N ALA A 407 -10.19 -2.39 -4.19
CA ALA A 407 -11.02 -1.27 -4.58
C ALA A 407 -10.20 -0.18 -5.27
N THR A 408 -10.64 0.27 -6.44
CA THR A 408 -10.01 1.37 -7.17
C THR A 408 -9.87 2.62 -6.31
N GLY A 409 -8.71 3.28 -6.40
CA GLY A 409 -8.39 4.49 -5.63
C GLY A 409 -7.89 4.21 -4.20
N ALA A 410 -7.93 2.96 -3.73
CA ALA A 410 -7.32 2.59 -2.46
C ALA A 410 -5.78 2.60 -2.55
N VAL A 411 -5.13 3.02 -1.46
CA VAL A 411 -3.67 2.95 -1.28
C VAL A 411 -3.26 1.96 -0.18
N GLY A 412 -4.24 1.30 0.43
CA GLY A 412 -4.12 0.37 1.53
C GLY A 412 -5.48 0.12 2.19
N TYR A 413 -5.54 -0.77 3.18
CA TYR A 413 -6.79 -1.21 3.79
C TYR A 413 -6.65 -1.37 5.31
N ASP A 414 -7.67 -0.93 6.03
CA ASP A 414 -7.88 -1.29 7.44
C ASP A 414 -8.71 -2.57 7.50
N VAL A 415 -8.23 -3.57 8.24
CA VAL A 415 -9.04 -4.75 8.58
C VAL A 415 -9.68 -4.51 9.94
N GLN A 416 -11.00 -4.67 10.04
CA GLN A 416 -11.75 -4.40 11.25
C GLN A 416 -12.57 -5.61 11.68
N VAL A 417 -12.64 -5.82 13.00
CA VAL A 417 -13.47 -6.84 13.65
C VAL A 417 -14.58 -6.19 14.47
N GLU A 418 -15.75 -6.81 14.50
CA GLU A 418 -16.87 -6.39 15.33
C GLU A 418 -16.57 -6.69 16.81
N ALA A 419 -16.57 -5.65 17.65
CA ALA A 419 -16.44 -5.72 19.11
C ALA A 419 -17.72 -5.19 19.80
N VAL A 420 -17.80 -5.35 21.13
CA VAL A 420 -18.99 -5.01 21.93
C VAL A 420 -19.43 -3.54 21.76
N ASP A 421 -18.47 -2.63 21.65
CA ASP A 421 -18.70 -1.18 21.55
C ASP A 421 -18.60 -0.65 20.09
N GLY A 422 -18.56 -1.54 19.09
CA GLY A 422 -18.46 -1.21 17.67
C GLY A 422 -17.26 -1.86 16.98
N TRP A 423 -16.87 -1.32 15.83
CA TRP A 423 -15.77 -1.86 15.02
C TRP A 423 -14.41 -1.47 15.60
N THR A 424 -13.52 -2.45 15.73
CA THR A 424 -12.12 -2.27 16.14
C THR A 424 -11.21 -2.56 14.96
N THR A 425 -10.25 -1.67 14.70
CA THR A 425 -9.22 -1.89 13.66
C THR A 425 -8.12 -2.79 14.22
N LEU A 426 -7.77 -3.83 13.46
CA LEU A 426 -6.75 -4.82 13.83
C LEU A 426 -5.37 -4.51 13.24
N THR A 427 -5.34 -3.70 12.18
CA THR A 427 -4.12 -3.29 11.49
C THR A 427 -3.55 -2.04 12.15
N ASP A 428 -2.30 -2.11 12.60
CA ASP A 428 -1.59 -0.94 13.15
C ASP A 428 -1.32 0.12 12.07
N GLU A 429 -1.01 -0.34 10.85
CA GLU A 429 -0.90 0.46 9.63
C GLU A 429 -1.72 -0.19 8.49
N PRO A 430 -2.22 0.59 7.52
CA PRO A 430 -2.98 0.04 6.40
C PRO A 430 -2.18 -1.03 5.64
N VAL A 431 -2.82 -2.17 5.39
CA VAL A 431 -2.21 -3.31 4.68
C VAL A 431 -2.52 -3.25 3.18
N GLY A 432 -1.70 -3.91 2.35
CA GLY A 432 -1.97 -4.05 0.91
C GLY A 432 -3.05 -5.10 0.61
N ASP A 433 -3.29 -5.38 -0.67
CA ASP A 433 -4.35 -6.30 -1.15
C ASP A 433 -4.00 -7.79 -1.11
N ALA A 434 -2.84 -8.15 -0.57
CA ALA A 434 -2.46 -9.54 -0.36
C ALA A 434 -3.26 -10.16 0.80
N PRO A 435 -3.48 -11.50 0.81
CA PRO A 435 -4.11 -12.17 1.93
C PRO A 435 -3.42 -11.85 3.26
N TRP A 436 -4.21 -11.49 4.27
CA TRP A 436 -3.74 -10.98 5.55
C TRP A 436 -4.14 -11.90 6.71
N LEU A 437 -3.21 -12.16 7.63
CA LEU A 437 -3.41 -13.04 8.79
C LEU A 437 -3.79 -12.24 10.04
N ASP A 438 -4.97 -12.51 10.61
CA ASP A 438 -5.39 -11.96 11.90
C ASP A 438 -4.72 -12.71 13.05
N THR A 439 -3.81 -12.03 13.74
CA THR A 439 -3.07 -12.59 14.87
C THR A 439 -3.71 -12.33 16.23
N GLU A 440 -4.78 -11.53 16.29
CA GLU A 440 -5.35 -11.00 17.53
C GLU A 440 -6.69 -11.66 17.89
N THR A 441 -7.55 -11.91 16.90
CA THR A 441 -8.87 -12.50 17.14
C THR A 441 -8.79 -14.02 17.31
N ARG A 442 -9.64 -14.59 18.17
CA ARG A 442 -9.74 -16.04 18.40
C ARG A 442 -11.19 -16.51 18.33
N GLY A 443 -11.42 -17.65 17.69
CA GLY A 443 -12.76 -18.20 17.53
C GLY A 443 -13.64 -17.35 16.61
N ALA A 444 -14.97 -17.41 16.78
CA ALA A 444 -15.90 -16.74 15.88
C ALA A 444 -15.69 -15.22 15.82
N ALA A 445 -15.78 -14.64 14.63
CA ALA A 445 -15.55 -13.22 14.37
C ALA A 445 -16.47 -12.70 13.26
N THR A 446 -16.71 -11.39 13.26
CA THR A 446 -17.32 -10.69 12.11
C THR A 446 -16.33 -9.65 11.61
N TYR A 447 -15.93 -9.76 10.35
CA TYR A 447 -14.94 -8.87 9.73
C TYR A 447 -15.57 -7.89 8.75
N ARG A 448 -14.89 -6.76 8.56
CA ARG A 448 -15.03 -5.91 7.37
C ARG A 448 -13.68 -5.32 6.98
N VAL A 449 -13.50 -5.03 5.71
CA VAL A 449 -12.31 -4.38 5.16
C VAL A 449 -12.68 -2.96 4.74
N VAL A 450 -11.85 -1.99 5.10
CA VAL A 450 -12.09 -0.56 4.81
C VAL A 450 -10.94 -0.01 3.97
N PRO A 451 -11.17 0.42 2.72
CA PRO A 451 -10.12 0.97 1.87
C PRO A 451 -9.69 2.35 2.38
N ILE A 452 -8.41 2.66 2.27
CA ILE A 452 -7.80 3.93 2.63
C ILE A 452 -7.50 4.71 1.36
N ARG A 453 -7.91 5.98 1.32
CA ARG A 453 -7.60 6.91 0.23
C ARG A 453 -6.19 7.48 0.36
N ALA A 454 -5.69 8.05 -0.72
CA ALA A 454 -4.39 8.74 -0.73
C ALA A 454 -4.26 9.87 0.32
N ASP A 455 -5.37 10.49 0.74
CA ASP A 455 -5.40 11.51 1.80
C ASP A 455 -5.47 10.95 3.24
N GLY A 456 -5.41 9.62 3.39
CA GLY A 456 -5.56 8.91 4.67
C GLY A 456 -7.00 8.73 5.15
N SER A 457 -8.00 9.23 4.41
CA SER A 457 -9.41 9.05 4.78
C SER A 457 -9.94 7.66 4.43
N ARG A 458 -10.92 7.18 5.21
CA ARG A 458 -11.54 5.86 5.01
C ARG A 458 -12.64 5.89 3.95
N GLY A 459 -12.59 4.94 3.02
CA GLY A 459 -13.62 4.68 2.02
C GLY A 459 -14.81 3.85 2.52
N PRO A 460 -15.72 3.45 1.63
CA PRO A 460 -16.84 2.59 1.99
C PRO A 460 -16.34 1.20 2.40
N ALA A 461 -16.74 0.75 3.58
CA ALA A 461 -16.38 -0.57 4.10
C ALA A 461 -17.05 -1.70 3.31
N SER A 462 -16.40 -2.85 3.23
CA SER A 462 -17.00 -4.09 2.73
C SER A 462 -18.26 -4.46 3.51
N ALA A 463 -19.12 -5.28 2.91
CA ALA A 463 -20.18 -5.95 3.65
C ALA A 463 -19.58 -6.79 4.79
N PRO A 464 -20.13 -6.75 6.02
CA PRO A 464 -19.67 -7.60 7.11
C PRO A 464 -19.72 -9.09 6.76
N LEU A 465 -18.64 -9.81 7.00
CA LEU A 465 -18.57 -11.26 6.83
C LEU A 465 -18.36 -11.93 8.19
N ARG A 466 -19.35 -12.72 8.62
CA ARG A 466 -19.26 -13.52 9.84
C ARG A 466 -18.61 -14.87 9.56
N VAL A 467 -17.66 -15.25 10.38
CA VAL A 467 -17.04 -16.58 10.45
C VAL A 467 -17.24 -17.16 11.86
N GLY A 468 -17.71 -18.40 11.92
CA GLY A 468 -17.87 -19.19 13.14
C GLY A 468 -16.54 -19.65 13.72
N ALA A 469 -16.56 -20.17 14.94
CA ALA A 469 -15.36 -20.73 15.56
C ALA A 469 -15.00 -22.03 14.83
N GLY A 470 -13.79 -22.09 14.25
CA GLY A 470 -13.37 -23.21 13.41
C GLY A 470 -14.29 -23.38 12.20
N GLU A 471 -14.66 -22.29 11.54
CA GLU A 471 -15.36 -22.27 10.26
C GLU A 471 -14.45 -21.59 9.25
N GLN A 472 -14.49 -22.02 7.99
CA GLN A 472 -13.92 -21.26 6.88
C GLN A 472 -15.04 -20.85 5.93
N VAL A 473 -14.87 -19.69 5.29
CA VAL A 473 -15.87 -19.10 4.40
C VAL A 473 -15.20 -18.73 3.08
N GLY A 474 -15.73 -19.26 1.97
CA GLY A 474 -15.40 -18.83 0.61
C GLY A 474 -16.54 -18.03 0.01
N VAL A 475 -16.23 -16.98 -0.74
CA VAL A 475 -17.20 -16.12 -1.41
C VAL A 475 -16.82 -16.00 -2.88
N ASP A 476 -17.70 -16.52 -3.74
CA ASP A 476 -17.64 -16.34 -5.18
C ASP A 476 -18.57 -15.19 -5.59
N ALA A 477 -17.98 -14.16 -6.20
CA ALA A 477 -18.68 -13.00 -6.75
C ALA A 477 -19.29 -13.27 -8.13
N LEU A 478 -19.03 -14.45 -8.72
CA LEU A 478 -19.55 -14.90 -10.01
C LEU A 478 -19.14 -14.00 -11.18
N GLY A 479 -17.94 -13.41 -11.10
CA GLY A 479 -17.36 -12.61 -12.18
C GLY A 479 -17.06 -13.45 -13.43
N SER A 480 -16.75 -14.73 -13.23
CA SER A 480 -16.59 -15.76 -14.25
C SER A 480 -17.11 -17.10 -13.73
N LEU A 481 -17.11 -18.12 -14.60
CA LEU A 481 -17.42 -19.51 -14.20
C LEU A 481 -16.16 -20.32 -13.84
N THR A 482 -14.99 -19.70 -13.89
CA THR A 482 -13.70 -20.34 -13.61
C THR A 482 -13.61 -20.93 -12.19
N PRO A 483 -14.16 -20.31 -11.13
CA PRO A 483 -14.17 -20.92 -9.79
C PRO A 483 -15.05 -22.19 -9.68
N ALA A 484 -15.93 -22.44 -10.66
CA ALA A 484 -16.78 -23.62 -10.67
C ALA A 484 -16.04 -24.83 -11.25
N VAL A 485 -16.19 -25.99 -10.60
CA VAL A 485 -15.62 -27.27 -11.07
C VAL A 485 -16.40 -27.87 -12.25
N ALA A 486 -17.64 -27.43 -12.45
CA ALA A 486 -18.46 -27.79 -13.61
C ALA A 486 -19.64 -26.82 -13.78
N HIS A 487 -20.00 -26.51 -15.02
CA HIS A 487 -21.21 -25.75 -15.35
C HIS A 487 -21.82 -26.20 -16.69
N SER A 488 -23.10 -25.91 -16.91
CA SER A 488 -23.80 -26.18 -18.16
C SER A 488 -25.03 -25.30 -18.30
N GLY A 489 -25.30 -24.79 -19.50
CA GLY A 489 -26.54 -24.05 -19.82
C GLY A 489 -26.72 -22.73 -19.07
N VAL A 490 -25.63 -22.09 -18.66
CA VAL A 490 -25.63 -20.80 -17.96
C VAL A 490 -24.65 -19.83 -18.61
N ASP A 491 -24.86 -18.54 -18.39
CA ASP A 491 -24.03 -17.45 -18.89
C ASP A 491 -23.85 -16.36 -17.83
N VAL A 492 -22.79 -15.55 -17.98
CA VAL A 492 -22.42 -14.45 -17.08
C VAL A 492 -22.75 -13.12 -17.74
N SER A 493 -23.48 -12.26 -17.05
CA SER A 493 -23.84 -10.92 -17.54
C SER A 493 -23.63 -9.85 -16.47
N PRO A 494 -23.36 -8.58 -16.84
CA PRO A 494 -23.19 -7.51 -15.87
C PRO A 494 -24.56 -7.10 -15.29
N ALA A 495 -24.59 -6.78 -13.99
CA ALA A 495 -25.80 -6.37 -13.27
C ALA A 495 -25.47 -5.28 -12.23
N GLY A 496 -25.65 -4.00 -12.58
CA GLY A 496 -25.24 -2.90 -11.71
C GLY A 496 -23.72 -2.93 -11.46
N GLU A 497 -23.30 -3.04 -10.20
CA GLU A 497 -21.88 -3.22 -9.81
C GLU A 497 -21.47 -4.70 -9.66
N GLU A 498 -22.41 -5.62 -9.84
CA GLU A 498 -22.25 -7.05 -9.69
C GLU A 498 -22.31 -7.74 -11.07
N THR A 499 -22.21 -9.07 -11.04
CA THR A 499 -22.51 -9.94 -12.18
C THR A 499 -23.65 -10.88 -11.81
N VAL A 500 -24.34 -11.38 -12.84
CA VAL A 500 -25.41 -12.35 -12.72
C VAL A 500 -25.07 -13.58 -13.55
N VAL A 501 -25.19 -14.74 -12.94
CA VAL A 501 -25.22 -16.04 -13.61
C VAL A 501 -26.67 -16.48 -13.76
N ALA A 502 -27.11 -16.72 -14.99
CA ALA A 502 -28.46 -17.15 -15.31
C ALA A 502 -28.48 -18.17 -16.46
N PRO A 503 -29.57 -18.94 -16.65
CA PRO A 503 -29.69 -19.89 -17.75
C PRO A 503 -29.64 -19.21 -19.12
N THR A 504 -28.95 -19.82 -20.09
CA THR A 504 -28.89 -19.32 -21.48
C THR A 504 -30.19 -19.53 -22.26
N GLY A 505 -31.09 -20.38 -21.78
CA GLY A 505 -32.35 -20.69 -22.44
C GLY A 505 -33.34 -21.41 -21.54
N ASP A 506 -34.45 -21.87 -22.13
CA ASP A 506 -35.60 -22.41 -21.40
C ASP A 506 -35.34 -23.80 -20.78
N ASP A 507 -34.27 -24.50 -21.16
CA ASP A 507 -33.96 -25.84 -20.67
C ASP A 507 -33.36 -25.85 -19.24
N GLY A 508 -33.08 -24.67 -18.67
CA GLY A 508 -32.43 -24.51 -17.37
C GLY A 508 -30.91 -24.59 -17.47
N GLY A 509 -30.25 -24.78 -16.33
CA GLY A 509 -28.79 -24.78 -16.24
C GLY A 509 -28.29 -25.26 -14.89
N SER A 510 -26.98 -25.46 -14.76
CA SER A 510 -26.37 -25.84 -13.48
C SER A 510 -24.95 -25.34 -13.33
N VAL A 511 -24.55 -25.05 -12.09
CA VAL A 511 -23.17 -24.73 -11.70
C VAL A 511 -22.81 -25.54 -10.46
N THR A 512 -21.58 -26.04 -10.39
CA THR A 512 -21.05 -26.86 -9.29
C THR A 512 -19.75 -26.26 -8.76
N TRP A 513 -19.66 -26.04 -7.44
CA TRP A 513 -18.47 -25.55 -6.74
C TRP A 513 -17.85 -26.66 -5.89
N SER A 514 -16.53 -26.59 -5.73
CA SER A 514 -15.82 -27.34 -4.68
C SER A 514 -16.07 -26.69 -3.33
N ALA A 515 -16.43 -27.47 -2.33
CA ALA A 515 -16.61 -27.04 -0.95
C ALA A 515 -16.34 -28.20 0.04
N PRO A 516 -15.08 -28.62 0.22
CA PRO A 516 -14.72 -29.68 1.16
C PRO A 516 -15.25 -29.40 2.56
N GLY A 517 -15.97 -30.37 3.14
CA GLY A 517 -16.60 -30.20 4.45
C GLY A 517 -17.70 -29.15 4.50
N LEU A 518 -18.44 -28.90 3.40
CA LEU A 518 -19.57 -27.98 3.34
C LEU A 518 -20.49 -28.18 4.57
N ALA A 519 -20.91 -27.07 5.16
CA ALA A 519 -21.84 -27.02 6.29
C ALA A 519 -23.09 -26.19 5.92
N GLU A 520 -22.89 -25.05 5.25
CA GLU A 520 -23.94 -24.18 4.78
C GLU A 520 -23.54 -23.50 3.46
N ALA A 521 -24.50 -23.33 2.56
CA ALA A 521 -24.38 -22.51 1.38
C ALA A 521 -25.39 -21.37 1.46
N ARG A 522 -24.95 -20.15 1.16
CA ARG A 522 -25.79 -18.96 1.12
C ARG A 522 -25.65 -18.28 -0.23
N LEU A 523 -26.74 -18.20 -0.97
CA LEU A 523 -26.81 -17.63 -2.30
C LEU A 523 -27.55 -16.30 -2.28
N THR A 524 -27.06 -15.34 -3.05
CA THR A 524 -27.81 -14.09 -3.34
C THR A 524 -28.39 -14.19 -4.74
N VAL A 525 -29.71 -14.09 -4.86
CA VAL A 525 -30.45 -14.31 -6.11
C VAL A 525 -31.29 -13.09 -6.44
N LEU A 526 -31.08 -12.50 -7.61
CA LEU A 526 -31.94 -11.50 -8.21
C LEU A 526 -33.14 -12.20 -8.87
N SER A 527 -34.34 -11.96 -8.37
CA SER A 527 -35.56 -12.50 -8.96
C SER A 527 -36.79 -11.67 -8.62
N ALA A 528 -37.68 -11.50 -9.61
CA ALA A 528 -38.95 -10.79 -9.43
C ALA A 528 -39.92 -11.56 -8.52
N GLU A 529 -39.79 -12.88 -8.45
CA GLU A 529 -40.59 -13.76 -7.62
C GLU A 529 -39.68 -14.59 -6.69
N ARG A 530 -40.29 -15.43 -5.85
CA ARG A 530 -39.51 -16.33 -5.00
C ARG A 530 -38.71 -17.31 -5.88
N PRO A 531 -37.36 -17.35 -5.79
CA PRO A 531 -36.53 -18.14 -6.68
C PRO A 531 -36.79 -19.64 -6.54
N ARG A 532 -36.60 -20.37 -7.64
CA ARG A 532 -36.90 -21.82 -7.77
C ARG A 532 -35.65 -22.69 -7.97
N LEU A 533 -34.50 -22.21 -7.52
CA LEU A 533 -33.23 -22.95 -7.61
C LEU A 533 -33.28 -24.25 -6.79
N ALA A 534 -32.80 -25.35 -7.37
CA ALA A 534 -32.57 -26.61 -6.68
C ALA A 534 -31.10 -26.70 -6.25
N LEU A 535 -30.86 -26.99 -4.97
CA LEU A 535 -29.52 -27.14 -4.40
C LEU A 535 -29.28 -28.61 -4.05
N ALA A 536 -28.11 -29.13 -4.39
CA ALA A 536 -27.69 -30.47 -4.00
C ALA A 536 -26.24 -30.45 -3.51
N ALA A 537 -25.90 -31.28 -2.54
CA ALA A 537 -24.54 -31.46 -2.06
C ALA A 537 -24.07 -32.90 -2.28
N GLY A 538 -22.79 -33.10 -2.58
CA GLY A 538 -22.31 -34.40 -2.99
C GLY A 538 -20.80 -34.58 -2.97
N SER A 539 -20.39 -35.80 -3.34
CA SER A 539 -19.00 -36.16 -3.65
C SER A 539 -18.98 -37.10 -4.86
N GLY A 540 -18.29 -36.69 -5.92
CA GLY A 540 -18.23 -37.42 -7.19
C GLY A 540 -19.62 -37.67 -7.79
N SER A 541 -20.02 -38.94 -7.91
CA SER A 541 -21.32 -39.33 -8.47
C SER A 541 -22.45 -39.39 -7.45
N SER A 542 -22.19 -39.18 -6.15
CA SER A 542 -23.21 -39.22 -5.10
C SER A 542 -23.71 -37.83 -4.76
N TRP A 543 -25.01 -37.59 -4.88
CA TRP A 543 -25.65 -36.28 -4.67
C TRP A 543 -26.89 -36.41 -3.79
N THR A 544 -27.07 -35.46 -2.87
CA THR A 544 -28.22 -35.34 -1.97
C THR A 544 -28.83 -33.96 -2.12
N ASP A 545 -30.14 -33.90 -2.38
CA ASP A 545 -30.87 -32.63 -2.46
C ASP A 545 -30.89 -31.94 -1.09
N LEU A 546 -30.62 -30.64 -1.07
CA LEU A 546 -30.66 -29.82 0.12
C LEU A 546 -32.01 -29.09 0.24
N ALA A 547 -32.55 -29.05 1.46
CA ALA A 547 -33.67 -28.16 1.75
C ALA A 547 -33.14 -26.72 1.90
N ALA A 548 -33.66 -25.81 1.07
CA ALA A 548 -33.28 -24.40 1.11
C ALA A 548 -34.35 -23.53 1.78
N ASP A 549 -33.91 -22.67 2.70
CA ASP A 549 -34.70 -21.54 3.18
C ASP A 549 -34.52 -20.35 2.22
N VAL A 550 -35.63 -19.68 1.90
CA VAL A 550 -35.65 -18.62 0.89
C VAL A 550 -36.36 -17.41 1.46
N SER A 551 -35.63 -16.33 1.65
CA SER A 551 -36.11 -15.10 2.27
C SER A 551 -35.83 -13.86 1.40
N PRO A 552 -36.72 -12.85 1.38
CA PRO A 552 -36.47 -11.60 0.67
C PRO A 552 -35.31 -10.81 1.32
N ALA A 553 -34.40 -10.29 0.49
CA ALA A 553 -33.28 -9.44 0.92
C ALA A 553 -33.49 -7.94 0.61
N GLY A 554 -34.53 -7.59 -0.16
CA GLY A 554 -34.80 -6.22 -0.62
C GLY A 554 -34.32 -5.98 -2.05
N ASP A 555 -34.82 -4.92 -2.69
CA ASP A 555 -34.40 -4.49 -4.04
C ASP A 555 -34.41 -5.59 -5.12
N GLY A 556 -35.43 -6.46 -5.07
CA GLY A 556 -35.56 -7.60 -6.00
C GLY A 556 -34.60 -8.76 -5.72
N ARG A 557 -33.84 -8.72 -4.63
CA ARG A 557 -32.93 -9.80 -4.20
C ARG A 557 -33.57 -10.72 -3.15
N TRP A 558 -33.10 -11.96 -3.18
CA TRP A 558 -33.47 -13.04 -2.27
C TRP A 558 -32.20 -13.69 -1.71
N THR A 559 -32.24 -14.09 -0.46
CA THR A 559 -31.25 -14.98 0.14
C THR A 559 -31.79 -16.40 0.11
N VAL A 560 -31.02 -17.32 -0.50
CA VAL A 560 -31.29 -18.76 -0.48
C VAL A 560 -30.22 -19.42 0.38
N THR A 561 -30.61 -19.98 1.52
CA THR A 561 -29.68 -20.64 2.46
C THR A 561 -29.99 -22.12 2.53
N ALA A 562 -28.99 -22.98 2.41
CA ALA A 562 -29.15 -24.42 2.54
C ALA A 562 -28.02 -25.02 3.36
N SER A 563 -28.37 -25.87 4.33
CA SER A 563 -27.38 -26.61 5.11
C SER A 563 -27.17 -27.99 4.48
N GLY A 564 -25.92 -28.40 4.34
CA GLY A 564 -25.53 -29.73 3.89
C GLY A 564 -24.30 -30.12 4.67
N THR A 565 -24.28 -31.27 5.35
CA THR A 565 -23.23 -31.60 6.32
C THR A 565 -22.14 -32.48 5.69
N GLY A 566 -20.90 -32.01 5.68
CA GLY A 566 -19.70 -32.80 5.35
C GLY A 566 -19.59 -33.21 3.88
N ALA A 567 -20.27 -32.51 2.97
CA ALA A 567 -20.16 -32.76 1.54
C ALA A 567 -18.91 -32.09 0.97
N GLU A 568 -18.48 -32.52 -0.22
CA GLU A 568 -17.27 -31.99 -0.89
C GLU A 568 -17.60 -30.97 -1.98
N GLN A 569 -18.85 -30.94 -2.46
CA GLN A 569 -19.29 -30.09 -3.56
C GLN A 569 -20.71 -29.59 -3.33
N LEU A 570 -21.00 -28.38 -3.82
CA LEU A 570 -22.34 -27.81 -3.95
C LEU A 570 -22.70 -27.70 -5.42
N ARG A 571 -23.90 -28.15 -5.81
CA ARG A 571 -24.50 -27.91 -7.12
C ARG A 571 -25.75 -27.06 -6.98
N VAL A 572 -25.84 -26.01 -7.78
CA VAL A 572 -27.05 -25.19 -7.98
C VAL A 572 -27.60 -25.51 -9.37
N THR A 573 -28.90 -25.81 -9.44
CA THR A 573 -29.60 -26.15 -10.69
C THR A 573 -30.81 -25.24 -10.88
N TRP A 574 -30.91 -24.64 -12.06
CA TRP A 574 -32.07 -23.88 -12.49
C TRP A 574 -33.08 -24.82 -13.16
N PRO A 575 -34.36 -24.82 -12.74
CA PRO A 575 -35.39 -25.56 -13.45
C PRO A 575 -35.68 -24.91 -14.81
N ALA A 576 -36.25 -25.71 -15.73
CA ALA A 576 -36.69 -25.22 -17.03
C ALA A 576 -37.62 -24.00 -16.91
N GLY A 577 -37.37 -22.98 -17.74
CA GLY A 577 -38.07 -21.70 -17.76
C GLY A 577 -37.77 -20.77 -16.56
N SER A 578 -36.70 -21.02 -15.80
CA SER A 578 -36.24 -20.09 -14.77
C SER A 578 -35.45 -18.93 -15.39
N THR A 579 -35.64 -17.73 -14.84
CA THR A 579 -34.88 -16.51 -15.15
C THR A 579 -34.22 -15.93 -13.91
N ASP A 580 -34.16 -16.72 -12.82
CA ASP A 580 -33.54 -16.31 -11.56
C ASP A 580 -32.05 -16.05 -11.79
N GLY A 581 -31.55 -14.87 -11.40
CA GLY A 581 -30.15 -14.50 -11.58
C GLY A 581 -29.35 -14.70 -10.31
N LEU A 582 -28.34 -15.58 -10.31
CA LEU A 582 -27.47 -15.79 -9.17
C LEU A 582 -26.33 -14.76 -9.20
N THR A 583 -26.16 -14.00 -8.10
CA THR A 583 -25.20 -12.87 -8.01
C THR A 583 -24.05 -13.11 -7.06
N ARG A 584 -24.21 -14.06 -6.13
CA ARG A 584 -23.18 -14.38 -5.14
C ARG A 584 -23.39 -15.77 -4.58
N VAL A 585 -22.29 -16.49 -4.34
CA VAL A 585 -22.27 -17.76 -3.62
C VAL A 585 -21.31 -17.66 -2.44
N GLU A 586 -21.83 -17.86 -1.24
CA GLU A 586 -21.04 -17.96 -0.01
C GLU A 586 -21.10 -19.42 0.47
N LEU A 587 -19.93 -20.05 0.59
CA LEU A 587 -19.75 -21.44 1.00
C LEU A 587 -19.11 -21.46 2.37
N ARG A 588 -19.81 -22.02 3.34
CA ARG A 588 -19.35 -22.21 4.72
C ARG A 588 -19.03 -23.67 4.92
N SER A 589 -17.81 -23.96 5.34
CA SER A 589 -17.33 -25.33 5.52
C SER A 589 -16.61 -25.51 6.84
N ALA A 590 -16.52 -26.76 7.29
CA ALA A 590 -15.59 -27.18 8.32
C ALA A 590 -14.16 -26.76 7.94
N PRO A 591 -13.31 -26.42 8.92
CA PRO A 591 -12.00 -25.89 8.63
C PRO A 591 -11.12 -27.03 8.10
N GLN A 592 -10.45 -26.75 7.00
CA GLN A 592 -9.25 -27.50 6.65
C GLN A 592 -8.08 -26.73 7.27
N GLU A 593 -7.71 -27.12 8.48
CA GLU A 593 -6.65 -26.46 9.24
C GLU A 593 -5.31 -26.76 8.57
N ALA A 594 -4.50 -25.74 8.32
CA ALA A 594 -3.09 -25.93 8.00
C ALA A 594 -2.40 -26.55 9.22
N VAL A 595 -2.02 -27.82 9.12
CA VAL A 595 -1.42 -28.59 10.22
C VAL A 595 0.10 -28.62 10.14
N LEU A 596 0.66 -28.44 8.95
CA LEU A 596 2.09 -28.22 8.71
C LEU A 596 2.25 -27.21 7.58
N VAL A 597 2.76 -26.02 7.88
CA VAL A 597 3.24 -25.05 6.89
C VAL A 597 4.74 -25.16 6.84
N ASP A 598 5.32 -25.30 5.66
CA ASP A 598 6.75 -25.36 5.42
C ASP A 598 7.11 -24.25 4.43
N PRO A 599 7.69 -23.13 4.89
CA PRO A 599 8.09 -22.05 4.01
C PRO A 599 9.36 -22.39 3.20
N LEU A 600 9.95 -23.57 3.39
CA LEU A 600 11.14 -24.05 2.66
C LEU A 600 12.34 -23.09 2.71
N ASP A 601 12.48 -22.38 3.82
CA ASP A 601 13.65 -21.59 4.20
C ASP A 601 14.79 -22.46 4.79
N ASP A 602 14.45 -23.66 5.24
CA ASP A 602 15.35 -24.73 5.67
C ASP A 602 14.79 -26.12 5.25
N LEU A 603 15.45 -27.21 5.68
CA LEU A 603 14.98 -28.58 5.44
C LEU A 603 14.55 -29.30 6.73
N ASP A 604 14.47 -28.60 7.86
CA ASP A 604 14.27 -29.19 9.19
C ASP A 604 12.84 -29.73 9.37
N ARG A 605 11.88 -29.23 8.58
CA ARG A 605 10.49 -29.72 8.56
C ARG A 605 10.28 -30.92 7.63
N THR A 606 11.30 -31.30 6.85
CA THR A 606 11.26 -32.46 5.95
C THR A 606 11.72 -33.74 6.68
N SER A 607 11.06 -34.87 6.40
CA SER A 607 11.44 -36.17 6.97
C SER A 607 12.55 -36.86 6.19
N ALA A 608 12.69 -36.54 4.90
CA ALA A 608 13.83 -36.93 4.07
C ALA A 608 14.02 -35.94 2.91
N ALA A 609 15.29 -35.73 2.54
CA ALA A 609 15.68 -34.94 1.37
C ALA A 609 16.76 -35.67 0.57
N ASN A 610 16.68 -35.61 -0.75
CA ASN A 610 17.69 -36.17 -1.66
C ASN A 610 18.01 -35.18 -2.78
N ALA A 611 19.28 -34.78 -2.88
CA ALA A 611 19.78 -33.89 -3.94
C ALA A 611 19.01 -32.55 -4.08
N VAL A 612 18.59 -31.99 -2.94
CA VAL A 612 17.90 -30.69 -2.82
C VAL A 612 18.72 -29.73 -1.95
N ALA A 613 18.67 -28.44 -2.26
CA ALA A 613 19.15 -27.34 -1.42
C ALA A 613 18.09 -26.23 -1.38
N ILE A 614 18.18 -25.37 -0.37
CA ILE A 614 17.33 -24.19 -0.28
C ILE A 614 17.99 -23.02 -1.01
N ASP A 615 17.19 -22.34 -1.82
CA ASP A 615 17.48 -21.07 -2.46
C ASP A 615 16.79 -19.95 -1.68
N THR A 616 17.58 -19.06 -1.08
CA THR A 616 17.10 -17.89 -0.35
C THR A 616 17.38 -16.58 -1.09
N GLY A 617 17.97 -16.65 -2.29
CA GLY A 617 18.29 -15.47 -3.09
C GLY A 617 17.03 -14.77 -3.60
N ASP A 618 17.15 -13.47 -3.89
CA ASP A 618 16.19 -12.78 -4.74
C ASP A 618 14.71 -12.88 -4.31
N GLY A 619 14.38 -12.99 -3.01
CA GLY A 619 12.99 -13.17 -2.52
C GLY A 619 11.92 -12.21 -3.09
N PRO A 620 12.22 -10.92 -3.37
CA PRO A 620 11.31 -10.04 -4.11
C PRO A 620 10.94 -10.55 -5.51
N LEU A 621 11.83 -11.32 -6.14
CA LEU A 621 11.63 -12.05 -7.40
C LEU A 621 10.73 -13.30 -7.25
N PHE A 622 10.28 -13.64 -6.04
CA PHE A 622 9.47 -14.87 -5.83
C PHE A 622 8.25 -14.72 -4.93
N GLY A 623 7.81 -13.51 -4.61
CA GLY A 623 6.53 -13.27 -3.93
C GLY A 623 6.72 -12.68 -2.56
N GLY A 624 7.94 -12.23 -2.26
CA GLY A 624 8.44 -12.25 -0.90
C GLY A 624 8.74 -13.66 -0.41
N ASP A 625 8.71 -14.68 -1.28
CA ASP A 625 9.12 -16.05 -0.91
C ASP A 625 10.65 -16.07 -0.76
N THR A 626 11.11 -16.19 0.48
CA THR A 626 12.52 -16.16 0.86
C THR A 626 13.15 -17.55 0.93
N GLY A 627 12.44 -18.62 0.58
CA GLY A 627 12.90 -20.00 0.76
C GLY A 627 12.32 -20.97 -0.26
N ARG A 628 13.14 -21.45 -1.20
CA ARG A 628 12.69 -22.38 -2.24
C ARG A 628 13.59 -23.60 -2.32
N ALA A 629 13.00 -24.78 -2.26
CA ALA A 629 13.71 -26.03 -2.53
C ALA A 629 14.02 -26.17 -4.03
N LYS A 630 15.30 -26.29 -4.36
CA LYS A 630 15.78 -26.57 -5.72
C LYS A 630 16.69 -27.79 -5.76
N ARG A 631 16.70 -28.46 -6.91
CA ARG A 631 17.63 -29.56 -7.20
C ARG A 631 19.08 -29.06 -7.19
N THR A 632 20.03 -29.87 -6.69
CA THR A 632 21.46 -29.49 -6.61
C THR A 632 22.34 -30.07 -7.72
N ALA A 633 21.91 -31.16 -8.36
CA ALA A 633 22.66 -31.84 -9.42
C ALA A 633 21.72 -32.47 -10.46
N PRO A 634 22.15 -32.69 -11.72
CA PRO A 634 21.35 -33.42 -12.71
C PRO A 634 20.95 -34.81 -12.20
N GLY A 635 19.69 -35.20 -12.40
CA GLY A 635 19.15 -36.47 -11.89
C GLY A 635 17.83 -36.29 -11.15
N SER A 636 17.36 -37.36 -10.50
CA SER A 636 16.18 -37.30 -9.61
C SER A 636 16.54 -36.60 -8.30
N ALA A 637 15.63 -35.79 -7.79
CA ALA A 637 15.70 -35.22 -6.44
C ALA A 637 14.33 -35.37 -5.76
N SER A 638 14.30 -35.37 -4.43
CA SER A 638 13.03 -35.53 -3.71
C SER A 638 13.05 -34.87 -2.34
N LEU A 639 11.87 -34.41 -1.93
CA LEU A 639 11.54 -34.04 -0.55
C LEU A 639 10.37 -34.88 -0.06
N GLU A 640 10.44 -35.31 1.20
CA GLU A 640 9.40 -36.07 1.89
C GLU A 640 9.00 -35.35 3.17
N TRP A 641 7.69 -35.35 3.45
CA TRP A 641 7.13 -34.91 4.72
C TRP A 641 6.40 -36.08 5.37
N THR A 642 6.55 -36.19 6.68
CA THR A 642 5.81 -37.15 7.51
C THR A 642 4.95 -36.37 8.49
N ILE A 643 3.63 -36.51 8.37
CA ILE A 643 2.67 -35.80 9.21
C ILE A 643 2.20 -36.76 10.31
N GLY A 644 2.54 -36.42 11.56
CA GLY A 644 2.27 -37.24 12.73
C GLY A 644 0.79 -37.31 13.13
N ASP A 645 0.41 -38.41 13.81
CA ASP A 645 -0.94 -38.63 14.33
C ASP A 645 -1.36 -37.59 15.40
N ASP A 646 -0.39 -36.98 16.07
CA ASP A 646 -0.58 -35.90 17.04
C ASP A 646 -0.94 -34.55 16.39
N VAL A 647 -0.63 -34.41 15.10
CA VAL A 647 -0.83 -33.19 14.32
C VAL A 647 -2.03 -33.31 13.38
N ALA A 648 -2.30 -34.48 12.82
CA ALA A 648 -3.46 -34.72 11.96
C ALA A 648 -4.06 -36.10 12.23
N PRO A 649 -4.85 -36.36 13.29
CA PRO A 649 -5.22 -37.72 13.71
C PRO A 649 -5.92 -38.57 12.64
N ASP A 650 -6.63 -37.97 11.69
CA ASP A 650 -7.30 -38.66 10.58
C ASP A 650 -6.51 -38.64 9.24
N GLY A 651 -5.32 -38.05 9.25
CA GLY A 651 -4.45 -37.89 8.09
C GLY A 651 -4.63 -36.55 7.39
N VAL A 652 -3.78 -36.32 6.39
CA VAL A 652 -3.82 -35.14 5.54
C VAL A 652 -5.00 -35.26 4.58
N THR A 653 -5.84 -34.23 4.53
CA THR A 653 -7.01 -34.14 3.64
C THR A 653 -6.76 -33.28 2.40
N GLY A 654 -5.65 -32.54 2.37
CA GLY A 654 -5.23 -31.75 1.22
C GLY A 654 -3.88 -31.08 1.44
N PHE A 655 -3.39 -30.39 0.41
CA PHE A 655 -2.28 -29.45 0.55
C PHE A 655 -2.38 -28.31 -0.47
N GLU A 656 -1.65 -27.24 -0.22
CA GLU A 656 -1.41 -26.11 -1.10
C GLU A 656 0.10 -25.92 -1.19
N ALA A 657 0.65 -25.68 -2.37
CA ALA A 657 2.07 -25.37 -2.53
C ALA A 657 2.28 -24.31 -3.60
N SER A 658 3.36 -23.56 -3.48
CA SER A 658 3.86 -22.73 -4.57
C SER A 658 5.05 -23.40 -5.25
N ALA A 659 5.22 -23.18 -6.55
CA ALA A 659 6.39 -23.67 -7.27
C ALA A 659 6.79 -22.72 -8.39
N TYR A 660 8.06 -22.34 -8.46
CA TYR A 660 8.56 -21.32 -9.36
C TYR A 660 9.38 -21.92 -10.49
N TYR A 661 9.26 -21.42 -11.72
CA TYR A 661 10.04 -21.93 -12.85
C TYR A 661 10.35 -20.84 -13.88
N TRP A 662 11.40 -21.06 -14.68
CA TRP A 662 11.75 -20.15 -15.76
C TRP A 662 10.91 -20.46 -17.02
N PRO A 663 10.29 -19.46 -17.68
CA PRO A 663 9.28 -19.64 -18.72
C PRO A 663 9.80 -20.26 -20.01
N ASP A 664 11.08 -20.05 -20.37
CA ASP A 664 11.66 -20.56 -21.62
C ASP A 664 12.08 -22.03 -21.56
N GLN A 665 11.74 -22.74 -20.49
CA GLN A 665 12.08 -24.15 -20.32
C GLN A 665 10.84 -25.02 -20.54
N SER A 666 11.04 -26.20 -21.15
CA SER A 666 10.08 -27.29 -21.01
C SER A 666 10.01 -27.66 -19.52
N ALA A 667 8.96 -27.24 -18.83
CA ALA A 667 8.82 -27.44 -17.39
C ALA A 667 8.97 -28.94 -17.06
N GLU A 668 10.09 -29.29 -16.40
CA GLU A 668 10.19 -30.55 -15.67
C GLU A 668 9.27 -30.42 -14.46
N THR A 669 7.98 -30.71 -14.65
CA THR A 669 6.95 -30.55 -13.61
C THR A 669 7.25 -31.43 -12.42
N LEU A 670 7.06 -30.89 -11.22
CA LEU A 670 7.13 -31.65 -9.97
C LEU A 670 6.11 -32.80 -9.98
N ALA A 671 6.57 -34.00 -9.66
CA ALA A 671 5.71 -35.16 -9.46
C ALA A 671 5.35 -35.28 -7.98
N PHE A 672 4.09 -35.58 -7.70
CA PHE A 672 3.60 -35.76 -6.34
C PHE A 672 3.22 -37.21 -6.11
N SER A 673 3.58 -37.74 -4.96
CA SER A 673 3.10 -39.03 -4.49
C SER A 673 2.77 -38.98 -3.01
N VAL A 674 1.83 -39.83 -2.60
CA VAL A 674 1.35 -39.89 -1.22
C VAL A 674 1.40 -41.32 -0.70
N SER A 675 1.51 -41.47 0.62
CA SER A 675 1.54 -42.78 1.27
C SER A 675 0.87 -42.73 2.64
N GLU A 676 0.31 -43.86 3.06
CA GLU A 676 -0.22 -44.06 4.43
C GLU A 676 0.87 -44.54 5.39
N ASP A 677 1.85 -45.33 4.90
CA ASP A 677 2.83 -46.05 5.74
C ASP A 677 4.29 -45.64 5.48
N GLY A 678 4.53 -44.75 4.51
CA GLY A 678 5.85 -44.25 4.12
C GLY A 678 6.66 -45.23 3.25
N THR A 679 6.10 -46.39 2.94
CA THR A 679 6.76 -47.44 2.13
C THR A 679 6.02 -47.75 0.83
N THR A 680 4.69 -47.66 0.84
CA THR A 680 3.82 -47.90 -0.31
C THR A 680 3.32 -46.56 -0.85
N TRP A 681 3.93 -46.10 -1.95
CA TRP A 681 3.64 -44.80 -2.55
C TRP A 681 2.66 -44.93 -3.71
N ARG A 682 1.66 -44.04 -3.76
CA ARG A 682 0.74 -43.90 -4.90
C ARG A 682 0.93 -42.53 -5.56
N PRO A 683 0.98 -42.45 -6.91
CA PRO A 683 1.02 -41.16 -7.61
C PRO A 683 -0.21 -40.30 -7.29
N LEU A 684 0.00 -38.98 -7.22
CA LEU A 684 -1.03 -37.97 -7.08
C LEU A 684 -0.87 -36.94 -8.21
N THR A 685 -1.97 -36.62 -8.88
CA THR A 685 -2.03 -35.50 -9.82
C THR A 685 -2.78 -34.36 -9.13
N PRO A 686 -2.07 -33.34 -8.62
CA PRO A 686 -2.71 -32.16 -8.05
C PRO A 686 -3.28 -31.25 -9.15
N ASP A 687 -4.22 -30.39 -8.76
CA ASP A 687 -4.68 -29.28 -9.58
C ASP A 687 -3.59 -28.20 -9.58
N VAL A 688 -3.13 -27.80 -10.76
CA VAL A 688 -2.11 -26.77 -10.91
C VAL A 688 -2.75 -25.56 -11.57
N ALA A 689 -2.85 -24.47 -10.82
CA ALA A 689 -3.14 -23.16 -11.39
C ALA A 689 -1.81 -22.45 -11.55
N THR A 690 -1.34 -22.30 -12.78
CA THR A 690 -0.28 -21.33 -13.04
C THR A 690 -0.85 -19.95 -12.67
N THR A 691 -0.08 -19.15 -11.94
CA THR A 691 -0.28 -17.70 -11.75
C THR A 691 0.79 -17.02 -12.61
N PRO A 692 0.48 -16.03 -13.48
CA PRO A 692 1.53 -15.37 -14.22
C PRO A 692 2.02 -14.33 -13.24
N GLY A 693 2.97 -14.70 -12.36
CA GLY A 693 3.64 -13.77 -11.46
C GLY A 693 5.14 -13.79 -11.71
N VAL A 694 5.65 -12.78 -12.41
CA VAL A 694 6.86 -12.05 -12.02
C VAL A 694 6.43 -11.58 -10.66
N VAL A 695 6.80 -12.35 -9.68
CA VAL A 695 7.42 -11.62 -8.61
C VAL A 695 8.83 -11.37 -9.14
N GLY A 696 9.34 -10.14 -9.12
CA GLY A 696 10.44 -9.61 -9.97
C GLY A 696 11.28 -10.54 -10.92
N GLY A 697 11.55 -10.10 -12.15
CA GLY A 697 12.28 -10.91 -13.15
C GLY A 697 11.46 -12.05 -13.76
N ALA A 698 11.92 -12.66 -14.87
CA ALA A 698 11.08 -13.48 -15.74
C ALA A 698 10.55 -14.83 -15.17
N TRP A 699 10.59 -15.10 -13.86
CA TRP A 699 10.08 -16.33 -13.27
C TRP A 699 8.54 -16.41 -13.29
N ARG A 700 8.00 -17.65 -13.31
CA ARG A 700 6.56 -17.95 -13.20
C ARG A 700 6.27 -18.72 -11.91
N LYS A 701 5.05 -18.60 -11.38
CA LYS A 701 4.60 -19.27 -10.15
C LYS A 701 3.41 -20.20 -10.43
N ASP A 702 3.56 -21.48 -10.14
CA ASP A 702 2.45 -22.42 -10.04
C ASP A 702 1.92 -22.46 -8.61
N VAL A 703 0.60 -22.45 -8.47
CA VAL A 703 -0.11 -22.80 -7.24
C VAL A 703 -0.63 -24.22 -7.43
N VAL A 704 -0.07 -25.14 -6.65
CA VAL A 704 -0.36 -26.58 -6.70
C VAL A 704 -1.29 -26.91 -5.54
N THR A 705 -2.46 -27.49 -5.83
CA THR A 705 -3.44 -27.84 -4.80
C THR A 705 -3.91 -29.28 -4.94
N ALA A 706 -4.11 -29.94 -3.79
CA ALA A 706 -4.81 -31.20 -3.72
C ALA A 706 -5.84 -31.13 -2.58
N ARG A 707 -7.02 -31.70 -2.81
CA ARG A 707 -8.13 -31.75 -1.85
C ARG A 707 -8.72 -33.16 -1.80
N ALA A 708 -9.55 -33.40 -0.79
CA ALA A 708 -10.25 -34.68 -0.56
C ALA A 708 -9.32 -35.91 -0.52
N LEU A 709 -8.10 -35.74 0.00
CA LEU A 709 -7.15 -36.83 0.23
C LEU A 709 -7.64 -37.72 1.39
N THR A 710 -7.44 -39.03 1.28
CA THR A 710 -7.79 -40.01 2.32
C THR A 710 -6.63 -40.99 2.54
N GLY A 711 -6.35 -41.40 3.77
CA GLY A 711 -5.24 -42.31 4.08
C GLY A 711 -3.89 -41.77 3.59
N VAL A 712 -3.59 -40.51 3.93
CA VAL A 712 -2.32 -39.84 3.62
C VAL A 712 -1.64 -39.42 4.92
N ARG A 713 -0.42 -39.89 5.11
CA ARG A 713 0.50 -39.56 6.22
C ARG A 713 1.83 -39.04 5.75
N HIS A 714 2.21 -39.43 4.54
CA HIS A 714 3.44 -39.02 3.91
C HIS A 714 3.12 -38.41 2.55
N VAL A 715 3.76 -37.30 2.27
CA VAL A 715 3.73 -36.65 0.95
C VAL A 715 5.15 -36.55 0.47
N ARG A 716 5.36 -36.87 -0.81
CA ARG A 716 6.64 -36.78 -1.47
C ARG A 716 6.51 -35.94 -2.74
N VAL A 717 7.42 -35.01 -2.87
CA VAL A 717 7.61 -34.20 -4.08
C VAL A 717 8.89 -34.69 -4.74
N GLU A 718 8.81 -35.00 -6.04
CA GLU A 718 9.90 -35.57 -6.81
C GLU A 718 10.18 -34.69 -8.03
N TRP A 719 11.45 -34.32 -8.20
CA TRP A 719 11.96 -33.87 -9.48
C TRP A 719 12.23 -35.10 -10.34
N PRO A 720 11.52 -35.28 -11.46
CA PRO A 720 11.76 -36.40 -12.36
C PRO A 720 13.18 -36.35 -12.92
N GLN A 721 13.64 -37.48 -13.48
CA GLN A 721 14.97 -37.57 -14.07
C GLN A 721 15.08 -36.59 -15.27
N GLY A 722 15.95 -35.58 -15.16
CA GLY A 722 16.02 -34.50 -16.14
C GLY A 722 17.34 -33.72 -16.15
N SER A 723 17.32 -32.56 -16.81
CA SER A 723 18.43 -31.68 -17.18
C SER A 723 19.07 -30.90 -16.00
N THR A 724 19.84 -29.84 -16.26
CA THR A 724 20.66 -29.16 -15.24
C THR A 724 19.82 -28.51 -14.12
N PRO A 725 20.35 -28.37 -12.90
CA PRO A 725 19.58 -27.94 -11.72
C PRO A 725 19.16 -26.47 -11.73
N GLU A 726 19.89 -25.64 -12.47
CA GLU A 726 19.75 -24.18 -12.51
C GLU A 726 18.37 -23.71 -13.00
N TRP A 727 17.66 -24.55 -13.77
CA TRP A 727 16.41 -24.18 -14.44
C TRP A 727 15.24 -25.13 -14.16
N ALA A 728 15.38 -26.03 -13.18
CA ALA A 728 14.29 -26.89 -12.74
C ALA A 728 13.28 -26.10 -11.90
N GLN A 729 12.00 -26.51 -11.93
CA GLN A 729 10.97 -25.89 -11.10
C GLN A 729 11.38 -25.95 -9.62
N GLN A 730 11.44 -24.82 -8.92
CA GLN A 730 11.76 -24.73 -7.51
C GLN A 730 10.47 -24.82 -6.70
N LEU A 731 10.40 -25.66 -5.68
CA LEU A 731 9.24 -25.72 -4.78
C LEU A 731 9.38 -24.61 -3.74
N GLY A 732 8.40 -23.72 -3.62
CA GLY A 732 8.28 -22.74 -2.53
C GLY A 732 7.38 -23.24 -1.40
N GLU A 733 6.78 -22.34 -0.63
CA GLU A 733 5.95 -22.71 0.54
C GLU A 733 4.95 -23.85 0.23
N ILE A 734 4.88 -24.84 1.12
CA ILE A 734 3.88 -25.92 1.10
C ILE A 734 3.11 -25.99 2.43
N ARG A 735 1.77 -26.05 2.35
CA ARG A 735 0.82 -26.07 3.47
C ARG A 735 0.00 -27.36 3.41
N PHE A 736 0.15 -28.25 4.39
CA PHE A 736 -0.64 -29.47 4.53
C PHE A 736 -1.90 -29.21 5.35
N LEU A 737 -3.03 -29.71 4.87
CA LEU A 737 -4.35 -29.48 5.43
C LEU A 737 -4.91 -30.75 6.08
N ALA A 738 -5.62 -30.61 7.20
CA ALA A 738 -6.38 -31.70 7.83
C ALA A 738 -7.68 -31.22 8.47
N THR A 739 -8.64 -32.13 8.65
CA THR A 739 -9.91 -31.81 9.33
C THR A 739 -9.76 -31.91 10.85
N GLY A 740 -10.07 -30.83 11.57
CA GLY A 740 -10.32 -30.87 13.02
C GLY A 740 -9.12 -31.23 13.89
N SER A 741 -7.92 -30.68 13.65
CA SER A 741 -6.72 -31.07 14.41
C SER A 741 -6.78 -30.71 15.90
N GLY A 742 -7.66 -29.78 16.30
CA GLY A 742 -8.05 -29.54 17.70
C GLY A 742 -6.86 -29.34 18.64
N GLY A 743 -5.74 -28.82 18.13
CA GLY A 743 -4.49 -28.85 18.86
C GLY A 743 -4.34 -27.74 19.88
N GLY A 744 -3.37 -27.95 20.76
CA GLY A 744 -2.96 -26.96 21.76
C GLY A 744 -2.11 -25.84 21.18
N ALA A 745 -1.68 -24.94 22.07
CA ALA A 745 -0.69 -23.91 21.78
C ALA A 745 0.59 -24.52 21.15
N PRO A 746 1.44 -23.72 20.48
CA PRO A 746 2.66 -24.21 19.85
C PRO A 746 3.57 -24.94 20.86
N SER A 747 4.49 -25.76 20.37
CA SER A 747 5.47 -26.42 21.25
C SER A 747 6.44 -25.40 21.88
N GLY A 748 7.23 -25.83 22.88
CA GLY A 748 8.21 -24.96 23.51
C GLY A 748 9.25 -24.47 22.49
N VAL A 749 9.52 -23.16 22.48
CA VAL A 749 10.45 -22.55 21.53
C VAL A 749 11.87 -22.69 22.05
N THR A 750 12.76 -23.23 21.23
CA THR A 750 14.19 -23.36 21.55
C THR A 750 15.01 -22.52 20.58
N THR A 751 15.72 -21.53 21.11
CA THR A 751 16.67 -20.71 20.33
C THR A 751 17.94 -21.50 20.06
N THR A 752 18.52 -21.35 18.85
CA THR A 752 19.71 -22.11 18.44
C THR A 752 20.89 -21.20 18.11
N THR A 753 20.73 -20.19 17.25
CA THR A 753 21.79 -19.24 16.90
C THR A 753 21.31 -17.79 17.04
N PRO A 754 22.10 -16.87 17.61
CA PRO A 754 23.24 -17.15 18.48
C PRO A 754 22.81 -17.94 19.73
N ALA A 755 23.60 -18.94 20.12
CA ALA A 755 23.33 -19.68 21.35
C ALA A 755 23.48 -18.77 22.57
N ASP A 756 22.72 -19.04 23.64
CA ASP A 756 22.80 -18.27 24.88
C ASP A 756 24.23 -18.25 25.46
N GLY A 757 24.70 -17.06 25.82
CA GLY A 757 26.04 -16.78 26.31
C GLY A 757 27.14 -16.73 25.23
N THR A 758 26.80 -16.74 23.93
CA THR A 758 27.80 -16.60 22.86
C THR A 758 28.49 -15.25 22.95
N ASP A 759 29.82 -15.22 22.86
CA ASP A 759 30.64 -14.01 22.85
C ASP A 759 31.38 -13.88 21.52
N GLY A 760 31.82 -12.67 21.19
CA GLY A 760 32.58 -12.38 19.99
C GLY A 760 31.79 -12.53 18.69
N VAL A 761 30.46 -12.36 18.73
CA VAL A 761 29.62 -12.39 17.52
C VAL A 761 30.01 -11.25 16.60
N ARG A 762 30.41 -11.57 15.38
CA ARG A 762 30.91 -10.61 14.39
C ARG A 762 29.78 -10.16 13.47
N GLY A 763 29.48 -8.86 13.46
CA GLY A 763 28.39 -8.31 12.64
C GLY A 763 27.00 -8.69 13.16
N VAL A 764 26.00 -8.65 12.28
CA VAL A 764 24.63 -9.05 12.58
C VAL A 764 24.50 -10.56 12.36
N PRO A 765 24.20 -11.38 13.40
CA PRO A 765 24.02 -12.81 13.20
C PRO A 765 22.65 -13.12 12.58
N THR A 766 22.56 -14.28 11.91
CA THR A 766 21.25 -14.90 11.63
C THR A 766 20.71 -15.53 12.91
N PHE A 767 19.51 -15.13 13.29
CA PHE A 767 18.78 -15.70 14.41
C PHE A 767 18.01 -16.92 13.95
N THR A 768 18.12 -18.06 14.65
CA THR A 768 17.43 -19.30 14.32
C THR A 768 16.85 -19.97 15.55
N TRP A 769 15.69 -20.62 15.40
CA TRP A 769 15.00 -21.31 16.49
C TRP A 769 14.22 -22.52 15.96
N THR A 770 13.81 -23.40 16.86
CA THR A 770 12.95 -24.53 16.56
C THR A 770 11.67 -24.46 17.40
N ALA A 771 10.53 -24.66 16.75
CA ALA A 771 9.24 -24.90 17.37
C ALA A 771 8.33 -25.61 16.36
N SER A 772 7.21 -26.15 16.83
CA SER A 772 6.21 -26.81 16.00
C SER A 772 4.82 -26.29 16.31
N ARG A 773 3.90 -26.39 15.33
CA ARG A 773 2.52 -25.91 15.41
C ARG A 773 2.36 -24.40 15.62
N ALA A 774 3.32 -23.60 15.15
CA ALA A 774 3.20 -22.15 15.12
C ALA A 774 2.76 -21.70 13.72
N ALA A 775 1.76 -20.82 13.65
CA ALA A 775 1.44 -20.08 12.43
C ALA A 775 2.40 -18.90 12.22
N LEU A 776 2.89 -18.33 13.33
CA LEU A 776 3.69 -17.11 13.33
C LEU A 776 4.67 -17.10 14.51
N TYR A 777 5.81 -16.47 14.30
CA TYR A 777 6.81 -16.15 15.31
C TYR A 777 6.93 -14.65 15.45
N ARG A 778 6.91 -14.14 16.69
CA ARG A 778 7.32 -12.78 17.02
C ARG A 778 8.72 -12.84 17.61
N VAL A 779 9.68 -12.17 16.96
CA VAL A 779 11.07 -12.13 17.39
C VAL A 779 11.38 -10.73 17.88
N VAL A 780 12.02 -10.63 19.05
CA VAL A 780 12.44 -9.37 19.65
C VAL A 780 13.93 -9.43 19.94
N LEU A 781 14.67 -8.41 19.53
CA LEU A 781 16.08 -8.17 19.84
C LEU A 781 16.18 -6.85 20.61
N SER A 782 16.88 -6.85 21.75
CA SER A 782 17.04 -5.67 22.61
C SER A 782 18.43 -5.62 23.24
N ALA A 783 18.91 -4.41 23.57
CA ALA A 783 20.09 -4.23 24.41
C ALA A 783 19.79 -4.42 25.91
N HIS A 784 18.52 -4.63 26.28
CA HIS A 784 18.04 -4.77 27.64
C HIS A 784 17.57 -6.20 27.93
N ALA A 785 17.97 -6.72 29.09
CA ALA A 785 17.65 -8.10 29.50
C ALA A 785 16.15 -8.35 29.72
N ASP A 786 15.39 -7.29 29.99
CA ASP A 786 13.92 -7.34 30.12
C ASP A 786 13.19 -7.12 28.79
N LEU A 787 13.94 -7.03 27.69
CA LEU A 787 13.46 -6.79 26.33
C LEU A 787 12.74 -5.44 26.14
N SER A 788 12.93 -4.50 27.08
CA SER A 788 12.47 -3.12 26.88
C SER A 788 13.26 -2.45 25.75
N ASP A 789 12.65 -1.46 25.08
CA ASP A 789 13.28 -0.69 23.99
C ASP A 789 13.96 -1.58 22.92
N PRO A 790 13.18 -2.39 22.18
CA PRO A 790 13.74 -3.32 21.22
C PRO A 790 14.50 -2.59 20.12
N VAL A 791 15.73 -3.03 19.83
CA VAL A 791 16.54 -2.49 18.72
C VAL A 791 16.04 -2.99 17.37
N ALA A 792 15.41 -4.16 17.34
CA ALA A 792 14.67 -4.67 16.20
C ALA A 792 13.64 -5.72 16.64
N SER A 793 12.56 -5.83 15.88
CA SER A 793 11.58 -6.89 16.04
C SER A 793 10.97 -7.26 14.69
N THR A 794 10.42 -8.46 14.59
CA THR A 794 9.70 -8.90 13.39
C THR A 794 8.60 -9.90 13.74
N SER A 795 7.64 -10.05 12.83
CA SER A 795 6.71 -11.17 12.79
C SER A 795 6.94 -11.98 11.52
N THR A 796 7.20 -13.28 11.63
CA THR A 796 7.54 -14.14 10.48
C THR A 796 6.98 -15.55 10.65
N ALA A 797 6.68 -16.23 9.54
CA ALA A 797 6.36 -17.66 9.52
C ALA A 797 7.63 -18.55 9.46
N SER A 798 8.79 -17.95 9.14
CA SER A 798 10.12 -18.58 9.07
C SER A 798 10.63 -18.97 10.46
N THR A 799 11.52 -19.96 10.51
CA THR A 799 12.29 -20.32 11.72
C THR A 799 13.65 -19.61 11.82
N SER A 800 13.85 -18.61 10.97
CA SER A 800 15.05 -17.77 10.92
C SER A 800 14.75 -16.29 10.70
N TRP A 801 15.66 -15.42 11.11
CA TRP A 801 15.58 -13.99 10.85
C TRP A 801 16.95 -13.32 10.86
N VAL A 802 17.21 -12.43 9.91
CA VAL A 802 18.35 -11.51 9.93
C VAL A 802 17.81 -10.08 10.11
N PRO A 803 18.13 -9.39 11.23
CA PRO A 803 17.74 -8.01 11.42
C PRO A 803 18.40 -7.10 10.38
N GLU A 804 17.65 -6.17 9.81
CA GLU A 804 18.17 -5.09 8.96
C GLU A 804 18.68 -3.90 9.79
N VAL A 805 19.30 -4.18 10.94
CA VAL A 805 19.89 -3.17 11.83
C VAL A 805 21.32 -3.55 12.16
N ALA A 806 22.24 -2.59 12.05
CA ALA A 806 23.61 -2.77 12.51
C ALA A 806 23.61 -2.86 14.04
N LEU A 807 24.37 -3.82 14.59
CA LEU A 807 24.53 -3.96 16.03
C LEU A 807 25.77 -3.20 16.51
N ASP A 808 25.65 -2.56 17.68
CA ASP A 808 26.76 -1.92 18.35
C ASP A 808 27.80 -2.97 18.75
N GLU A 809 29.07 -2.61 18.65
CA GLU A 809 30.16 -3.49 19.07
C GLU A 809 30.28 -3.59 20.59
N SER A 810 30.97 -4.61 21.08
CA SER A 810 31.19 -4.84 22.52
C SER A 810 29.92 -4.78 23.39
N THR A 811 28.75 -4.98 22.79
CA THR A 811 27.44 -4.80 23.41
C THR A 811 26.79 -6.16 23.60
N THR A 812 26.19 -6.37 24.77
CA THR A 812 25.38 -7.55 25.05
C THR A 812 23.95 -7.28 24.59
N TYR A 813 23.46 -8.15 23.72
CA TYR A 813 22.10 -8.16 23.24
C TYR A 813 21.35 -9.37 23.80
N TYR A 814 20.04 -9.19 23.94
CA TYR A 814 19.09 -10.16 24.44
C TYR A 814 18.02 -10.35 23.39
N TRP A 815 17.66 -11.60 23.13
CA TRP A 815 16.64 -11.90 22.14
C TRP A 815 15.71 -13.01 22.61
N HIS A 816 14.52 -12.98 22.04
CA HIS A 816 13.42 -13.81 22.49
C HIS A 816 12.46 -14.06 21.33
N VAL A 817 11.95 -15.30 21.25
CA VAL A 817 11.00 -15.72 20.23
C VAL A 817 9.71 -16.18 20.90
N THR A 818 8.58 -15.66 20.42
CA THR A 818 7.25 -16.11 20.80
C THR A 818 6.57 -16.77 19.61
N ALA A 819 6.29 -18.06 19.72
CA ALA A 819 5.50 -18.83 18.76
C ALA A 819 4.01 -18.66 19.07
N LEU A 820 3.21 -18.45 18.01
CA LEU A 820 1.78 -18.17 18.09
C LEU A 820 0.97 -19.11 17.20
N ASN A 821 -0.19 -19.54 17.67
CA ASN A 821 -1.29 -20.07 16.87
C ASN A 821 -2.67 -19.67 17.47
N GLY A 822 -3.77 -20.15 16.87
CA GLY A 822 -5.13 -19.91 17.34
C GLY A 822 -5.48 -20.55 18.69
N ALA A 823 -4.70 -21.52 19.17
CA ALA A 823 -4.89 -22.15 20.46
C ALA A 823 -4.11 -21.46 21.60
N GLY A 824 -3.08 -20.67 21.29
CA GLY A 824 -2.30 -19.91 22.27
C GLY A 824 -0.91 -19.54 21.77
N GLN A 825 -0.02 -19.25 22.72
CA GLN A 825 1.36 -18.91 22.43
C GLN A 825 2.32 -19.61 23.41
N THR A 826 3.53 -19.85 22.94
CA THR A 826 4.68 -20.30 23.75
C THR A 826 5.89 -19.44 23.45
N SER A 827 6.77 -19.32 24.42
CA SER A 827 7.90 -18.39 24.40
C SER A 827 9.18 -19.15 24.69
N SER A 828 10.29 -18.71 24.10
CA SER A 828 11.62 -19.20 24.49
C SER A 828 12.06 -18.56 25.80
N ASP A 829 13.11 -19.10 26.42
CA ASP A 829 13.88 -18.31 27.37
C ASP A 829 14.56 -17.13 26.63
N THR A 830 14.88 -16.05 27.35
CA THR A 830 15.66 -14.94 26.80
C THR A 830 17.12 -15.35 26.67
N ALA A 831 17.61 -15.44 25.43
CA ALA A 831 19.00 -15.77 25.14
C ALA A 831 19.82 -14.48 25.03
N ALA A 832 21.05 -14.50 25.53
CA ALA A 832 21.99 -13.39 25.45
C ALA A 832 23.18 -13.72 24.53
N PHE A 833 23.69 -12.73 23.82
CA PHE A 833 24.99 -12.83 23.15
C PHE A 833 25.72 -11.49 23.21
N ALA A 834 27.04 -11.51 23.06
CA ALA A 834 27.86 -10.31 22.99
C ALA A 834 28.52 -10.19 21.62
N THR A 835 28.41 -9.00 21.03
CA THR A 835 29.10 -8.65 19.78
C THR A 835 30.60 -8.47 20.03
N ALA A 836 31.43 -8.87 19.07
CA ALA A 836 32.86 -8.66 19.12
C ALA A 836 33.23 -7.17 19.17
N THR A 837 34.38 -6.87 19.77
CA THR A 837 35.00 -5.54 19.75
C THR A 837 35.77 -5.38 18.44
N ARG A 838 35.53 -4.31 17.65
CA ARG A 838 36.38 -4.05 16.48
C ARG A 838 37.76 -3.54 16.90
N PRO A 839 38.79 -3.77 16.08
CA PRO A 839 40.12 -3.22 16.36
C PRO A 839 40.13 -1.69 16.33
N THR A 840 40.87 -1.06 17.25
CA THR A 840 41.06 0.40 17.29
C THR A 840 42.42 0.86 16.74
N ALA A 841 43.42 -0.02 16.73
CA ALA A 841 44.74 0.27 16.16
C ALA A 841 44.81 -0.16 14.69
N PRO A 842 45.41 0.64 13.78
CA PRO A 842 45.64 0.21 12.40
C PRO A 842 46.39 -1.11 12.32
N LYS A 843 45.94 -2.02 11.45
CA LYS A 843 46.69 -3.24 11.13
C LYS A 843 47.67 -2.93 10.02
N VAL A 844 48.97 -3.01 10.31
CA VAL A 844 50.01 -2.92 9.29
C VAL A 844 49.90 -4.13 8.35
N VAL A 845 49.66 -3.85 7.07
CA VAL A 845 49.64 -4.86 6.00
C VAL A 845 51.03 -4.95 5.37
N ASP A 846 51.62 -3.79 5.04
CA ASP A 846 53.03 -3.65 4.68
C ASP A 846 53.50 -2.21 4.89
N ASP A 847 54.58 -2.03 5.65
CA ASP A 847 55.29 -0.76 5.82
C ASP A 847 56.63 -0.76 5.06
N TYR A 848 56.93 -1.84 4.33
CA TYR A 848 58.14 -2.04 3.53
C TYR A 848 59.49 -2.00 4.27
N GLU A 849 59.51 -1.75 5.58
CA GLU A 849 60.74 -1.66 6.39
C GLU A 849 61.41 -3.02 6.62
N SER A 850 60.66 -4.10 6.44
CA SER A 850 61.16 -5.46 6.62
C SER A 850 62.02 -5.96 5.44
N TYR A 851 62.01 -5.26 4.30
CA TYR A 851 62.76 -5.64 3.11
C TYR A 851 64.17 -5.04 3.12
N ALA A 852 65.20 -5.84 2.79
CA ALA A 852 66.59 -5.37 2.77
C ALA A 852 67.08 -5.00 1.37
N THR A 853 66.48 -5.57 0.33
CA THR A 853 66.92 -5.42 -1.07
C THR A 853 65.74 -5.42 -2.05
N ASP A 854 65.96 -4.90 -3.26
CA ASP A 854 65.01 -4.99 -4.39
C ASP A 854 64.55 -6.42 -4.66
N ALA A 855 65.45 -7.40 -4.48
CA ALA A 855 65.14 -8.81 -4.68
C ALA A 855 64.12 -9.34 -3.65
N ASP A 856 64.12 -8.80 -2.44
CA ASP A 856 63.21 -9.23 -1.37
C ASP A 856 61.78 -8.70 -1.64
N VAL A 857 61.64 -7.43 -2.02
CA VAL A 857 60.34 -6.86 -2.39
C VAL A 857 59.82 -7.46 -3.71
N SER A 858 60.68 -7.70 -4.70
CA SER A 858 60.32 -8.40 -5.95
C SER A 858 59.88 -9.85 -5.72
N LYS A 859 60.39 -10.51 -4.68
CA LYS A 859 59.95 -11.87 -4.30
C LYS A 859 58.60 -11.85 -3.59
N ALA A 860 58.32 -10.81 -2.80
CA ALA A 860 57.04 -10.67 -2.11
C ALA A 860 55.91 -10.20 -3.03
N TYR A 861 56.19 -9.24 -3.92
CA TYR A 861 55.26 -8.67 -4.89
C TYR A 861 55.58 -9.22 -6.28
N VAL A 862 54.95 -10.34 -6.62
CA VAL A 862 55.20 -11.04 -7.88
C VAL A 862 54.45 -10.36 -9.02
N ARG A 863 55.17 -10.06 -10.11
CA ARG A 863 54.58 -9.50 -11.33
C ARG A 863 53.52 -10.42 -11.94
N ASN A 864 52.38 -9.86 -12.31
CA ASN A 864 51.43 -10.48 -13.22
C ASN A 864 52.01 -10.51 -14.65
N THR A 865 52.31 -11.69 -15.16
CA THR A 865 52.96 -11.87 -16.48
C THR A 865 52.02 -11.64 -17.67
N GLY A 866 50.70 -11.60 -17.45
CA GLY A 866 49.71 -11.28 -18.48
C GLY A 866 49.64 -9.80 -18.85
N GLY A 867 50.11 -8.91 -17.96
CA GLY A 867 50.19 -7.47 -18.22
C GLY A 867 51.53 -7.02 -18.80
N GLY A 868 51.69 -5.70 -18.95
CA GLY A 868 52.92 -5.02 -19.31
C GLY A 868 54.06 -5.21 -18.29
N THR A 869 55.22 -4.61 -18.54
CA THR A 869 56.36 -4.75 -17.62
C THR A 869 56.13 -3.93 -16.36
N ILE A 870 56.43 -4.49 -15.19
CA ILE A 870 56.38 -3.79 -13.92
C ILE A 870 57.44 -4.39 -12.99
N ALA A 871 58.22 -3.54 -12.32
CA ALA A 871 59.33 -3.95 -11.47
C ALA A 871 59.19 -3.34 -10.07
N PRO A 872 58.93 -4.17 -9.03
CA PRO A 872 58.98 -3.74 -7.64
C PRO A 872 60.44 -3.57 -7.20
N THR A 873 60.77 -2.37 -6.73
CA THR A 873 62.08 -2.02 -6.18
C THR A 873 61.89 -1.29 -4.86
N LEU A 874 62.92 -1.24 -4.03
CA LEU A 874 62.88 -0.60 -2.72
C LEU A 874 63.58 0.77 -2.82
N VAL A 875 62.89 1.82 -2.41
CA VAL A 875 63.42 3.20 -2.41
C VAL A 875 63.25 3.84 -1.04
N ALA A 876 64.03 4.88 -0.74
CA ALA A 876 63.82 5.64 0.50
C ALA A 876 62.49 6.42 0.44
N SER A 877 61.68 6.26 1.47
CA SER A 877 60.43 7.00 1.68
C SER A 877 60.72 8.44 2.13
N GLY A 878 59.93 9.40 1.61
CA GLY A 878 59.99 10.81 2.01
C GLY A 878 59.56 11.08 3.46
N ALA A 879 59.00 10.09 4.16
CA ALA A 879 58.44 10.20 5.52
C ALA A 879 59.28 9.51 6.62
N SER A 880 60.56 9.21 6.34
CA SER A 880 61.49 8.39 7.14
C SER A 880 61.16 6.89 7.10
N GLY A 881 61.72 6.19 6.10
CA GLY A 881 61.45 4.78 5.88
C GLY A 881 61.91 4.23 4.52
N GLN A 882 61.43 3.05 4.16
CA GLN A 882 61.48 2.46 2.82
C GLN A 882 60.08 2.47 2.18
N ALA A 883 59.99 2.64 0.87
CA ALA A 883 58.77 2.51 0.09
C ALA A 883 59.00 1.57 -1.09
N MET A 884 57.92 0.93 -1.56
CA MET A 884 57.98 0.17 -2.81
C MET A 884 57.81 1.12 -4.00
N SER A 885 58.78 1.09 -4.92
CA SER A 885 58.72 1.75 -6.22
C SER A 885 58.32 0.75 -7.29
N LEU A 886 57.22 1.06 -8.00
CA LEU A 886 56.72 0.29 -9.14
C LEU A 886 56.98 1.05 -10.43
N ALA A 887 58.10 0.75 -11.10
CA ALA A 887 58.34 1.26 -12.45
C ALA A 887 57.62 0.35 -13.47
N PHE A 888 56.81 0.93 -14.35
CA PHE A 888 55.95 0.16 -15.27
C PHE A 888 55.95 0.68 -16.71
N ASP A 889 55.55 -0.20 -17.64
CA ASP A 889 55.20 0.07 -19.03
C ASP A 889 53.88 -0.66 -19.34
N LEU A 890 52.83 0.10 -19.63
CA LEU A 890 51.48 -0.42 -19.84
C LEU A 890 51.26 -0.97 -21.26
N GLY A 891 52.08 -0.54 -22.24
CA GLY A 891 52.12 -1.03 -23.62
C GLY A 891 50.82 -1.66 -24.16
N SER A 892 50.94 -2.87 -24.72
CA SER A 892 49.82 -3.80 -24.94
C SER A 892 50.02 -4.95 -23.95
N PRO A 893 49.08 -5.24 -23.04
CA PRO A 893 47.62 -5.07 -23.16
C PRO A 893 46.99 -3.83 -22.48
N GLY A 894 47.75 -2.81 -22.08
CA GLY A 894 47.20 -1.59 -21.47
C GLY A 894 47.02 -1.68 -19.93
N TYR A 895 47.62 -2.68 -19.29
CA TYR A 895 47.67 -2.79 -17.83
C TYR A 895 48.96 -3.46 -17.36
N ALA A 896 49.40 -3.20 -16.14
CA ALA A 896 50.49 -3.93 -15.48
C ALA A 896 50.21 -4.01 -13.97
N GLY A 897 50.63 -5.08 -13.29
CA GLY A 897 50.36 -5.22 -11.87
C GLY A 897 51.24 -6.22 -11.15
N VAL A 898 51.24 -6.11 -9.83
CA VAL A 898 51.99 -6.97 -8.90
C VAL A 898 51.08 -7.49 -7.81
N THR A 899 51.31 -8.71 -7.36
CA THR A 899 50.50 -9.39 -6.36
C THR A 899 51.39 -9.92 -5.24
N ARG A 900 51.01 -9.61 -4.00
CA ARG A 900 51.54 -10.25 -2.80
C ARG A 900 50.55 -11.28 -2.29
N THR A 901 51.02 -12.52 -2.18
CA THR A 901 50.29 -13.59 -1.49
C THR A 901 50.81 -13.68 -0.05
N PHE A 902 49.90 -13.58 0.92
CA PHE A 902 50.27 -13.71 2.32
C PHE A 902 50.57 -15.18 2.65
N ALA A 903 51.61 -15.42 3.46
CA ALA A 903 51.98 -16.76 3.88
C ALA A 903 50.88 -17.42 4.74
N GLU A 904 50.21 -16.61 5.55
CA GLU A 904 49.01 -16.98 6.30
C GLU A 904 47.90 -15.96 5.98
N PRO A 905 46.63 -16.39 5.92
CA PRO A 905 45.51 -15.45 5.75
C PRO A 905 45.50 -14.40 6.85
N GLN A 906 45.21 -13.16 6.48
CA GLN A 906 45.07 -12.04 7.41
C GLN A 906 43.61 -11.82 7.79
N ASP A 907 43.36 -11.61 9.08
CA ASP A 907 42.07 -11.13 9.59
C ASP A 907 42.07 -9.59 9.57
N TRP A 908 41.24 -9.02 8.70
CA TRP A 908 40.97 -7.58 8.53
C TRP A 908 39.54 -7.24 8.98
N TRP A 909 38.85 -8.15 9.67
CA TRP A 909 37.51 -7.88 10.17
C TRP A 909 37.50 -6.71 11.17
N GLY A 910 36.51 -5.83 11.01
CA GLY A 910 36.31 -4.65 11.86
C GLY A 910 37.05 -3.38 11.42
N TYR A 911 37.77 -3.41 10.30
CA TYR A 911 38.31 -2.21 9.64
C TYR A 911 37.39 -1.77 8.49
N ASP A 912 37.42 -0.48 8.16
CA ASP A 912 36.51 0.14 7.18
C ASP A 912 37.18 0.38 5.83
N GLY A 913 38.52 0.37 5.77
CA GLY A 913 39.23 0.55 4.51
C GLY A 913 40.71 0.20 4.57
N LEU A 914 41.34 0.23 3.40
CA LEU A 914 42.77 0.05 3.21
C LEU A 914 43.42 1.41 2.93
N SER A 915 44.18 1.91 3.90
CA SER A 915 44.96 3.13 3.80
C SER A 915 46.36 2.85 3.29
N MET A 916 46.90 3.74 2.46
CA MET A 916 48.24 3.66 1.91
C MET A 916 48.74 5.05 1.54
N TRP A 917 50.04 5.30 1.73
CA TRP A 917 50.69 6.49 1.19
C TRP A 917 51.11 6.24 -0.25
N LEU A 918 50.76 7.15 -1.16
CA LEU A 918 51.08 7.06 -2.58
C LEU A 918 51.81 8.31 -3.07
N ASP A 919 52.89 8.13 -3.83
CA ASP A 919 53.42 9.17 -4.73
C ASP A 919 53.01 8.87 -6.17
N ARG A 920 52.13 9.71 -6.69
CA ARG A 920 51.54 9.60 -8.02
C ARG A 920 52.07 10.65 -8.99
N THR A 921 53.06 11.45 -8.60
CA THR A 921 53.51 12.61 -9.39
C THR A 921 54.11 12.23 -10.75
N ALA A 922 54.55 10.98 -10.91
CA ALA A 922 55.12 10.42 -12.13
C ALA A 922 54.12 9.60 -12.98
N LEU A 923 52.80 9.78 -12.77
CA LEU A 923 51.76 9.19 -13.60
C LEU A 923 51.33 10.12 -14.75
N GLU A 924 50.90 9.55 -15.87
CA GLU A 924 50.25 10.27 -16.99
C GLU A 924 48.74 10.43 -16.75
N ALA A 925 48.12 11.44 -17.36
CA ALA A 925 46.77 11.90 -17.04
C ALA A 925 45.66 10.83 -17.11
N ASP A 926 45.80 9.79 -17.93
CA ASP A 926 44.83 8.71 -18.14
C ASP A 926 45.15 7.43 -17.34
N GLN A 927 46.26 7.40 -16.60
CA GLN A 927 46.68 6.22 -15.84
C GLN A 927 45.85 6.05 -14.56
N LYS A 928 45.31 4.85 -14.39
CA LYS A 928 44.45 4.43 -13.27
C LYS A 928 45.21 3.53 -12.32
N ILE A 929 44.84 3.57 -11.04
CA ILE A 929 45.32 2.64 -10.02
C ILE A 929 44.13 1.83 -9.52
N SER A 930 44.24 0.51 -9.59
CA SER A 930 43.27 -0.42 -9.02
C SER A 930 43.95 -1.24 -7.93
N VAL A 931 43.29 -1.36 -6.79
CA VAL A 931 43.69 -2.23 -5.69
C VAL A 931 42.80 -3.46 -5.74
N GLN A 932 43.40 -4.64 -5.71
CA GLN A 932 42.68 -5.90 -5.76
C GLN A 932 43.08 -6.77 -4.58
N LEU A 933 42.14 -7.49 -3.99
CA LEU A 933 42.36 -8.43 -2.90
C LEU A 933 41.68 -9.77 -3.16
N VAL A 934 42.20 -10.83 -2.53
CA VAL A 934 41.52 -12.13 -2.47
C VAL A 934 41.06 -12.37 -1.04
N ALA A 935 39.76 -12.33 -0.81
CA ALA A 935 39.09 -12.44 0.48
C ALA A 935 38.00 -13.50 0.41
N GLY A 936 37.90 -14.36 1.42
CA GLY A 936 36.97 -15.51 1.37
C GLY A 936 37.28 -16.54 0.28
N GLY A 937 38.37 -16.37 -0.49
CA GLY A 937 38.69 -17.18 -1.68
C GLY A 937 38.23 -16.55 -3.00
N SER A 938 37.57 -15.40 -2.95
CA SER A 938 37.05 -14.67 -4.11
C SER A 938 37.86 -13.39 -4.39
N TYR A 939 37.81 -12.90 -5.62
CA TYR A 939 38.51 -11.69 -6.05
C TYR A 939 37.63 -10.46 -5.88
N TRP A 940 38.24 -9.38 -5.41
CA TRP A 940 37.58 -8.11 -5.16
C TRP A 940 38.48 -6.97 -5.60
N GLU A 941 37.93 -5.98 -6.29
CA GLU A 941 38.68 -4.87 -6.88
C GLU A 941 37.99 -3.53 -6.63
N ALA A 942 38.81 -2.53 -6.32
CA ALA A 942 38.40 -1.13 -6.24
C ALA A 942 39.38 -0.27 -7.06
N THR A 943 38.84 0.59 -7.91
CA THR A 943 39.64 1.53 -8.71
C THR A 943 39.58 2.91 -8.09
N LEU A 944 40.73 3.54 -7.87
CA LEU A 944 40.76 4.89 -7.34
C LEU A 944 40.04 5.85 -8.31
N PRO A 945 39.18 6.76 -7.81
CA PRO A 945 38.42 7.67 -8.66
C PRO A 945 39.30 8.71 -9.37
N GLN A 946 40.50 8.96 -8.81
CA GLN A 946 41.45 9.96 -9.31
C GLN A 946 42.48 9.31 -10.23
N THR A 947 42.64 9.86 -11.44
CA THR A 947 43.57 9.38 -12.48
C THR A 947 44.75 10.33 -12.66
N GLY A 948 45.88 9.80 -13.10
CA GLY A 948 47.08 10.56 -13.41
C GLY A 948 47.79 11.21 -12.22
N PRO A 949 48.48 12.34 -12.43
CA PRO A 949 49.44 12.83 -11.45
C PRO A 949 48.76 13.56 -10.30
N HIS A 950 49.07 13.13 -9.07
CA HIS A 950 48.64 13.77 -7.84
C HIS A 950 49.82 13.93 -6.88
N ALA A 951 49.75 14.95 -6.03
CA ALA A 951 50.74 15.17 -4.98
C ALA A 951 50.83 13.95 -4.04
N PRO A 952 52.01 13.67 -3.45
CA PRO A 952 52.17 12.56 -2.53
C PRO A 952 51.25 12.72 -1.32
N GLY A 953 50.63 11.63 -0.89
CA GLY A 953 49.70 11.68 0.24
C GLY A 953 49.06 10.33 0.56
N VAL A 954 48.39 10.29 1.71
CA VAL A 954 47.62 9.12 2.15
C VAL A 954 46.31 9.05 1.36
N VAL A 955 46.02 7.87 0.85
CA VAL A 955 44.76 7.49 0.21
C VAL A 955 44.18 6.32 0.98
N THR A 956 42.90 6.40 1.33
CA THR A 956 42.16 5.29 1.93
C THR A 956 41.10 4.82 0.96
N VAL A 957 41.09 3.53 0.66
CA VAL A 957 40.05 2.87 -0.15
C VAL A 957 39.07 2.19 0.80
N PRO A 958 37.81 2.66 0.90
CA PRO A 958 36.78 1.98 1.68
C PRO A 958 36.62 0.52 1.23
N PHE A 959 36.45 -0.42 2.17
CA PHE A 959 36.18 -1.81 1.80
C PHE A 959 34.82 -1.99 1.11
N ALA A 960 33.87 -1.09 1.35
CA ALA A 960 32.59 -1.06 0.66
C ALA A 960 32.70 -0.74 -0.86
N ASP A 961 33.81 -0.14 -1.30
CA ASP A 961 34.04 0.18 -2.72
C ASP A 961 34.60 -1.01 -3.52
N PHE A 962 34.97 -2.10 -2.84
CA PHE A 962 35.47 -3.30 -3.50
C PHE A 962 34.31 -4.14 -4.02
N ALA A 963 34.33 -4.43 -5.32
CA ALA A 963 33.35 -5.28 -6.00
C ALA A 963 34.05 -6.45 -6.71
N PRO A 964 33.35 -7.56 -6.99
CA PRO A 964 33.90 -8.61 -7.85
C PRO A 964 34.22 -8.01 -9.23
N PRO A 965 35.44 -8.20 -9.78
CA PRO A 965 35.75 -7.73 -11.12
C PRO A 965 34.87 -8.47 -12.13
N ALA A 966 34.57 -7.85 -13.28
CA ALA A 966 33.58 -8.36 -14.25
C ALA A 966 33.84 -9.79 -14.80
N TRP A 967 35.05 -10.34 -14.61
CA TRP A 967 35.41 -11.71 -14.98
C TRP A 967 35.29 -12.72 -13.83
N ALA A 968 35.13 -12.25 -12.60
CA ALA A 968 34.82 -13.08 -11.45
C ALA A 968 33.30 -13.28 -11.39
N GLY A 969 32.84 -14.51 -11.15
CA GLY A 969 31.43 -14.80 -10.94
C GLY A 969 30.91 -14.19 -9.63
N ASP A 970 29.61 -14.31 -9.37
CA ASP A 970 29.02 -13.90 -8.10
C ASP A 970 29.74 -14.59 -6.93
N SER A 971 30.23 -13.77 -6.01
CA SER A 971 31.24 -14.14 -5.02
C SER A 971 30.72 -14.07 -3.58
N GLY A 972 29.42 -13.76 -3.39
CA GLY A 972 28.84 -13.51 -2.06
C GLY A 972 29.40 -12.24 -1.41
N PRO A 973 29.16 -11.99 -0.11
CA PRO A 973 29.66 -10.81 0.59
C PRO A 973 31.18 -10.86 0.82
N LEU A 974 31.82 -9.69 0.88
CA LEU A 974 33.26 -9.55 1.12
C LEU A 974 33.67 -10.06 2.52
N ASP A 975 34.32 -11.22 2.57
CA ASP A 975 34.81 -11.85 3.82
C ASP A 975 36.22 -11.35 4.23
N LEU A 976 36.25 -10.25 5.00
CA LEU A 976 37.48 -9.68 5.54
C LEU A 976 38.12 -10.50 6.67
N THR A 977 37.49 -11.57 7.16
CA THR A 977 38.10 -12.43 8.20
C THR A 977 39.28 -13.24 7.66
N ARG A 978 39.36 -13.39 6.33
CA ARG A 978 40.34 -14.24 5.66
C ARG A 978 40.83 -13.64 4.34
N VAL A 979 41.74 -12.68 4.42
CA VAL A 979 42.40 -12.06 3.25
C VAL A 979 43.72 -12.75 2.94
N THR A 980 43.88 -13.22 1.70
CA THR A 980 45.01 -14.06 1.28
C THR A 980 45.94 -13.39 0.27
N GLN A 981 45.45 -12.38 -0.45
CA GLN A 981 46.25 -11.66 -1.44
C GLN A 981 45.93 -10.17 -1.44
N LEU A 982 46.94 -9.36 -1.78
CA LEU A 982 46.83 -7.93 -2.07
C LEU A 982 47.60 -7.65 -3.37
N SER A 983 46.98 -6.91 -4.29
CA SER A 983 47.57 -6.55 -5.58
C SER A 983 47.40 -5.07 -5.88
N PHE A 984 48.38 -4.53 -6.60
CA PHE A 984 48.34 -3.20 -7.17
C PHE A 984 48.41 -3.31 -8.69
N TYR A 985 47.40 -2.77 -9.36
CA TYR A 985 47.28 -2.72 -10.81
C TYR A 985 47.27 -1.29 -11.32
N LEU A 986 47.93 -1.09 -12.46
CA LEU A 986 47.97 0.14 -13.22
C LEU A 986 47.28 -0.12 -14.56
N GLY A 987 46.41 0.78 -15.01
CA GLY A 987 45.69 0.68 -16.28
C GLY A 987 45.80 1.97 -17.10
N GLY A 988 45.80 1.88 -18.43
CA GLY A 988 45.99 3.01 -19.35
C GLY A 988 47.10 2.74 -20.37
N ALA A 989 47.80 3.79 -20.80
CA ALA A 989 48.92 3.69 -21.72
C ALA A 989 50.21 4.31 -21.14
N GLY A 990 51.34 4.08 -21.83
CA GLY A 990 52.62 4.72 -21.50
C GLY A 990 53.40 4.05 -20.36
N THR A 991 54.41 4.78 -19.88
CA THR A 991 55.31 4.34 -18.80
C THR A 991 55.17 5.26 -17.61
N GLY A 992 55.46 4.79 -16.41
CA GLY A 992 55.40 5.62 -15.20
C GLY A 992 56.07 4.98 -14.00
N THR A 993 55.96 5.66 -12.85
CA THR A 993 56.40 5.13 -11.56
C THR A 993 55.37 5.48 -10.49
N LEU A 994 54.97 4.49 -9.70
CA LEU A 994 54.14 4.65 -8.52
C LEU A 994 54.96 4.29 -7.29
N LEU A 995 55.02 5.17 -6.28
CA LEU A 995 55.52 4.79 -4.96
C LEU A 995 54.35 4.41 -4.07
N VAL A 996 54.48 3.30 -3.36
CA VAL A 996 53.51 2.81 -2.37
C VAL A 996 54.24 2.61 -1.04
N ASP A 997 53.67 3.16 0.02
CA ASP A 997 54.19 3.04 1.38
C ASP A 997 53.03 2.93 2.40
N ASP A 998 53.34 2.51 3.64
CA ASP A 998 52.43 2.51 4.78
C ASP A 998 51.04 1.90 4.50
N VAL A 999 50.99 0.70 3.93
CA VAL A 999 49.73 -0.01 3.66
C VAL A 999 49.17 -0.57 4.95
N ARG A 1000 47.98 -0.12 5.35
CA ARG A 1000 47.33 -0.45 6.62
C ARG A 1000 45.84 -0.67 6.43
N ALA A 1001 45.27 -1.71 7.04
CA ALA A 1001 43.83 -1.74 7.25
C ALA A 1001 43.51 -0.81 8.43
N VAL A 1002 42.59 0.13 8.20
CA VAL A 1002 42.26 1.20 9.15
C VAL A 1002 40.77 1.23 9.42
N ARG A 1003 40.41 1.64 10.63
CA ARG A 1003 39.06 2.05 10.99
C ARG A 1003 38.97 3.54 10.71
N THR A 1004 38.02 3.97 9.88
CA THR A 1004 37.83 5.39 9.58
C THR A 1004 36.63 5.88 10.37
N ASP A 1005 36.87 6.78 11.30
CA ASP A 1005 35.80 7.41 12.06
C ASP A 1005 35.15 8.54 11.24
N THR A 1006 34.07 8.19 10.55
CA THR A 1006 33.27 9.15 9.76
C THR A 1006 31.90 9.43 10.39
N ALA A 1007 31.59 8.77 11.51
CA ALA A 1007 30.29 8.88 12.16
C ALA A 1007 30.37 10.00 13.21
N ALA A 1008 29.34 10.83 13.27
CA ALA A 1008 29.21 11.77 14.37
C ALA A 1008 28.66 11.07 15.62
N PRO A 1009 29.00 11.53 16.84
CA PRO A 1009 28.44 10.99 18.06
C PRO A 1009 26.91 11.03 18.09
N SER A 1010 26.28 9.98 18.61
CA SER A 1010 24.87 9.99 18.97
C SER A 1010 24.66 10.76 20.27
N LEU A 1011 23.54 11.48 20.41
CA LEU A 1011 23.27 12.33 21.57
C LEU A 1011 21.81 12.23 22.04
N THR A 1012 21.60 12.22 23.36
CA THR A 1012 20.27 12.20 23.98
C THR A 1012 20.15 13.24 25.09
N LEU A 1013 18.95 13.78 25.29
CA LEU A 1013 18.61 14.73 26.36
C LEU A 1013 17.51 14.16 27.26
N THR A 1014 17.80 13.98 28.55
CA THR A 1014 16.82 13.57 29.56
C THR A 1014 16.54 14.69 30.56
N THR A 1015 15.45 14.57 31.32
CA THR A 1015 15.05 15.57 32.32
C THR A 1015 14.91 14.93 33.70
N THR A 1016 15.40 15.58 34.75
CA THR A 1016 15.15 15.20 36.15
C THR A 1016 14.42 16.34 36.88
N PRO A 1017 13.20 16.13 37.38
CA PRO A 1017 12.39 14.91 37.28
C PRO A 1017 11.95 14.59 35.83
N ASP A 1018 11.48 13.36 35.59
CA ASP A 1018 10.94 12.95 34.29
C ASP A 1018 9.76 13.84 33.87
N GLN A 1019 9.58 13.98 32.55
CA GLN A 1019 8.54 14.86 32.01
C GLN A 1019 7.14 14.37 32.41
N PRO A 1020 6.33 15.20 33.10
CA PRO A 1020 4.97 14.86 33.44
C PRO A 1020 4.12 14.69 32.18
N GLY A 1021 3.07 13.85 32.23
CA GLY A 1021 2.13 13.66 31.13
C GLY A 1021 1.37 14.94 30.71
N SER A 1022 1.36 15.99 31.55
CA SER A 1022 0.86 17.32 31.18
C SER A 1022 1.77 18.10 30.24
N GLY A 1023 3.04 17.69 30.11
CA GLY A 1023 4.09 18.44 29.42
C GLY A 1023 4.58 19.69 30.16
N TRP A 1024 4.13 19.94 31.39
CA TRP A 1024 4.51 21.09 32.22
C TRP A 1024 5.03 20.65 33.59
N PHE A 1025 6.14 21.23 34.01
CA PHE A 1025 6.71 21.04 35.34
C PHE A 1025 6.24 22.13 36.30
N THR A 1026 6.03 21.79 37.57
CA THR A 1026 5.68 22.76 38.63
C THR A 1026 6.90 23.31 39.38
N GLY A 1027 8.11 22.92 38.95
CA GLY A 1027 9.37 23.30 39.58
C GLY A 1027 10.55 23.20 38.61
N ALA A 1028 11.74 23.49 39.13
CA ALA A 1028 12.98 23.48 38.34
C ALA A 1028 13.41 22.07 37.91
N VAL A 1029 14.00 21.99 36.71
CA VAL A 1029 14.31 20.75 35.99
C VAL A 1029 15.77 20.72 35.61
N ASP A 1030 16.46 19.62 35.86
CA ASP A 1030 17.81 19.37 35.32
C ASP A 1030 17.68 18.69 33.96
N VAL A 1031 18.37 19.20 32.95
CA VAL A 1031 18.48 18.60 31.61
C VAL A 1031 19.86 17.99 31.48
N VAL A 1032 19.94 16.68 31.25
CA VAL A 1032 21.19 15.92 31.17
C VAL A 1032 21.41 15.44 29.74
N ALA A 1033 22.58 15.72 29.18
CA ALA A 1033 23.03 15.25 27.88
C ALA A 1033 23.92 14.01 28.03
N SER A 1034 23.62 12.97 27.27
CA SER A 1034 24.45 11.77 27.15
C SER A 1034 24.81 11.57 25.69
N ALA A 1035 26.11 11.56 25.39
CA ALA A 1035 26.63 11.28 24.06
C ALA A 1035 27.36 9.93 24.03
N LYS A 1036 27.26 9.22 22.91
CA LYS A 1036 27.98 7.98 22.64
C LYS A 1036 28.53 8.03 21.23
N ASP A 1037 29.78 7.63 21.06
CA ASP A 1037 30.36 7.38 19.75
C ASP A 1037 30.95 5.96 19.71
N ALA A 1038 30.98 5.37 18.52
CA ALA A 1038 31.43 4.00 18.32
C ALA A 1038 32.96 3.87 18.36
N VAL A 1039 33.70 4.95 18.10
CA VAL A 1039 35.17 4.98 18.06
C VAL A 1039 35.72 5.76 19.26
N ASP A 1040 35.09 6.88 19.62
CA ASP A 1040 35.42 7.74 20.75
C ASP A 1040 34.56 7.42 21.97
N ALA A 1041 35.20 6.94 23.05
CA ALA A 1041 34.52 6.65 24.30
C ALA A 1041 34.05 7.92 25.05
N HIS A 1042 34.57 9.10 24.71
CA HIS A 1042 34.33 10.35 25.42
C HIS A 1042 34.09 11.58 24.52
N PRO A 1043 33.02 11.60 23.71
CA PRO A 1043 32.71 12.75 22.88
C PRO A 1043 32.52 14.04 23.69
N ALA A 1044 33.03 15.16 23.18
CA ALA A 1044 32.93 16.46 23.83
C ALA A 1044 31.52 17.04 23.67
N VAL A 1045 30.78 17.17 24.78
CA VAL A 1045 29.39 17.68 24.78
C VAL A 1045 29.32 19.18 25.06
N GLU A 1046 28.52 19.89 24.26
CA GLU A 1046 28.15 21.29 24.47
C GLU A 1046 26.63 21.47 24.60
N LEU A 1047 26.22 22.36 25.51
CA LEU A 1047 24.83 22.75 25.74
C LEU A 1047 24.58 24.22 25.42
N GLN A 1048 23.39 24.52 24.90
CA GLN A 1048 22.87 25.86 24.69
C GLN A 1048 21.50 25.99 25.35
N VAL A 1049 21.27 27.05 26.13
CA VAL A 1049 19.97 27.36 26.74
C VAL A 1049 19.37 28.59 26.07
N GLY A 1050 18.19 28.44 25.47
CA GLY A 1050 17.53 29.48 24.68
C GLY A 1050 18.40 29.92 23.51
N ASP A 1051 18.63 31.24 23.39
CA ASP A 1051 19.50 31.85 22.37
C ASP A 1051 20.90 32.19 22.92
N GLY A 1052 21.31 31.53 24.02
CA GLY A 1052 22.63 31.72 24.64
C GLY A 1052 23.79 31.17 23.80
N ALA A 1053 25.02 31.32 24.29
CA ALA A 1053 26.19 30.69 23.69
C ALA A 1053 26.27 29.19 24.04
N TRP A 1054 26.80 28.38 23.13
CA TRP A 1054 27.21 27.00 23.38
C TRP A 1054 28.28 26.96 24.48
N LYS A 1055 28.16 26.02 25.41
CA LYS A 1055 29.10 25.82 26.52
C LYS A 1055 29.35 24.32 26.73
N ALA A 1056 30.61 23.95 26.91
CA ALA A 1056 30.98 22.59 27.31
C ALA A 1056 30.35 22.25 28.67
N ALA A 1057 29.36 21.35 28.65
CA ALA A 1057 28.60 20.91 29.81
C ALA A 1057 27.78 19.67 29.43
N THR A 1058 27.60 18.74 30.36
CA THR A 1058 26.73 17.56 30.21
C THR A 1058 25.40 17.71 30.95
N GLU A 1059 25.21 18.79 31.71
CA GLU A 1059 23.99 19.03 32.47
C GLU A 1059 23.71 20.53 32.61
N VAL A 1060 22.42 20.92 32.59
CA VAL A 1060 21.99 22.28 32.89
C VAL A 1060 20.65 22.34 33.63
N ARG A 1061 20.56 23.18 34.67
CA ARG A 1061 19.33 23.40 35.44
C ARG A 1061 18.48 24.53 34.89
N VAL A 1062 17.24 24.23 34.50
CA VAL A 1062 16.23 25.19 34.02
C VAL A 1062 15.30 25.59 35.17
N THR A 1063 15.20 26.91 35.42
CA THR A 1063 14.35 27.47 36.49
C THR A 1063 13.36 28.54 35.99
N ALA A 1064 13.43 28.91 34.70
CA ALA A 1064 12.63 30.00 34.16
C ALA A 1064 11.17 29.56 33.91
N GLN A 1065 10.21 30.43 34.24
CA GLN A 1065 8.79 30.22 33.90
C GLN A 1065 8.59 30.24 32.38
N GLY A 1066 7.60 29.48 31.91
CA GLY A 1066 7.30 29.35 30.49
C GLY A 1066 8.19 28.32 29.79
N SER A 1067 8.39 28.51 28.49
CA SER A 1067 9.08 27.55 27.63
C SER A 1067 10.55 27.91 27.46
N THR A 1068 11.45 27.01 27.86
CA THR A 1068 12.90 27.11 27.63
C THR A 1068 13.35 25.96 26.76
N VAL A 1069 14.02 26.24 25.65
CA VAL A 1069 14.65 25.21 24.81
C VAL A 1069 16.09 25.01 25.29
N VAL A 1070 16.46 23.77 25.57
CA VAL A 1070 17.86 23.36 25.79
C VAL A 1070 18.30 22.56 24.59
N ARG A 1071 19.38 22.98 23.94
CA ARG A 1071 19.99 22.29 22.80
C ARG A 1071 21.31 21.66 23.21
N ALA A 1072 21.65 20.54 22.58
CA ALA A 1072 22.86 19.81 22.84
C ALA A 1072 23.50 19.34 21.53
N ARG A 1073 24.85 19.33 21.49
CA ARG A 1073 25.63 18.69 20.42
C ARG A 1073 26.87 18.04 21.01
N ALA A 1074 27.42 17.04 20.34
CA ALA A 1074 28.67 16.39 20.71
C ALA A 1074 29.63 16.34 19.53
N THR A 1075 30.93 16.41 19.80
CA THR A 1075 32.00 16.27 18.79
C THR A 1075 32.99 15.20 19.24
N ASP A 1076 33.33 14.26 18.37
CA ASP A 1076 34.34 13.21 18.64
C ASP A 1076 35.79 13.70 18.42
N GLU A 1077 36.76 12.81 18.66
CA GLU A 1077 38.19 13.03 18.41
C GLU A 1077 38.53 13.17 16.90
N ALA A 1078 37.74 12.57 16.01
CA ALA A 1078 37.89 12.69 14.55
C ALA A 1078 37.38 14.04 13.99
N GLY A 1079 36.64 14.79 14.81
CA GLY A 1079 36.06 16.09 14.48
C GLY A 1079 34.65 16.02 13.91
N ASN A 1080 34.00 14.86 13.86
CA ASN A 1080 32.60 14.76 13.45
C ASN A 1080 31.72 15.30 14.58
N THR A 1081 30.69 16.09 14.22
CA THR A 1081 29.80 16.73 15.19
C THR A 1081 28.38 16.25 14.99
N SER A 1082 27.72 15.84 16.08
CA SER A 1082 26.34 15.36 16.09
C SER A 1082 25.38 16.42 15.55
N ASP A 1083 24.23 15.95 15.09
CA ASP A 1083 23.08 16.84 14.96
C ASP A 1083 22.74 17.49 16.31
N VAL A 1084 22.12 18.66 16.23
CA VAL A 1084 21.68 19.40 17.41
C VAL A 1084 20.37 18.78 17.92
N VAL A 1085 20.37 18.28 19.16
CA VAL A 1085 19.19 17.73 19.83
C VAL A 1085 18.58 18.76 20.76
N ASP A 1086 17.27 18.98 20.63
CA ASP A 1086 16.54 19.99 21.39
C ASP A 1086 15.58 19.34 22.40
N ARG A 1087 15.58 19.85 23.63
CA ARG A 1087 14.62 19.52 24.69
C ARG A 1087 13.91 20.78 25.14
N THR A 1088 12.60 20.83 24.94
CA THR A 1088 11.77 21.94 25.44
C THR A 1088 11.32 21.64 26.88
N VAL A 1089 11.74 22.47 27.82
CA VAL A 1089 11.32 22.43 29.22
C VAL A 1089 10.30 23.53 29.45
N ARG A 1090 9.07 23.16 29.84
CA ARG A 1090 8.00 24.10 30.18
C ARG A 1090 7.74 24.10 31.68
N ILE A 1091 7.96 25.22 32.35
CA ILE A 1091 7.74 25.35 33.80
C ILE A 1091 6.59 26.31 34.06
N ASP A 1092 5.63 25.86 34.85
CA ASP A 1092 4.59 26.71 35.44
C ASP A 1092 4.38 26.34 36.91
N SER A 1093 4.89 27.20 37.78
CA SER A 1093 4.77 27.02 39.24
C SER A 1093 3.73 27.95 39.86
N VAL A 1094 2.91 28.64 39.07
CA VAL A 1094 1.99 29.68 39.56
C VAL A 1094 0.57 29.15 39.50
N ALA A 1095 -0.13 29.16 40.64
CA ALA A 1095 -1.52 28.72 40.67
C ALA A 1095 -2.46 29.67 39.89
N PRO A 1096 -3.51 29.14 39.22
CA PRO A 1096 -4.46 29.93 38.46
C PRO A 1096 -5.32 30.83 39.36
N ALA A 1097 -5.86 31.90 38.79
CA ALA A 1097 -6.85 32.76 39.45
C ALA A 1097 -8.28 32.39 39.01
N VAL A 1098 -9.25 32.46 39.92
CA VAL A 1098 -10.66 32.17 39.63
C VAL A 1098 -11.62 33.10 40.36
N ALA A 1099 -12.68 33.52 39.68
CA ALA A 1099 -13.80 34.29 40.21
C ALA A 1099 -15.14 33.67 39.78
N ALA A 1100 -16.18 33.89 40.57
CA ALA A 1100 -17.53 33.44 40.29
C ALA A 1100 -18.56 34.58 40.44
N SER A 1101 -19.58 34.60 39.59
CA SER A 1101 -20.69 35.55 39.66
C SER A 1101 -22.04 34.81 39.66
N LEU A 1102 -23.04 35.37 40.36
CA LEU A 1102 -24.38 34.77 40.48
C LEU A 1102 -25.44 35.64 39.80
N LYS A 1103 -26.23 35.07 38.89
CA LYS A 1103 -27.45 35.68 38.34
C LYS A 1103 -28.64 34.75 38.55
N GLY A 1104 -29.56 35.16 39.43
CA GLY A 1104 -30.65 34.28 39.87
C GLY A 1104 -30.10 33.07 40.65
N ARG A 1105 -30.21 31.88 40.07
CA ARG A 1105 -29.64 30.64 40.61
C ARG A 1105 -28.59 30.01 39.68
N VAL A 1106 -27.98 30.81 38.81
CA VAL A 1106 -26.94 30.34 37.88
C VAL A 1106 -25.64 31.04 38.21
N VAL A 1107 -24.60 30.25 38.47
CA VAL A 1107 -23.23 30.71 38.76
C VAL A 1107 -22.40 30.57 37.49
N THR A 1108 -21.70 31.64 37.13
CA THR A 1108 -20.73 31.64 36.02
C THR A 1108 -19.33 31.86 36.57
N PHE A 1109 -18.38 31.03 36.15
CA PHE A 1109 -16.98 31.10 36.55
C PHE A 1109 -16.13 31.78 35.47
N ALA A 1110 -15.13 32.54 35.91
CA ALA A 1110 -14.06 33.05 35.07
C ALA A 1110 -12.74 32.69 35.73
N ALA A 1111 -11.91 31.93 35.03
CA ALA A 1111 -10.59 31.54 35.49
C ALA A 1111 -9.54 31.97 34.46
N THR A 1112 -8.37 32.37 34.94
CA THR A 1112 -7.24 32.78 34.13
C THR A 1112 -5.97 32.18 34.67
N ASP A 1113 -5.13 31.72 33.77
CA ASP A 1113 -3.76 31.36 34.04
C ASP A 1113 -2.87 31.96 32.95
N ALA A 1114 -1.71 32.48 33.34
CA ALA A 1114 -0.83 33.22 32.44
C ALA A 1114 0.19 32.32 31.71
N SER A 1115 0.35 31.08 32.15
CA SER A 1115 1.42 30.18 31.73
C SER A 1115 0.85 28.93 31.06
N SER A 1116 0.55 27.87 31.83
CA SER A 1116 0.10 26.58 31.30
C SER A 1116 -1.37 26.60 30.84
N GLY A 1117 -2.14 27.63 31.24
CA GLY A 1117 -3.55 27.77 30.93
C GLY A 1117 -4.43 27.03 31.94
N VAL A 1118 -5.74 27.35 31.96
CA VAL A 1118 -6.67 26.73 32.92
C VAL A 1118 -7.13 25.37 32.37
N ALA A 1119 -6.84 24.28 33.07
CA ALA A 1119 -7.33 22.95 32.71
C ALA A 1119 -8.79 22.77 33.10
N LYS A 1120 -9.16 23.15 34.33
CA LYS A 1120 -10.53 22.99 34.84
C LYS A 1120 -10.88 23.94 35.97
N VAL A 1121 -12.15 24.33 36.04
CA VAL A 1121 -12.76 24.95 37.22
C VAL A 1121 -13.56 23.89 37.94
N GLN A 1122 -13.41 23.80 39.26
CA GLN A 1122 -14.14 22.87 40.10
C GLN A 1122 -15.02 23.63 41.10
N TYR A 1123 -16.16 23.05 41.45
CA TYR A 1123 -17.06 23.56 42.48
C TYR A 1123 -17.60 22.44 43.37
N ARG A 1124 -18.11 22.80 44.55
CA ARG A 1124 -18.83 21.87 45.43
C ARG A 1124 -19.86 22.58 46.28
N PHE A 1125 -20.87 21.83 46.73
CA PHE A 1125 -21.87 22.28 47.69
C PHE A 1125 -21.48 21.78 49.09
N ALA A 1126 -21.63 22.65 50.11
CA ALA A 1126 -21.34 22.43 51.54
C ALA A 1126 -20.86 21.02 51.95
N GLY A 1127 -19.54 20.76 51.85
CA GLY A 1127 -18.89 19.54 52.34
C GLY A 1127 -18.89 18.32 51.39
N GLY A 1128 -19.50 18.42 50.21
CA GLY A 1128 -19.48 17.36 49.18
C GLY A 1128 -18.20 17.30 48.33
N ASP A 1129 -18.19 16.40 47.36
CA ASP A 1129 -17.06 16.20 46.44
C ASP A 1129 -16.90 17.35 45.43
N TRP A 1130 -15.67 17.52 44.94
CA TRP A 1130 -15.36 18.50 43.90
C TRP A 1130 -15.86 18.02 42.54
N LEU A 1131 -16.78 18.78 41.95
CA LEU A 1131 -17.31 18.58 40.61
C LEU A 1131 -16.62 19.53 39.62
N THR A 1132 -16.40 19.11 38.38
CA THR A 1132 -15.91 20.00 37.31
C THR A 1132 -17.05 20.83 36.73
N ALA A 1133 -16.82 22.13 36.54
CA ALA A 1133 -17.81 23.05 35.96
C ALA A 1133 -17.77 23.00 34.43
N GLU A 1134 -18.81 22.42 33.81
CA GLU A 1134 -19.04 22.47 32.35
C GLU A 1134 -19.86 23.72 31.99
N GLY A 1135 -19.21 24.89 32.13
CA GLY A 1135 -19.86 26.19 31.92
C GLY A 1135 -20.55 26.73 33.18
N SER A 1136 -21.76 27.27 33.02
CA SER A 1136 -22.49 27.89 34.15
C SER A 1136 -23.26 26.84 34.97
N VAL A 1137 -23.13 26.89 36.29
CA VAL A 1137 -23.72 25.92 37.22
C VAL A 1137 -25.02 26.45 37.81
N ARG A 1138 -26.10 25.67 37.71
CA ARG A 1138 -27.36 25.99 38.40
C ARG A 1138 -27.32 25.51 39.85
N VAL A 1139 -27.51 26.42 40.79
CA VAL A 1139 -27.51 26.15 42.23
C VAL A 1139 -28.92 25.72 42.67
N PRO A 1140 -29.08 24.56 43.34
CA PRO A 1140 -30.35 24.13 43.93
C PRO A 1140 -30.93 25.18 44.88
N THR A 1141 -32.26 25.18 45.03
CA THR A 1141 -32.97 26.24 45.79
C THR A 1141 -32.67 26.24 47.29
N ASP A 1142 -32.30 25.09 47.83
CA ASP A 1142 -31.95 24.81 49.23
C ASP A 1142 -30.47 25.03 49.56
N VAL A 1143 -29.61 25.22 48.56
CA VAL A 1143 -28.20 25.54 48.76
C VAL A 1143 -28.02 27.03 49.05
N ALA A 1144 -27.31 27.33 50.14
CA ALA A 1144 -27.03 28.69 50.62
C ALA A 1144 -25.66 29.23 50.17
N SER A 1145 -24.72 28.35 49.80
CA SER A 1145 -23.41 28.74 49.29
C SER A 1145 -22.73 27.65 48.45
N LEU A 1146 -21.89 28.06 47.51
CA LEU A 1146 -21.06 27.19 46.65
C LEU A 1146 -19.57 27.52 46.86
N GLN A 1147 -18.72 26.50 46.99
CA GLN A 1147 -17.25 26.64 46.99
C GLN A 1147 -16.70 26.35 45.60
N TYR A 1148 -15.61 27.02 45.20
CA TYR A 1148 -14.99 26.86 43.89
C TYR A 1148 -13.46 27.04 43.92
N ARG A 1149 -12.76 26.40 42.98
CA ARG A 1149 -11.32 26.55 42.71
C ARG A 1149 -11.02 26.30 41.23
N ALA A 1150 -9.89 26.77 40.72
CA ALA A 1150 -9.37 26.39 39.40
C ALA A 1150 -8.11 25.54 39.53
N VAL A 1151 -7.85 24.71 38.51
CA VAL A 1151 -6.62 23.93 38.34
C VAL A 1151 -6.09 24.23 36.94
N ASP A 1152 -4.81 24.55 36.83
CA ASP A 1152 -4.13 24.79 35.55
C ASP A 1152 -3.68 23.48 34.88
N VAL A 1153 -3.05 23.56 33.71
CA VAL A 1153 -2.55 22.38 32.97
C VAL A 1153 -1.31 21.79 33.64
N ALA A 1154 -0.50 22.60 34.33
CA ALA A 1154 0.64 22.13 35.13
C ALA A 1154 0.25 21.39 36.42
N GLY A 1155 -1.02 21.49 36.84
CA GLY A 1155 -1.57 20.85 38.02
C GLY A 1155 -1.58 21.72 39.28
N ASN A 1156 -1.22 23.01 39.20
CA ASN A 1156 -1.36 23.92 40.33
C ASN A 1156 -2.85 24.27 40.54
N ALA A 1157 -3.27 24.30 41.81
CA ALA A 1157 -4.65 24.60 42.19
C ALA A 1157 -4.75 25.97 42.89
N SER A 1158 -5.75 26.78 42.50
CA SER A 1158 -6.07 28.02 43.18
C SER A 1158 -6.51 27.77 44.64
N ALA A 1159 -6.41 28.80 45.47
CA ALA A 1159 -7.10 28.78 46.76
C ALA A 1159 -8.62 28.58 46.58
N VAL A 1160 -9.26 27.95 47.56
CA VAL A 1160 -10.71 27.70 47.56
C VAL A 1160 -11.47 28.98 47.93
N ALA A 1161 -12.34 29.44 47.04
CA ALA A 1161 -13.23 30.58 47.26
C ALA A 1161 -14.68 30.13 47.53
N SER A 1162 -15.54 31.02 48.07
CA SER A 1162 -16.95 30.74 48.40
C SER A 1162 -17.89 31.84 47.89
N LEU A 1163 -19.08 31.47 47.43
CA LEU A 1163 -20.12 32.36 46.90
C LEU A 1163 -21.47 32.09 47.57
N ALA A 1164 -22.14 33.11 48.12
CA ALA A 1164 -23.47 33.00 48.74
C ALA A 1164 -24.61 33.05 47.70
N THR A 1165 -25.69 32.30 47.92
CA THR A 1165 -26.80 32.14 46.95
C THR A 1165 -28.17 32.46 47.56
N HIS A 1166 -28.74 33.63 47.21
CA HIS A 1166 -30.00 34.15 47.78
C HIS A 1166 -31.28 33.55 47.12
N GLY A 1167 -32.44 33.67 47.79
CA GLY A 1167 -33.75 33.24 47.29
C GLY A 1167 -34.34 34.11 46.16
N SER A 1168 -35.41 33.65 45.51
CA SER A 1168 -36.01 34.29 44.32
C SER A 1168 -37.40 34.89 44.57
N ALA A 1169 -38.01 34.69 45.74
CA ALA A 1169 -39.33 35.23 46.03
C ALA A 1169 -39.27 36.76 46.19
N ARG A 1170 -40.29 37.46 45.68
CA ARG A 1170 -40.38 38.92 45.82
C ARG A 1170 -40.75 39.28 47.26
N ALA A 1171 -40.05 40.26 47.80
CA ALA A 1171 -40.41 40.95 49.04
C ALA A 1171 -40.65 42.43 48.76
N VAL A 1172 -41.54 43.04 49.54
CA VAL A 1172 -41.85 44.47 49.48
C VAL A 1172 -41.39 45.11 50.77
N VAL A 1173 -40.57 46.15 50.65
CA VAL A 1173 -40.10 46.93 51.81
C VAL A 1173 -41.01 48.13 51.99
N LEU A 1174 -41.77 48.14 53.09
CA LEU A 1174 -42.52 49.30 53.57
C LEU A 1174 -41.70 50.00 54.65
N ALA A 1175 -41.58 51.32 54.56
CA ALA A 1175 -40.82 52.10 55.52
C ALA A 1175 -41.51 53.42 55.86
N LEU A 1176 -41.45 53.83 57.12
CA LEU A 1176 -42.06 55.07 57.62
C LEU A 1176 -41.11 55.81 58.57
N GLY A 1177 -40.88 57.09 58.30
CA GLY A 1177 -40.13 57.98 59.19
C GLY A 1177 -41.00 58.46 60.36
N LEU A 1178 -40.48 58.36 61.59
CA LEU A 1178 -41.19 58.71 62.80
C LEU A 1178 -40.34 59.56 63.77
N PRO A 1179 -40.89 60.66 64.32
CA PRO A 1179 -42.15 61.29 63.89
C PRO A 1179 -41.98 61.90 62.48
N PRO A 1180 -43.05 62.04 61.67
CA PRO A 1180 -42.93 62.47 60.27
C PRO A 1180 -42.43 63.91 60.11
N ILE A 1181 -42.49 64.71 61.18
CA ILE A 1181 -41.91 66.05 61.26
C ILE A 1181 -40.97 66.11 62.46
N VAL A 1182 -39.70 66.45 62.26
CA VAL A 1182 -38.69 66.66 63.32
C VAL A 1182 -38.00 68.01 63.18
N ARG A 1183 -37.37 68.51 64.26
CA ARG A 1183 -36.46 69.66 64.17
C ARG A 1183 -35.08 69.18 63.69
N ALA A 1184 -34.36 70.05 62.99
CA ALA A 1184 -32.98 69.78 62.60
C ALA A 1184 -32.13 69.30 63.79
N GLY A 1185 -31.45 68.16 63.63
CA GLY A 1185 -30.62 67.53 64.66
C GLY A 1185 -31.37 66.73 65.75
N ALA A 1186 -32.71 66.69 65.72
CA ALA A 1186 -33.50 65.87 66.66
C ALA A 1186 -33.50 64.38 66.24
N PRO A 1187 -33.58 63.44 67.19
CA PRO A 1187 -33.59 62.02 66.88
C PRO A 1187 -34.83 61.63 66.07
N ALA A 1188 -34.62 60.84 65.02
CA ALA A 1188 -35.66 60.26 64.19
C ALA A 1188 -35.41 58.75 64.00
N GLN A 1189 -36.46 58.00 63.71
CA GLN A 1189 -36.35 56.57 63.43
C GLN A 1189 -37.11 56.24 62.15
N VAL A 1190 -36.72 55.14 61.49
CA VAL A 1190 -37.48 54.53 60.41
C VAL A 1190 -37.98 53.18 60.88
N LEU A 1191 -39.29 53.03 60.91
CA LEU A 1191 -39.91 51.72 61.09
C LEU A 1191 -39.98 51.04 59.73
N VAL A 1192 -39.41 49.85 59.62
CA VAL A 1192 -39.38 49.04 58.40
C VAL A 1192 -40.19 47.77 58.62
N GLN A 1193 -41.02 47.44 57.64
CA GLN A 1193 -41.63 46.14 57.51
C GLN A 1193 -41.35 45.56 56.12
N VAL A 1194 -40.75 44.38 56.08
CA VAL A 1194 -40.50 43.63 54.85
C VAL A 1194 -41.55 42.53 54.75
N LEU A 1195 -42.44 42.70 53.78
CA LEU A 1195 -43.53 41.77 53.52
C LEU A 1195 -43.14 40.80 52.42
N GLY A 1196 -43.22 39.51 52.73
CA GLY A 1196 -42.99 38.42 51.79
C GLY A 1196 -44.22 37.51 51.68
N THR A 1197 -44.43 36.91 50.50
CA THR A 1197 -45.60 36.06 50.23
C THR A 1197 -45.52 34.65 50.84
N ARG A 1198 -44.41 34.29 51.48
CA ARG A 1198 -44.10 32.93 51.96
C ARG A 1198 -43.68 32.88 53.44
N GLY A 1199 -44.10 33.88 54.23
CA GLY A 1199 -43.73 34.01 55.64
C GLY A 1199 -42.84 35.23 55.94
N PRO A 1200 -42.49 35.48 57.21
CA PRO A 1200 -41.71 36.66 57.59
C PRO A 1200 -40.30 36.62 56.99
N ALA A 1201 -39.86 37.73 56.40
CA ALA A 1201 -38.49 37.90 55.92
C ALA A 1201 -37.50 38.02 57.08
N SER A 1202 -36.28 37.53 56.88
CA SER A 1202 -35.16 37.54 57.85
C SER A 1202 -33.94 38.25 57.26
N GLY A 1203 -32.95 38.61 58.07
CA GLY A 1203 -31.73 39.28 57.59
C GLY A 1203 -31.77 40.80 57.68
N ALA A 1204 -30.79 41.46 57.07
CA ALA A 1204 -30.47 42.85 57.37
C ALA A 1204 -31.21 43.87 56.50
N VAL A 1205 -31.51 45.02 57.09
CA VAL A 1205 -31.98 46.21 56.39
C VAL A 1205 -31.06 47.39 56.70
N THR A 1206 -30.70 48.11 55.65
CA THR A 1206 -29.89 49.35 55.71
C THR A 1206 -30.69 50.55 55.21
N VAL A 1207 -30.54 51.69 55.86
CA VAL A 1207 -31.16 52.96 55.47
C VAL A 1207 -30.06 53.90 55.01
N THR A 1208 -30.26 54.49 53.83
CA THR A 1208 -29.33 55.45 53.22
C THR A 1208 -30.02 56.77 52.95
N ASP A 1209 -29.29 57.88 53.07
CA ASP A 1209 -29.75 59.20 52.66
C ASP A 1209 -29.72 59.37 51.13
N ALA A 1210 -30.09 60.55 50.63
CA ALA A 1210 -30.11 60.85 49.19
C ALA A 1210 -28.72 60.81 48.52
N ALA A 1211 -27.63 60.95 49.29
CA ALA A 1211 -26.26 60.81 48.79
C ALA A 1211 -25.78 59.34 48.80
N GLY A 1212 -26.61 58.41 49.31
CA GLY A 1212 -26.28 56.99 49.42
C GLY A 1212 -25.51 56.63 50.69
N THR A 1213 -25.30 57.57 51.62
CA THR A 1213 -24.59 57.33 52.88
C THR A 1213 -25.49 56.53 53.82
N VAL A 1214 -24.95 55.47 54.45
CA VAL A 1214 -25.70 54.67 55.43
C VAL A 1214 -25.90 55.49 56.71
N VAL A 1215 -27.17 55.76 57.03
CA VAL A 1215 -27.57 56.57 58.19
C VAL A 1215 -28.19 55.74 59.32
N GLY A 1216 -28.37 54.44 59.09
CA GLY A 1216 -28.77 53.43 60.08
C GLY A 1216 -28.95 52.04 59.48
N SER A 1217 -28.87 50.99 60.30
CA SER A 1217 -29.13 49.61 59.90
C SER A 1217 -29.67 48.78 61.07
N ALA A 1218 -30.40 47.72 60.78
CA ALA A 1218 -30.79 46.70 61.76
C ALA A 1218 -31.19 45.39 61.08
N ASP A 1219 -31.16 44.30 61.83
CA ASP A 1219 -31.70 43.02 61.40
C ASP A 1219 -33.22 42.94 61.60
N LEU A 1220 -33.89 42.27 60.69
CA LEU A 1220 -35.32 42.00 60.77
C LEU A 1220 -35.61 40.96 61.85
N THR A 1221 -36.55 41.30 62.72
CA THR A 1221 -37.18 40.36 63.65
C THR A 1221 -38.64 40.20 63.22
N HIS A 1222 -39.02 38.99 62.78
CA HIS A 1222 -40.35 38.68 62.22
C HIS A 1222 -40.78 39.62 61.07
N GLY A 1223 -39.85 39.91 60.15
CA GLY A 1223 -40.10 40.80 59.00
C GLY A 1223 -40.21 42.28 59.37
N ARG A 1224 -39.81 42.70 60.57
CA ARG A 1224 -39.85 44.10 61.00
C ARG A 1224 -38.54 44.55 61.64
N ALA A 1225 -38.21 45.82 61.48
CA ALA A 1225 -37.10 46.46 62.18
C ALA A 1225 -37.44 47.92 62.51
N THR A 1226 -36.96 48.42 63.65
CA THR A 1226 -37.00 49.85 63.99
C THR A 1226 -35.58 50.38 64.00
N ILE A 1227 -35.27 51.27 63.06
CA ILE A 1227 -33.91 51.74 62.80
C ILE A 1227 -33.79 53.18 63.26
N ARG A 1228 -32.90 53.45 64.22
CA ARG A 1228 -32.57 54.83 64.59
C ARG A 1228 -31.74 55.46 63.47
N LEU A 1229 -32.14 56.65 63.04
CA LEU A 1229 -31.40 57.41 62.05
C LEU A 1229 -30.41 58.36 62.73
N THR A 1230 -29.28 58.55 62.05
CA THR A 1230 -28.45 59.73 62.28
C THR A 1230 -29.25 60.98 61.90
N ALA A 1231 -29.41 61.93 62.82
CA ALA A 1231 -30.37 63.02 62.70
C ALA A 1231 -30.04 63.98 61.54
N PRO A 1232 -30.97 64.25 60.61
CA PRO A 1232 -30.74 65.22 59.54
C PRO A 1232 -30.67 66.65 60.12
N THR A 1233 -29.66 67.42 59.69
CA THR A 1233 -29.33 68.74 60.27
C THR A 1233 -29.83 69.93 59.43
N SER A 1234 -30.33 69.68 58.21
CA SER A 1234 -30.88 70.72 57.33
C SER A 1234 -32.40 70.68 57.26
N ALA A 1235 -33.04 71.86 57.18
CA ALA A 1235 -34.49 71.96 57.03
C ALA A 1235 -34.94 71.58 55.62
N GLY A 1236 -36.08 70.90 55.49
CA GLY A 1236 -36.66 70.41 54.23
C GLY A 1236 -37.16 68.98 54.32
N THR A 1237 -37.73 68.46 53.23
CA THR A 1237 -38.14 67.05 53.13
C THR A 1237 -36.93 66.19 52.79
N HIS A 1238 -36.58 65.25 53.67
CA HIS A 1238 -35.52 64.27 53.47
C HIS A 1238 -36.10 62.93 53.04
N ARG A 1239 -35.53 62.36 51.97
CA ARG A 1239 -35.89 61.04 51.45
C ARG A 1239 -34.79 60.05 51.78
N PHE A 1240 -35.18 58.95 52.40
CA PHE A 1240 -34.31 57.84 52.73
C PHE A 1240 -34.66 56.62 51.90
N VAL A 1241 -33.64 55.92 51.41
CA VAL A 1241 -33.78 54.63 50.72
C VAL A 1241 -33.47 53.52 51.71
N VAL A 1242 -34.42 52.61 51.87
CA VAL A 1242 -34.31 51.45 52.74
C VAL A 1242 -34.06 50.22 51.87
N ARG A 1243 -32.92 49.55 52.07
CA ARG A 1243 -32.51 48.36 51.31
C ARG A 1243 -32.55 47.13 52.20
N TYR A 1244 -33.28 46.12 51.75
CA TYR A 1244 -33.27 44.77 52.32
C TYR A 1244 -32.34 43.89 51.49
N THR A 1245 -31.40 43.19 52.14
CA THR A 1245 -30.34 42.42 51.46
C THR A 1245 -30.79 41.07 50.91
N GLY A 1246 -32.02 40.65 51.17
CA GLY A 1246 -32.49 39.30 50.83
C GLY A 1246 -32.04 38.25 51.84
N ASP A 1247 -32.64 37.07 51.76
CA ASP A 1247 -32.31 35.88 52.57
C ASP A 1247 -32.43 34.61 51.71
N ALA A 1248 -32.41 33.43 52.34
CA ALA A 1248 -32.53 32.15 51.63
C ALA A 1248 -33.85 32.02 50.83
N THR A 1249 -34.89 32.76 51.21
CA THR A 1249 -36.23 32.70 50.59
C THR A 1249 -36.47 33.86 49.64
N TYR A 1250 -36.09 35.08 50.04
CA TYR A 1250 -36.44 36.32 49.36
C TYR A 1250 -35.24 37.00 48.69
N ALA A 1251 -35.49 37.53 47.50
CA ALA A 1251 -34.54 38.38 46.81
C ALA A 1251 -34.36 39.73 47.53
N PRO A 1252 -33.21 40.41 47.36
CA PRO A 1252 -33.03 41.78 47.82
C PRO A 1252 -34.12 42.71 47.26
N SER A 1253 -34.58 43.66 48.06
CA SER A 1253 -35.60 44.63 47.65
C SER A 1253 -35.39 45.99 48.32
N THR A 1254 -36.06 47.03 47.81
CA THR A 1254 -35.90 48.39 48.32
C THR A 1254 -37.24 49.06 48.57
N GLY A 1255 -37.26 49.97 49.52
CA GLY A 1255 -38.39 50.81 49.91
C GLY A 1255 -37.89 52.20 50.27
N GLN A 1256 -38.80 53.10 50.64
CA GLN A 1256 -38.46 54.49 50.93
C GLN A 1256 -39.23 55.04 52.11
N ALA A 1257 -38.58 55.92 52.86
CA ALA A 1257 -39.19 56.68 53.94
C ALA A 1257 -38.95 58.18 53.72
N LEU A 1258 -39.93 59.00 54.08
CA LEU A 1258 -39.84 60.46 54.06
C LEU A 1258 -39.88 61.01 55.48
N LEU A 1259 -39.10 62.06 55.72
CA LEU A 1259 -39.05 62.80 56.98
C LEU A 1259 -38.98 64.29 56.69
N TYR A 1260 -39.89 65.08 57.25
CA TYR A 1260 -39.88 66.53 57.09
C TYR A 1260 -39.14 67.19 58.25
N VAL A 1261 -38.09 67.95 57.96
CA VAL A 1261 -37.25 68.59 58.97
C VAL A 1261 -37.52 70.09 58.98
N ILE A 1262 -37.92 70.64 60.12
CA ILE A 1262 -38.14 72.08 60.26
C ILE A 1262 -36.91 72.77 60.84
N GLY A 1263 -36.56 73.93 60.28
CA GLY A 1263 -35.47 74.79 60.76
C GLY A 1263 -35.87 75.53 62.02
N GLY A 1264 -35.05 75.47 63.07
CA GLY A 1264 -35.30 76.23 64.29
C GLY A 1264 -34.97 77.72 64.13
N LYS A 1265 -35.95 78.61 64.35
CA LYS A 1265 -35.73 80.00 64.79
C LYS A 1265 -36.77 80.40 65.84
N ARG A 1266 -36.40 80.26 67.11
CA ARG A 1266 -36.09 81.36 68.03
C ARG A 1266 -35.42 80.78 69.25
#